data_AF-A0AB73T305-F1
#
_entry.id   AF-A0AB73T305-F1
#
_cell.length_a   1.000
_cell.length_b   1.000
_cell.length_c   1.000
_cell.angle_alpha   90.00
_cell.angle_beta   90.00
_cell.angle_gamma   90.00
#
_symmetry.space_group_name_H-M   'P 1'
#
loop_
_entity.id
_entity.type
_entity.pdbx_description
1 polymer ?
#
loop_
_entity_poly.entity_id
_entity_poly.type
_entity_poly.pdbx_seq_one_letter_code
_entity_poly.pdbx_strand_id
1 'polypeptide(L)'
;MRIFQFKKARPVWAQDRAMEKNCELAFRTVLPRGGYKLFLAASSIYRIWVNGVFTAAGPARAPHGHYRVDEYSLEGFLSKEENVIVIEVVGYNVNTYDTLDQPSFLTAEIRLGEQAQAWTGEDGIPVYDLRQRVQDAPRYSFQRAFAEAYTLSRIKGHFYVRDEEEFQREKIEVQPDKTYIYREVRMPLFERLEAETLPEEVQEGEGTCMYALPYNATGFFQIEVTASGNSRIEVQFDEILVDGKLDFQRMRSFNCFTYNIEPGRYLLTSFAPYTMKYIKIKAEGAAVAGRGSFIEYKHPPVKNKIKTEDGELEIICRAALESFRSCSLDTFMDCPSRERGGWLCDSYFTSSVEHVLTGENILERVFLENFVVNDTFAHLPKGMLPMCYPADHNDGNFIPNWAMWYVLELEKYWERTGDAELIQQAEKRIYALLDYFSGFENELGLLENLEGWVFVEWSGANDKDLVTGVNFPTNMLYARMLQAAGRLYHKSELRNKAEQLRNVIRKYSFNGRFYTDNMRCDGKTLVNSNVCTEVCQYYAFFTGVADTKRDKALWQILLSEFGPERAVHNTYPEIAFTNTFIGQYLRIELLYQNHCYDEVIKNIKSYFLPMARETGTLWEHKKPTASCNHGFDSYVLYWLAGICGIVADIKWLDEAEVFRVGKLPAHSDHLCFLDEAEAEEGNSSFAESLDGSWQFCYSRAPKLRPVDFYREDFDAESFGTIPVPAHIELEGYDHVHYMNKMYPWEGISFRRPADVLEDMPLGCGSFVETDYNPVGSYRKTFDLPERMRGKRIILRFDGVEQAMYVWLNGKFIGYSEDSYTPAEFDLTPYVRGKGNLLCVEVYKWSTAAFLEGQDYFRFFGIFRSVRLLAQPSVHVEDMELRPVLFEDGSTGTLRVGLRASGELQGALTQIRLKDPENHTLAEAVSTLSSKTEVFFEKLAGLRPWSHFTPVLYELQVIVTDVNGEVVEFAVSKLGFRRINIVGKKLLLNGKRLRICGVNRHEWSGRTGRCICEEDMKRDMQVLKRNHINAVRTSHYPNQVKWYSMCDENGIYVMAETNLESHGSWQKLGETEPSWNIPGCSRVWEKAVLDRAANNYELLKNHPSILFWSLGNEAYAGTALAAMDRYYKEKKDGRLTHYEGVTRNRAYETEISDLESRMYASPEAAAKYMEENPAKPFILCEYLYGIGNSGGGMKEYMELFDRFDTFAGGFIWSFMDKALIIKDNVTGREVIRCGGEFDDRPSDYSFSADGIMFADGTEKPAMQEVCYFYEKYEA
;
A
#
# COMPACT_ATOMS: atom_id res chain seq x y z
N MET A 1 3.00 8.55 12.80
CA MET A 1 1.67 8.37 13.41
C MET A 1 0.78 9.60 13.22
N ARG A 2 -0.48 9.43 12.76
CA ARG A 2 -1.45 10.54 12.58
C ARG A 2 -2.40 10.66 13.76
N ILE A 3 -2.43 11.84 14.40
CA ILE A 3 -3.32 12.13 15.53
C ILE A 3 -4.74 12.41 15.04
N PHE A 4 -5.73 11.79 15.69
CA PHE A 4 -7.15 12.07 15.49
C PHE A 4 -7.67 13.00 16.59
N GLN A 5 -8.59 13.89 16.25
CA GLN A 5 -9.29 14.73 17.22
C GLN A 5 -10.81 14.60 17.06
N PHE A 6 -11.48 14.26 18.16
CA PHE A 6 -12.93 14.40 18.26
C PHE A 6 -13.30 15.87 18.35
N LYS A 7 -14.46 16.26 17.79
CA LYS A 7 -14.88 17.66 17.77
C LYS A 7 -15.54 18.07 19.09
N LYS A 8 -16.39 17.19 19.61
CA LYS A 8 -17.16 17.39 20.84
C LYS A 8 -17.04 16.21 21.80
N ALA A 9 -16.88 14.99 21.29
CA ALA A 9 -16.87 13.80 22.13
C ALA A 9 -15.75 13.81 23.17
N ARG A 10 -16.09 13.40 24.39
CA ARG A 10 -15.18 13.17 25.52
C ARG A 10 -15.24 11.70 25.93
N PRO A 11 -14.15 11.12 26.48
CA PRO A 11 -14.18 9.77 27.03
C PRO A 11 -15.07 9.74 28.27
N VAL A 12 -16.01 8.81 28.33
CA VAL A 12 -16.95 8.67 29.45
C VAL A 12 -17.10 7.21 29.87
N TRP A 13 -17.53 7.01 31.12
CA TRP A 13 -17.98 5.73 31.65
C TRP A 13 -19.03 5.94 32.75
N ALA A 14 -19.58 4.86 33.30
CA ALA A 14 -20.46 4.96 34.47
C ALA A 14 -19.67 5.44 35.71
N GLN A 15 -20.26 6.38 36.45
CA GLN A 15 -19.66 7.08 37.59
C GLN A 15 -19.15 6.10 38.66
N ASP A 16 -17.88 6.24 39.06
CA ASP A 16 -17.19 5.39 40.04
C ASP A 16 -17.06 3.89 39.64
N ARG A 17 -17.34 3.54 38.37
CA ARG A 17 -17.37 2.14 37.88
C ARG A 17 -16.31 1.82 36.83
N ALA A 18 -15.40 2.74 36.50
CA ALA A 18 -14.40 2.55 35.45
C ALA A 18 -13.44 1.36 35.67
N MET A 19 -13.24 0.95 36.93
CA MET A 19 -12.37 -0.18 37.31
C MET A 19 -13.15 -1.47 37.64
N GLU A 20 -14.49 -1.48 37.49
CA GLU A 20 -15.28 -2.70 37.69
C GLU A 20 -14.93 -3.75 36.64
N LYS A 21 -14.60 -4.98 37.09
CA LYS A 21 -14.28 -6.07 36.17
C LYS A 21 -15.53 -6.61 35.50
N ASN A 22 -15.38 -7.04 34.26
CA ASN A 22 -16.43 -7.71 33.48
C ASN A 22 -17.77 -6.93 33.42
N CYS A 23 -17.68 -5.59 33.37
CA CYS A 23 -18.83 -4.69 33.38
C CYS A 23 -19.27 -4.37 31.95
N GLU A 24 -20.55 -4.54 31.63
CA GLU A 24 -21.12 -4.26 30.30
C GLU A 24 -22.03 -3.03 30.35
N LEU A 25 -21.76 -2.04 29.49
CA LEU A 25 -22.60 -0.85 29.35
C LEU A 25 -23.10 -0.71 27.91
N ALA A 26 -24.27 -0.13 27.75
CA ALA A 26 -24.87 0.19 26.47
C ALA A 26 -25.11 1.70 26.32
N PHE A 27 -24.65 2.27 25.22
CA PHE A 27 -24.80 3.67 24.86
C PHE A 27 -25.85 3.75 23.75
N ARG A 28 -26.96 4.42 24.00
CA ARG A 28 -28.12 4.41 23.09
C ARG A 28 -28.49 5.81 22.66
N THR A 29 -28.66 6.01 21.36
CA THR A 29 -29.20 7.25 20.79
C THR A 29 -30.20 6.95 19.67
N VAL A 30 -30.98 7.97 19.28
CA VAL A 30 -31.94 7.90 18.19
C VAL A 30 -31.60 9.00 17.19
N LEU A 31 -31.47 8.63 15.92
CA LEU A 31 -31.21 9.57 14.83
C LEU A 31 -32.23 9.38 13.70
N PRO A 32 -32.57 10.46 12.98
CA PRO A 32 -33.38 10.33 11.78
C PRO A 32 -32.58 9.67 10.65
N ARG A 33 -33.23 9.42 9.51
CA ARG A 33 -32.54 8.95 8.30
C ARG A 33 -31.52 10.00 7.81
N GLY A 34 -30.34 9.55 7.40
CA GLY A 34 -29.29 10.39 6.80
C GLY A 34 -27.95 9.67 6.62
N GLY A 35 -27.02 10.29 5.89
CA GLY A 35 -25.66 9.76 5.63
C GLY A 35 -24.70 10.02 6.79
N TYR A 36 -24.97 9.44 7.96
CA TYR A 36 -24.18 9.65 9.16
C TYR A 36 -22.95 8.73 9.21
N LYS A 37 -21.85 9.24 9.76
CA LYS A 37 -20.65 8.47 10.10
C LYS A 37 -20.43 8.42 11.60
N LEU A 38 -20.17 7.25 12.14
CA LEU A 38 -19.83 7.02 13.54
C LEU A 38 -18.31 6.89 13.68
N PHE A 39 -17.73 7.72 14.54
CA PHE A 39 -16.34 7.68 14.97
C PHE A 39 -16.31 7.22 16.42
N LEU A 40 -15.53 6.19 16.76
CA LEU A 40 -15.42 5.76 18.16
C LEU A 40 -14.09 5.10 18.51
N ALA A 41 -13.76 5.20 19.80
CA ALA A 41 -12.65 4.51 20.44
C ALA A 41 -13.09 4.03 21.84
N ALA A 42 -12.59 2.88 22.27
CA ALA A 42 -12.90 2.29 23.57
C ALA A 42 -11.66 1.65 24.20
N SER A 43 -11.70 1.39 25.50
CA SER A 43 -10.64 0.70 26.25
C SER A 43 -10.55 -0.81 25.97
N SER A 44 -11.63 -1.41 25.47
CA SER A 44 -11.76 -2.84 25.21
C SER A 44 -12.87 -3.10 24.19
N ILE A 45 -13.44 -4.30 24.11
CA ILE A 45 -14.32 -4.75 23.03
C ILE A 45 -15.68 -4.04 23.06
N TYR A 46 -16.12 -3.57 21.89
CA TYR A 46 -17.46 -3.05 21.67
C TYR A 46 -18.17 -3.73 20.48
N ARG A 47 -19.50 -3.63 20.46
CA ARG A 47 -20.38 -4.01 19.34
C ARG A 47 -21.37 -2.88 19.05
N ILE A 48 -21.76 -2.75 17.80
CA ILE A 48 -22.70 -1.72 17.33
C ILE A 48 -23.92 -2.41 16.74
N TRP A 49 -25.09 -1.91 17.14
CA TRP A 49 -26.38 -2.33 16.62
C TRP A 49 -27.14 -1.13 16.09
N VAL A 50 -27.73 -1.28 14.92
CA VAL A 50 -28.66 -0.30 14.35
C VAL A 50 -30.00 -0.98 14.11
N ASN A 51 -31.05 -0.49 14.76
CA ASN A 51 -32.40 -1.03 14.65
C ASN A 51 -32.49 -2.55 14.96
N GLY A 52 -31.66 -3.05 15.87
CA GLY A 52 -31.59 -4.46 16.25
C GLY A 52 -30.78 -5.34 15.29
N VAL A 53 -30.16 -4.75 14.26
CA VAL A 53 -29.25 -5.44 13.33
C VAL A 53 -27.82 -5.22 13.80
N PHE A 54 -27.02 -6.29 13.86
CA PHE A 54 -25.58 -6.18 14.13
C PHE A 54 -24.92 -5.43 12.96
N THR A 55 -24.19 -4.37 13.27
CA THR A 55 -23.57 -3.51 12.27
C THR A 55 -22.05 -3.64 12.29
N ALA A 56 -21.43 -3.69 13.47
CA ALA A 56 -19.98 -3.62 13.59
C ALA A 56 -19.46 -4.05 14.97
N ALA A 57 -18.15 -4.29 15.07
CA ALA A 57 -17.42 -4.51 16.33
C ALA A 57 -15.96 -4.03 16.24
N GLY A 58 -15.36 -3.72 17.39
CA GLY A 58 -13.98 -3.25 17.52
C GLY A 58 -13.53 -3.18 18.98
N PRO A 59 -12.53 -2.35 19.35
CA PRO A 59 -11.72 -1.47 18.49
C PRO A 59 -10.58 -2.20 17.79
N ALA A 60 -9.93 -1.53 16.82
CA ALA A 60 -8.56 -1.90 16.46
C ALA A 60 -7.61 -1.68 17.65
N ARG A 61 -6.70 -2.63 17.89
CA ARG A 61 -5.63 -2.52 18.89
C ARG A 61 -4.73 -1.33 18.58
N ALA A 62 -4.19 -0.68 19.60
CA ALA A 62 -3.37 0.54 19.48
C ALA A 62 -2.20 0.51 20.45
N PRO A 63 -1.10 1.26 20.22
CA PRO A 63 0.03 1.43 21.16
C PRO A 63 -0.46 1.79 22.58
N HIS A 64 0.23 1.38 23.66
CA HIS A 64 -0.22 1.72 25.02
C HIS A 64 -0.40 3.23 25.18
N GLY A 65 -1.44 3.61 25.92
CA GLY A 65 -1.81 5.02 26.09
C GLY A 65 -2.46 5.68 24.85
N HIS A 66 -2.53 4.96 23.72
CA HIS A 66 -3.14 5.43 22.47
C HIS A 66 -4.35 4.56 22.13
N TYR A 67 -5.27 5.12 21.33
CA TYR A 67 -6.50 4.45 20.94
C TYR A 67 -6.80 4.75 19.48
N ARG A 68 -6.91 3.68 18.67
CA ARG A 68 -7.30 3.79 17.27
C ARG A 68 -8.79 4.13 17.19
N VAL A 69 -9.11 5.12 16.38
CA VAL A 69 -10.49 5.57 16.14
C VAL A 69 -11.01 4.85 14.92
N ASP A 70 -12.04 4.04 15.13
CA ASP A 70 -12.74 3.36 14.07
C ASP A 70 -13.78 4.30 13.46
N GLU A 71 -13.92 4.23 12.14
CA GLU A 71 -14.89 5.00 11.35
C GLU A 71 -15.85 4.02 10.66
N TYR A 72 -17.14 4.15 10.96
CA TYR A 72 -18.21 3.37 10.35
C TYR A 72 -19.19 4.28 9.64
N SER A 73 -19.53 3.95 8.40
CA SER A 73 -20.75 4.50 7.80
C SER A 73 -21.96 3.84 8.44
N LEU A 74 -22.93 4.64 8.88
CA LEU A 74 -24.24 4.15 9.34
C LEU A 74 -25.27 4.11 8.19
N GLU A 75 -24.84 4.56 7.02
CA GLU A 75 -25.63 4.57 5.79
C GLU A 75 -26.10 3.16 5.40
N GLY A 76 -27.30 3.06 4.82
CA GLY A 76 -27.98 1.78 4.56
C GLY A 76 -28.65 1.12 5.79
N PHE A 77 -28.21 1.39 7.02
CA PHE A 77 -28.85 0.84 8.23
C PHE A 77 -29.97 1.74 8.79
N LEU A 78 -29.97 3.03 8.43
CA LEU A 78 -30.91 4.05 8.92
C LEU A 78 -32.15 4.17 8.02
N SER A 79 -32.92 3.09 7.91
CA SER A 79 -34.07 2.97 6.99
C SER A 79 -35.40 3.53 7.52
N LYS A 80 -35.47 3.91 8.80
CA LYS A 80 -36.69 4.37 9.47
C LYS A 80 -36.69 5.90 9.65
N GLU A 81 -37.85 6.47 9.98
CA GLU A 81 -37.95 7.88 10.39
C GLU A 81 -37.13 8.17 11.66
N GLU A 82 -37.16 7.22 12.61
CA GLU A 82 -36.31 7.20 13.80
C GLU A 82 -35.55 5.88 13.85
N ASN A 83 -34.23 5.97 13.96
CA ASN A 83 -33.34 4.82 13.97
C ASN A 83 -32.61 4.73 15.30
N VAL A 84 -32.72 3.57 15.94
CA VAL A 84 -32.07 3.32 17.23
C VAL A 84 -30.64 2.83 16.97
N ILE A 85 -29.67 3.50 17.58
CA ILE A 85 -28.25 3.14 17.50
C ILE A 85 -27.80 2.78 18.92
N VAL A 86 -27.24 1.58 19.08
CA VAL A 86 -26.73 1.07 20.35
C VAL A 86 -25.27 0.67 20.20
N ILE A 87 -24.41 1.21 21.06
CA ILE A 87 -23.01 0.80 21.20
C ILE A 87 -22.88 0.08 22.53
N GLU A 88 -22.64 -1.23 22.49
CA GLU A 88 -22.36 -2.02 23.69
C GLU A 88 -20.86 -2.10 23.90
N VAL A 89 -20.40 -1.87 25.11
CA VAL A 89 -18.97 -1.89 25.47
C VAL A 89 -18.77 -2.68 26.73
N VAL A 90 -17.76 -3.55 26.76
CA VAL A 90 -17.41 -4.32 27.96
C VAL A 90 -16.08 -3.83 28.52
N GLY A 91 -16.11 -3.40 29.79
CA GLY A 91 -14.95 -3.17 30.61
C GLY A 91 -14.45 -4.44 31.28
N TYR A 92 -13.43 -5.08 30.72
CA TYR A 92 -12.87 -6.31 31.31
C TYR A 92 -11.99 -6.04 32.53
N ASN A 93 -11.14 -5.01 32.49
CA ASN A 93 -10.23 -4.61 33.57
C ASN A 93 -9.36 -5.78 34.08
N VAL A 94 -8.79 -6.54 33.14
CA VAL A 94 -7.84 -7.62 33.39
C VAL A 94 -6.83 -7.71 32.25
N ASN A 95 -5.56 -7.97 32.60
CA ASN A 95 -4.53 -8.29 31.61
C ASN A 95 -4.75 -9.70 31.07
N THR A 96 -4.85 -9.81 29.75
CA THR A 96 -4.79 -11.03 28.93
C THR A 96 -3.80 -10.78 27.78
N TYR A 97 -3.63 -11.72 26.87
CA TYR A 97 -2.90 -11.46 25.62
C TYR A 97 -3.60 -10.41 24.71
N ASP A 98 -4.90 -10.17 24.90
CA ASP A 98 -5.76 -9.30 24.06
C ASP A 98 -6.17 -7.98 24.75
N THR A 99 -6.36 -8.01 26.06
CA THR A 99 -6.96 -6.93 26.85
C THR A 99 -6.01 -6.43 27.93
N LEU A 100 -6.11 -5.15 28.26
CA LEU A 100 -5.33 -4.50 29.31
C LEU A 100 -6.16 -4.28 30.59
N ASP A 101 -5.49 -4.35 31.74
CA ASP A 101 -6.01 -3.90 33.03
C ASP A 101 -5.91 -2.37 33.10
N GLN A 102 -6.92 -1.69 32.55
CA GLN A 102 -6.95 -0.24 32.43
C GLN A 102 -8.38 0.32 32.61
N PRO A 103 -8.55 1.58 33.07
CA PRO A 103 -9.87 2.18 33.24
C PRO A 103 -10.73 2.11 31.97
N SER A 104 -11.97 1.65 32.15
CA SER A 104 -12.91 1.50 31.05
C SER A 104 -13.47 2.84 30.57
N PHE A 105 -13.62 2.99 29.26
CA PHE A 105 -14.25 4.18 28.66
C PHE A 105 -14.79 3.90 27.26
N LEU A 106 -15.71 4.78 26.83
CA LEU A 106 -16.08 4.96 25.43
C LEU A 106 -15.95 6.45 25.06
N THR A 107 -15.39 6.72 23.89
CA THR A 107 -15.48 8.01 23.21
C THR A 107 -16.14 7.79 21.87
N ALA A 108 -17.30 8.37 21.63
CA ALA A 108 -18.03 8.20 20.37
C ALA A 108 -18.65 9.51 19.89
N GLU A 109 -18.63 9.72 18.58
CA GLU A 109 -19.21 10.87 17.89
C GLU A 109 -19.86 10.43 16.57
N ILE A 110 -21.12 10.81 16.37
CA ILE A 110 -21.84 10.59 15.12
C ILE A 110 -21.92 11.92 14.38
N ARG A 111 -21.42 11.95 13.14
CA ARG A 111 -21.34 13.17 12.32
C ARG A 111 -22.20 13.06 11.06
N LEU A 112 -22.78 14.19 10.65
CA LEU A 112 -23.30 14.43 9.30
C LEU A 112 -22.41 15.47 8.64
N GLY A 113 -21.60 15.04 7.67
CA GLY A 113 -20.46 15.83 7.19
C GLY A 113 -19.53 16.21 8.35
N GLU A 114 -19.26 17.50 8.50
CA GLU A 114 -18.39 18.02 9.56
C GLU A 114 -19.14 18.31 10.89
N GLN A 115 -20.46 18.15 10.95
CA GLN A 115 -21.26 18.50 12.11
C GLN A 115 -21.53 17.29 13.01
N ALA A 116 -21.16 17.38 14.29
CA ALA A 116 -21.47 16.37 15.30
C ALA A 116 -22.95 16.45 15.74
N GLN A 117 -23.64 15.32 15.63
CA GLN A 117 -25.10 15.17 15.81
C GLN A 117 -25.43 14.44 17.10
N ALA A 118 -24.59 13.48 17.50
CA ALA A 118 -24.61 12.85 18.82
C ALA A 118 -23.16 12.57 19.25
N TRP A 119 -22.85 12.68 20.54
CA TRP A 119 -21.50 12.47 21.07
C TRP A 119 -21.52 12.03 22.53
N THR A 120 -20.45 11.41 23.01
CA THR A 120 -20.25 11.13 24.45
C THR A 120 -19.77 12.38 25.20
N GLY A 121 -20.34 12.66 26.39
CA GLY A 121 -20.05 13.86 27.20
C GLY A 121 -21.17 14.13 28.22
N GLU A 122 -21.08 15.22 28.99
CA GLU A 122 -22.03 15.55 30.08
C GLU A 122 -23.50 15.60 29.62
N ASP A 123 -23.78 16.18 28.45
CA ASP A 123 -25.11 16.21 27.79
C ASP A 123 -25.18 15.26 26.57
N GLY A 124 -24.39 14.18 26.61
CA GLY A 124 -24.15 13.31 25.47
C GLY A 124 -25.12 12.12 25.34
N ILE A 125 -24.67 11.10 24.59
CA ILE A 125 -25.38 9.84 24.40
C ILE A 125 -25.65 9.18 25.77
N PRO A 126 -26.92 8.90 26.13
CA PRO A 126 -27.26 8.23 27.37
C PRO A 126 -26.64 6.83 27.54
N VAL A 127 -26.33 6.47 28.79
CA VAL A 127 -25.65 5.23 29.17
C VAL A 127 -26.56 4.37 30.04
N TYR A 128 -26.54 3.06 29.79
CA TYR A 128 -27.38 2.08 30.46
C TYR A 128 -26.55 0.87 30.89
N ASP A 129 -26.83 0.34 32.08
CA ASP A 129 -26.40 -0.99 32.50
C ASP A 129 -27.60 -1.94 32.35
N LEU A 130 -27.55 -2.81 31.34
CA LEU A 130 -28.66 -3.74 31.06
C LEU A 130 -28.74 -4.87 32.10
N ARG A 131 -27.71 -5.06 32.94
CA ARG A 131 -27.57 -6.14 33.94
C ARG A 131 -27.81 -7.54 33.38
N GLN A 132 -27.52 -7.72 32.09
CA GLN A 132 -27.73 -8.97 31.37
C GLN A 132 -26.53 -9.91 31.43
N ARG A 133 -25.32 -9.36 31.43
CA ARG A 133 -24.09 -10.14 31.58
C ARG A 133 -23.86 -10.46 33.05
N VAL A 134 -23.61 -11.73 33.33
CA VAL A 134 -23.21 -12.16 34.68
C VAL A 134 -21.80 -11.67 34.92
N GLN A 135 -21.67 -10.70 35.83
CA GLN A 135 -20.40 -10.06 36.14
C GLN A 135 -19.45 -11.00 36.90
N ASP A 136 -19.96 -11.76 37.87
CA ASP A 136 -19.21 -12.78 38.63
C ASP A 136 -19.12 -14.10 37.83
N ALA A 137 -18.29 -14.08 36.78
CA ALA A 137 -18.04 -15.22 35.92
C ALA A 137 -16.60 -15.75 36.12
N PRO A 138 -16.35 -17.07 35.95
CA PRO A 138 -15.01 -17.62 36.07
C PRO A 138 -14.10 -17.15 34.93
N ARG A 139 -12.82 -16.99 35.27
CA ARG A 139 -11.72 -16.84 34.31
C ARG A 139 -10.81 -18.06 34.42
N TYR A 140 -10.59 -18.76 33.30
CA TYR A 140 -9.92 -20.06 33.29
C TYR A 140 -8.43 -19.98 32.96
N SER A 141 -7.98 -18.99 32.20
CA SER A 141 -6.57 -18.85 31.81
C SER A 141 -6.19 -17.40 31.50
N PHE A 142 -4.89 -17.15 31.31
CA PHE A 142 -4.40 -15.85 30.88
C PHE A 142 -4.82 -15.50 29.44
N GLN A 143 -5.16 -16.52 28.65
CA GLN A 143 -5.43 -16.40 27.22
C GLN A 143 -6.73 -15.66 26.93
N ARG A 144 -7.76 -15.88 27.74
CA ARG A 144 -9.06 -15.21 27.59
C ARG A 144 -9.37 -14.38 28.83
N ALA A 145 -10.29 -13.43 28.64
CA ALA A 145 -10.93 -12.71 29.73
C ALA A 145 -11.92 -13.65 30.46
N PHE A 146 -13.06 -13.13 30.91
CA PHE A 146 -14.06 -13.90 31.64
C PHE A 146 -14.91 -14.76 30.69
N ALA A 147 -15.36 -15.93 31.18
CA ALA A 147 -16.35 -16.73 30.48
C ALA A 147 -17.66 -15.94 30.29
N GLU A 148 -18.35 -16.20 29.18
CA GLU A 148 -19.60 -15.53 28.86
C GLU A 148 -20.80 -16.27 29.47
N ALA A 149 -21.51 -15.57 30.35
CA ALA A 149 -22.76 -16.04 30.91
C ALA A 149 -23.76 -14.88 31.00
N TYR A 150 -25.02 -15.15 30.66
CA TYR A 150 -26.07 -14.14 30.58
C TYR A 150 -27.33 -14.56 31.31
N THR A 151 -28.03 -13.60 31.89
CA THR A 151 -29.39 -13.74 32.39
C THR A 151 -30.28 -12.74 31.67
N LEU A 152 -31.13 -13.21 30.76
CA LEU A 152 -31.92 -12.37 29.86
C LEU A 152 -33.39 -12.40 30.24
N SER A 153 -33.95 -11.21 30.51
CA SER A 153 -35.39 -11.02 30.65
C SER A 153 -36.07 -10.85 29.29
N ARG A 154 -37.40 -10.89 29.26
CA ARG A 154 -38.23 -10.70 28.04
C ARG A 154 -37.97 -9.37 27.29
N ILE A 155 -37.33 -8.39 27.93
CA ILE A 155 -37.23 -6.98 27.48
C ILE A 155 -36.10 -6.76 26.45
N LYS A 156 -35.19 -7.73 26.23
CA LYS A 156 -34.01 -7.56 25.36
C LYS A 156 -34.32 -7.03 23.96
N GLY A 157 -35.39 -7.50 23.32
CA GLY A 157 -35.70 -7.12 21.94
C GLY A 157 -36.09 -5.64 21.77
N HIS A 158 -36.65 -5.01 22.81
CA HIS A 158 -37.16 -3.64 22.72
C HIS A 158 -36.02 -2.62 22.71
N PHE A 159 -35.04 -2.72 23.61
CA PHE A 159 -33.97 -1.73 23.76
C PHE A 159 -33.27 -1.33 22.43
N TYR A 160 -33.03 -2.31 21.54
CA TYR A 160 -32.37 -2.11 20.24
C TYR A 160 -33.29 -1.64 19.10
N VAL A 161 -34.62 -1.62 19.31
CA VAL A 161 -35.60 -1.33 18.23
C VAL A 161 -36.66 -0.29 18.59
N ARG A 162 -37.09 -0.15 19.85
CA ARG A 162 -38.06 0.85 20.38
C ARG A 162 -38.18 0.81 21.92
N ASP A 163 -38.60 1.91 22.56
CA ASP A 163 -38.84 2.08 24.02
C ASP A 163 -37.65 1.81 24.95
N GLU A 164 -37.21 2.85 25.67
CA GLU A 164 -36.16 2.78 26.72
C GLU A 164 -36.70 2.98 28.15
N GLU A 165 -38.01 3.18 28.31
CA GLU A 165 -38.64 3.61 29.58
C GLU A 165 -38.47 2.61 30.74
N GLU A 166 -38.27 1.32 30.42
CA GLU A 166 -38.06 0.25 31.40
C GLU A 166 -36.59 0.15 31.87
N PHE A 167 -35.67 0.93 31.27
CA PHE A 167 -34.24 0.89 31.58
C PHE A 167 -33.79 2.13 32.36
N GLN A 168 -33.04 1.89 33.45
CA GLN A 168 -32.49 2.97 34.26
C GLN A 168 -31.23 3.54 33.60
N ARG A 169 -31.20 4.87 33.42
CA ARG A 169 -29.99 5.58 32.98
C ARG A 169 -28.95 5.60 34.09
N GLU A 170 -27.71 5.26 33.74
CA GLU A 170 -26.56 5.36 34.62
C GLU A 170 -26.09 6.82 34.71
N LYS A 171 -25.56 7.21 35.88
CA LYS A 171 -24.81 8.45 35.98
C LYS A 171 -23.45 8.26 35.32
N ILE A 172 -23.01 9.24 34.55
CA ILE A 172 -21.72 9.17 33.86
C ILE A 172 -20.68 10.05 34.54
N GLU A 173 -19.42 9.70 34.33
CA GLU A 173 -18.26 10.53 34.63
C GLU A 173 -17.43 10.73 33.36
N VAL A 174 -16.95 11.95 33.16
CA VAL A 174 -15.98 12.26 32.09
C VAL A 174 -14.60 11.81 32.57
N GLN A 175 -13.96 10.93 31.80
CA GLN A 175 -12.63 10.41 32.07
C GLN A 175 -11.55 11.40 31.61
N PRO A 176 -10.29 11.24 32.05
CA PRO A 176 -9.17 12.00 31.50
C PRO A 176 -9.05 11.85 29.98
N ASP A 177 -8.60 12.92 29.31
CA ASP A 177 -8.38 12.94 27.87
C ASP A 177 -7.43 11.80 27.43
N LYS A 178 -7.69 11.24 26.24
CA LYS A 178 -6.94 10.13 25.65
C LYS A 178 -6.22 10.60 24.40
N THR A 179 -5.15 9.89 24.03
CA THR A 179 -4.48 10.11 22.75
C THR A 179 -5.14 9.26 21.68
N TYR A 180 -5.82 9.91 20.73
CA TYR A 180 -6.50 9.22 19.63
C TYR A 180 -5.65 9.26 18.37
N ILE A 181 -5.64 8.14 17.65
CA ILE A 181 -4.93 7.98 16.38
C ILE A 181 -5.88 7.39 15.34
N TYR A 182 -5.61 7.63 14.06
CA TYR A 182 -6.41 7.00 13.00
C TYR A 182 -6.23 5.47 13.02
N ARG A 183 -7.25 4.72 12.59
CA ARG A 183 -7.20 3.25 12.51
C ARG A 183 -6.09 2.73 11.61
N GLU A 184 -5.83 3.39 10.49
CA GLU A 184 -4.85 3.02 9.43
C GLU A 184 -5.11 1.66 8.72
N VAL A 185 -5.63 0.64 9.41
CA VAL A 185 -5.98 -0.69 8.84
C VAL A 185 -7.43 -0.76 8.35
N ARG A 186 -7.73 -1.70 7.44
CA ARG A 186 -9.05 -1.86 6.81
C ARG A 186 -10.14 -2.28 7.83
N MET A 187 -11.39 -1.92 7.54
CA MET A 187 -12.56 -2.30 8.34
C MET A 187 -13.07 -3.69 7.91
N PRO A 188 -13.48 -4.56 8.84
CA PRO A 188 -14.12 -5.85 8.49
C PRO A 188 -15.47 -5.62 7.82
N LEU A 189 -15.90 -6.58 6.97
CA LEU A 189 -17.20 -6.52 6.27
C LEU A 189 -18.36 -7.11 7.07
N PHE A 190 -18.09 -7.88 8.13
CA PHE A 190 -19.11 -8.54 8.98
C PHE A 190 -20.10 -9.42 8.20
N GLU A 191 -19.59 -10.19 7.23
CA GLU A 191 -20.40 -11.09 6.39
C GLU A 191 -21.06 -12.19 7.24
N ARG A 192 -22.28 -12.59 6.85
CA ARG A 192 -23.00 -13.67 7.53
C ARG A 192 -22.73 -15.01 6.84
N LEU A 193 -22.32 -15.98 7.65
CA LEU A 193 -22.16 -17.38 7.29
C LEU A 193 -23.28 -18.22 7.95
N GLU A 194 -23.83 -19.15 7.20
CA GLU A 194 -24.89 -20.04 7.68
C GLU A 194 -24.29 -21.31 8.28
N ALA A 195 -24.84 -21.76 9.41
CA ALA A 195 -24.41 -22.99 10.07
C ALA A 195 -25.28 -24.17 9.63
N GLU A 196 -24.65 -25.25 9.19
CA GLU A 196 -25.36 -26.46 8.75
C GLU A 196 -25.67 -27.35 9.94
N THR A 197 -26.92 -27.81 10.06
CA THR A 197 -27.33 -28.74 11.11
C THR A 197 -26.80 -30.14 10.82
N LEU A 198 -26.14 -30.75 11.80
CA LEU A 198 -25.61 -32.11 11.70
C LEU A 198 -26.71 -33.17 11.99
N PRO A 199 -26.59 -34.40 11.46
CA PRO A 199 -27.58 -35.46 11.62
C PRO A 199 -27.92 -35.81 13.08
N GLU A 200 -29.11 -36.33 13.35
CA GLU A 200 -29.53 -36.73 14.71
C GLU A 200 -28.60 -37.78 15.34
N GLU A 201 -27.96 -38.64 14.54
CA GLU A 201 -27.05 -39.70 14.99
C GLU A 201 -25.78 -39.19 15.69
N VAL A 202 -25.40 -37.93 15.48
CA VAL A 202 -24.26 -37.27 16.15
C VAL A 202 -24.68 -36.42 17.36
N GLN A 203 -25.97 -36.37 17.68
CA GLN A 203 -26.48 -35.66 18.86
C GLN A 203 -26.32 -36.50 20.13
N GLU A 204 -25.92 -35.89 21.24
CA GLU A 204 -25.74 -36.56 22.53
C GLU A 204 -26.82 -36.15 23.54
N GLY A 205 -27.95 -36.86 23.55
CA GLY A 205 -29.05 -36.69 24.52
C GLY A 205 -30.22 -35.83 24.04
N GLU A 206 -31.35 -35.89 24.75
CA GLU A 206 -32.56 -35.11 24.44
C GLU A 206 -32.31 -33.59 24.58
N GLY A 207 -32.83 -32.78 23.64
CA GLY A 207 -32.69 -31.31 23.67
C GLY A 207 -31.33 -30.77 23.18
N THR A 208 -30.53 -31.60 22.50
CA THR A 208 -29.24 -31.21 21.92
C THR A 208 -29.36 -30.98 20.41
N CYS A 209 -28.72 -29.93 19.89
CA CYS A 209 -28.54 -29.71 18.45
C CYS A 209 -27.05 -29.49 18.15
N MET A 210 -26.56 -30.02 17.02
CA MET A 210 -25.20 -29.79 16.57
C MET A 210 -25.18 -29.10 15.21
N TYR A 211 -24.22 -28.18 15.05
CA TYR A 211 -24.00 -27.44 13.81
C TYR A 211 -22.53 -27.55 13.38
N ALA A 212 -22.30 -27.43 12.08
CA ALA A 212 -20.99 -27.30 11.48
C ALA A 212 -20.91 -26.04 10.59
N LEU A 213 -19.77 -25.37 10.64
CA LEU A 213 -19.36 -24.34 9.70
C LEU A 213 -18.46 -24.97 8.61
N PRO A 214 -18.40 -24.40 7.41
CA PRO A 214 -17.60 -24.95 6.30
C PRO A 214 -16.09 -24.99 6.59
N TYR A 215 -15.61 -24.16 7.50
CA TYR A 215 -14.23 -24.12 8.01
C TYR A 215 -14.22 -23.56 9.43
N ASN A 216 -13.04 -23.50 10.05
CA ASN A 216 -12.77 -22.77 11.28
C ASN A 216 -13.00 -21.26 11.09
N ALA A 217 -14.24 -20.82 11.19
CA ALA A 217 -14.60 -19.42 11.03
C ALA A 217 -14.39 -18.66 12.35
N THR A 218 -13.94 -17.41 12.25
CA THR A 218 -13.73 -16.49 13.39
C THR A 218 -14.78 -15.40 13.37
N GLY A 219 -15.46 -15.16 14.49
CA GLY A 219 -16.58 -14.22 14.52
C GLY A 219 -17.57 -14.44 15.67
N PHE A 220 -18.79 -13.94 15.48
CA PHE A 220 -19.85 -13.93 16.49
C PHE A 220 -20.93 -14.95 16.12
N PHE A 221 -21.13 -15.95 16.98
CA PHE A 221 -22.18 -16.95 16.76
C PHE A 221 -23.53 -16.39 17.18
N GLN A 222 -24.55 -16.62 16.34
CA GLN A 222 -25.93 -16.24 16.57
C GLN A 222 -26.84 -17.45 16.54
N ILE A 223 -27.84 -17.47 17.43
CA ILE A 223 -28.86 -18.53 17.44
C ILE A 223 -30.23 -17.99 17.79
N GLU A 224 -31.23 -18.42 17.01
CA GLU A 224 -32.63 -18.20 17.34
C GLU A 224 -33.07 -19.19 18.42
N VAL A 225 -33.68 -18.70 19.50
CA VAL A 225 -34.24 -19.55 20.55
C VAL A 225 -35.65 -19.11 20.89
N THR A 226 -36.57 -20.07 21.01
CA THR A 226 -37.91 -19.84 21.52
C THR A 226 -38.10 -20.63 22.81
N ALA A 227 -38.44 -19.92 23.89
CA ALA A 227 -38.68 -20.51 25.21
C ALA A 227 -40.12 -20.28 25.65
N SER A 228 -40.82 -21.35 26.04
CA SER A 228 -42.16 -21.28 26.66
C SER A 228 -42.12 -21.26 28.19
N GLY A 229 -40.94 -21.48 28.78
CA GLY A 229 -40.67 -21.48 30.22
C GLY A 229 -39.24 -20.98 30.50
N ASN A 230 -38.93 -20.70 31.76
CA ASN A 230 -37.54 -20.41 32.15
C ASN A 230 -36.64 -21.56 31.72
N SER A 231 -35.60 -21.23 30.96
CA SER A 231 -34.76 -22.23 30.28
C SER A 231 -33.29 -21.82 30.33
N ARG A 232 -32.40 -22.80 30.19
CA ARG A 232 -30.95 -22.58 30.10
C ARG A 232 -30.45 -23.09 28.75
N ILE A 233 -29.74 -22.24 28.03
CA ILE A 233 -29.08 -22.56 26.77
C ILE A 233 -27.58 -22.60 27.01
N GLU A 234 -26.96 -23.72 26.70
CA GLU A 234 -25.51 -23.90 26.72
C GLU A 234 -25.00 -24.04 25.29
N VAL A 235 -24.06 -23.18 24.90
CA VAL A 235 -23.40 -23.22 23.59
C VAL A 235 -21.97 -23.68 23.80
N GLN A 236 -21.69 -24.93 23.44
CA GLN A 236 -20.36 -25.53 23.44
C GLN A 236 -19.79 -25.50 22.02
N PHE A 237 -18.50 -25.25 21.85
CA PHE A 237 -17.89 -25.22 20.52
C PHE A 237 -16.45 -25.75 20.53
N ASP A 238 -15.96 -26.17 19.37
CA ASP A 238 -14.55 -26.44 19.13
C ASP A 238 -14.25 -26.33 17.62
N GLU A 239 -12.97 -26.33 17.29
CA GLU A 239 -12.40 -26.28 15.95
C GLU A 239 -12.35 -27.67 15.28
N ILE A 240 -12.34 -28.74 16.08
CA ILE A 240 -12.33 -30.13 15.60
C ILE A 240 -13.26 -31.02 16.44
N LEU A 241 -13.50 -32.25 15.96
CA LEU A 241 -14.09 -33.32 16.76
C LEU A 241 -13.01 -34.30 17.21
N VAL A 242 -12.97 -34.62 18.51
CA VAL A 242 -12.07 -35.64 19.07
C VAL A 242 -12.84 -36.95 19.14
N ASP A 243 -12.40 -37.96 18.40
CA ASP A 243 -13.09 -39.26 18.27
C ASP A 243 -14.58 -39.12 17.91
N GLY A 244 -14.90 -38.14 17.04
CA GLY A 244 -16.27 -37.84 16.60
C GLY A 244 -17.12 -37.03 17.57
N LYS A 245 -16.54 -36.54 18.68
CA LYS A 245 -17.24 -35.78 19.73
C LYS A 245 -16.67 -34.40 19.93
N LEU A 246 -17.52 -33.49 20.40
CA LEU A 246 -17.12 -32.13 20.74
C LEU A 246 -16.51 -32.11 22.16
N ASP A 247 -15.25 -31.69 22.27
CA ASP A 247 -14.55 -31.50 23.53
C ASP A 247 -14.33 -30.00 23.81
N PHE A 248 -15.28 -29.39 24.53
CA PHE A 248 -15.20 -27.96 24.88
C PHE A 248 -14.09 -27.64 25.90
N GLN A 249 -13.32 -28.63 26.36
CA GLN A 249 -12.17 -28.50 27.25
C GLN A 249 -10.82 -28.80 26.57
N ARG A 250 -10.83 -29.16 25.28
CA ARG A 250 -9.61 -29.32 24.47
C ARG A 250 -8.76 -28.05 24.60
N MET A 251 -7.43 -28.18 24.62
CA MET A 251 -6.50 -27.04 24.80
C MET A 251 -6.47 -26.38 26.19
N ARG A 252 -7.10 -26.98 27.22
CA ARG A 252 -7.27 -26.36 28.56
C ARG A 252 -8.02 -25.03 28.51
N SER A 253 -8.83 -24.82 27.47
CA SER A 253 -9.76 -23.71 27.37
C SER A 253 -11.13 -24.12 27.89
N PHE A 254 -12.02 -23.14 28.06
CA PHE A 254 -13.44 -23.38 28.29
C PHE A 254 -14.21 -22.80 27.10
N ASN A 255 -14.45 -23.62 26.08
CA ASN A 255 -15.13 -23.21 24.84
C ASN A 255 -16.65 -23.34 24.99
N CYS A 256 -17.20 -22.59 25.94
CA CYS A 256 -18.60 -22.66 26.28
C CYS A 256 -19.11 -21.31 26.80
N PHE A 257 -20.31 -20.92 26.37
CA PHE A 257 -21.03 -19.77 26.92
C PHE A 257 -22.51 -20.10 27.13
N THR A 258 -23.14 -19.44 28.11
CA THR A 258 -24.47 -19.83 28.61
C THR A 258 -25.46 -18.68 28.69
N TYR A 259 -26.73 -18.97 28.45
CA TYR A 259 -27.84 -18.03 28.60
C TYR A 259 -28.93 -18.63 29.48
N ASN A 260 -29.26 -17.96 30.58
CA ASN A 260 -30.51 -18.20 31.30
C ASN A 260 -31.56 -17.24 30.72
N ILE A 261 -32.67 -17.77 30.21
CA ILE A 261 -33.69 -16.99 29.49
C ILE A 261 -35.07 -17.21 30.10
N GLU A 262 -35.83 -16.11 30.19
CA GLU A 262 -37.27 -16.12 30.46
C GLU A 262 -38.08 -16.57 29.23
N PRO A 263 -39.41 -16.81 29.35
CA PRO A 263 -40.25 -17.11 28.19
C PRO A 263 -40.22 -15.98 27.15
N GLY A 264 -39.92 -16.32 25.90
CA GLY A 264 -39.78 -15.35 24.82
C GLY A 264 -39.13 -15.92 23.57
N ARG A 265 -38.96 -15.05 22.57
CA ARG A 265 -38.18 -15.33 21.35
C ARG A 265 -36.94 -14.45 21.37
N TYR A 266 -35.78 -15.06 21.19
CA TYR A 266 -34.48 -14.41 21.30
C TYR A 266 -33.65 -14.68 20.06
N LEU A 267 -32.91 -13.66 19.62
CA LEU A 267 -31.69 -13.82 18.85
C LEU A 267 -30.52 -13.65 19.82
N LEU A 268 -29.89 -14.76 20.17
CA LEU A 268 -28.72 -14.77 21.05
C LEU A 268 -27.48 -14.53 20.18
N THR A 269 -26.51 -13.77 20.68
CA THR A 269 -25.27 -13.46 19.94
C THR A 269 -24.11 -13.38 20.93
N SER A 270 -23.03 -14.12 20.68
CA SER A 270 -21.82 -14.05 21.52
C SER A 270 -21.24 -12.63 21.51
N PHE A 271 -20.71 -12.17 22.63
CA PHE A 271 -20.09 -10.85 22.74
C PHE A 271 -18.65 -10.87 22.27
N ALA A 272 -17.86 -11.87 22.67
CA ALA A 272 -16.52 -12.03 22.13
C ALA A 272 -16.56 -12.75 20.78
N PRO A 273 -15.60 -12.46 19.90
CA PRO A 273 -15.36 -13.27 18.72
C PRO A 273 -14.68 -14.59 19.13
N TYR A 274 -15.15 -15.70 18.56
CA TYR A 274 -14.58 -17.03 18.75
C TYR A 274 -14.26 -17.67 17.40
N THR A 275 -13.33 -18.62 17.41
CA THR A 275 -13.08 -19.50 16.28
C THR A 275 -13.73 -20.83 16.56
N MET A 276 -14.55 -21.30 15.63
CA MET A 276 -15.27 -22.56 15.76
C MET A 276 -15.52 -23.16 14.39
N LYS A 277 -15.58 -24.49 14.35
CA LYS A 277 -16.13 -25.24 13.23
C LYS A 277 -17.34 -26.04 13.66
N TYR A 278 -17.29 -26.64 14.85
CA TYR A 278 -18.37 -27.45 15.39
C TYR A 278 -18.99 -26.76 16.61
N ILE A 279 -20.31 -26.71 16.63
CA ILE A 279 -21.10 -26.10 17.71
C ILE A 279 -22.12 -27.11 18.21
N LYS A 280 -22.23 -27.25 19.53
CA LYS A 280 -23.24 -28.05 20.22
C LYS A 280 -24.07 -27.16 21.12
N ILE A 281 -25.37 -27.15 20.89
CA ILE A 281 -26.36 -26.41 21.68
C ILE A 281 -27.08 -27.39 22.57
N LYS A 282 -27.10 -27.15 23.88
CA LYS A 282 -27.97 -27.87 24.81
C LYS A 282 -29.02 -26.91 25.33
N ALA A 283 -30.29 -27.27 25.15
CA ALA A 283 -31.42 -26.54 25.69
C ALA A 283 -32.03 -27.32 26.86
N GLU A 284 -31.90 -26.78 28.07
CA GLU A 284 -32.52 -27.31 29.29
C GLU A 284 -33.80 -26.53 29.61
N GLY A 285 -34.87 -27.23 29.99
CA GLY A 285 -36.17 -26.63 30.28
C GLY A 285 -37.11 -26.66 29.08
N ALA A 286 -37.89 -25.61 28.88
CA ALA A 286 -38.92 -25.54 27.84
C ALA A 286 -38.50 -24.58 26.70
N ALA A 287 -37.31 -24.80 26.15
CA ALA A 287 -36.77 -24.03 25.03
C ALA A 287 -36.45 -24.91 23.83
N VAL A 288 -36.58 -24.32 22.64
CA VAL A 288 -36.25 -24.92 21.36
C VAL A 288 -35.26 -24.01 20.65
N ALA A 289 -34.10 -24.58 20.31
CA ALA A 289 -33.09 -23.93 19.47
C ALA A 289 -33.50 -24.03 17.99
N GLY A 290 -33.40 -22.93 17.27
CA GLY A 290 -33.75 -22.80 15.86
C GLY A 290 -32.51 -22.75 14.96
N ARG A 291 -32.50 -21.82 14.02
CA ARG A 291 -31.39 -21.64 13.08
C ARG A 291 -30.19 -20.97 13.76
N GLY A 292 -29.01 -21.52 13.55
CA GLY A 292 -27.73 -20.91 13.90
C GLY A 292 -27.15 -20.16 12.69
N SER A 293 -26.57 -18.99 12.92
CA SER A 293 -25.79 -18.24 11.93
C SER A 293 -24.53 -17.68 12.58
N PHE A 294 -23.59 -17.19 11.78
CA PHE A 294 -22.30 -16.72 12.24
C PHE A 294 -21.94 -15.41 11.52
N ILE A 295 -21.51 -14.40 12.26
CA ILE A 295 -21.06 -13.12 11.70
C ILE A 295 -19.54 -13.12 11.71
N GLU A 296 -18.91 -13.10 10.53
CA GLU A 296 -17.46 -13.19 10.42
C GLU A 296 -16.76 -11.92 10.91
N TYR A 297 -15.63 -12.11 11.61
CA TYR A 297 -14.78 -11.05 12.12
C TYR A 297 -13.34 -11.30 11.71
N LYS A 298 -13.06 -11.04 10.43
CA LYS A 298 -11.79 -11.33 9.75
C LYS A 298 -11.41 -10.20 8.78
N HIS A 299 -10.15 -10.20 8.35
CA HIS A 299 -9.64 -9.26 7.35
C HIS A 299 -10.54 -9.27 6.09
N PRO A 300 -10.80 -8.11 5.48
CA PRO A 300 -11.55 -8.01 4.22
C PRO A 300 -10.97 -8.87 3.09
N PRO A 301 -11.74 -9.09 2.00
CA PRO A 301 -11.23 -9.73 0.81
C PRO A 301 -9.90 -9.13 0.34
N VAL A 302 -8.98 -10.00 -0.07
CA VAL A 302 -7.63 -9.63 -0.54
C VAL A 302 -7.58 -9.59 -2.06
N LYS A 303 -6.65 -8.79 -2.60
CA LYS A 303 -6.59 -8.46 -4.03
C LYS A 303 -6.03 -9.60 -4.88
N ASN A 304 -4.99 -10.27 -4.40
CA ASN A 304 -4.23 -11.25 -5.17
C ASN A 304 -4.67 -12.68 -4.84
N LYS A 305 -4.72 -13.53 -5.87
CA LYS A 305 -4.99 -14.97 -5.75
C LYS A 305 -3.84 -15.75 -6.35
N ILE A 306 -3.50 -16.89 -5.78
CA ILE A 306 -2.43 -17.77 -6.29
C ILE A 306 -3.00 -18.72 -7.33
N LYS A 307 -2.35 -18.82 -8.50
CA LYS A 307 -2.80 -19.71 -9.58
C LYS A 307 -2.27 -21.11 -9.36
N THR A 308 -3.12 -22.12 -9.26
CA THR A 308 -2.67 -23.51 -9.33
C THR A 308 -3.71 -24.37 -10.05
N GLU A 309 -3.24 -25.29 -10.90
CA GLU A 309 -4.08 -26.32 -11.53
C GLU A 309 -4.07 -27.63 -10.70
N ASP A 310 -3.27 -27.67 -9.64
CA ASP A 310 -3.21 -28.78 -8.70
C ASP A 310 -4.30 -28.62 -7.62
N GLY A 311 -5.30 -29.50 -7.65
CA GLY A 311 -6.44 -29.44 -6.73
C GLY A 311 -6.08 -29.61 -5.25
N GLU A 312 -4.95 -30.24 -4.90
CA GLU A 312 -4.50 -30.30 -3.51
C GLU A 312 -3.90 -28.97 -3.06
N LEU A 313 -3.12 -28.31 -3.92
CA LEU A 313 -2.61 -26.98 -3.65
C LEU A 313 -3.74 -25.94 -3.56
N GLU A 314 -4.81 -26.09 -4.34
CA GLU A 314 -5.97 -25.20 -4.24
C GLU A 314 -6.62 -25.26 -2.84
N ILE A 315 -6.78 -26.48 -2.29
CA ILE A 315 -7.31 -26.69 -0.93
C ILE A 315 -6.40 -26.02 0.12
N ILE A 316 -5.08 -26.17 -0.02
CA ILE A 316 -4.09 -25.55 0.88
C ILE A 316 -4.16 -24.02 0.76
N CYS A 317 -4.17 -23.46 -0.45
CA CYS A 317 -4.26 -22.01 -0.67
C CYS A 317 -5.51 -21.42 -0.03
N ARG A 318 -6.67 -22.10 -0.15
CA ARG A 318 -7.92 -21.64 0.46
C ARG A 318 -7.82 -21.64 1.99
N ALA A 319 -7.30 -22.72 2.58
CA ALA A 319 -7.14 -22.81 4.03
C ALA A 319 -6.13 -21.79 4.57
N ALA A 320 -5.03 -21.58 3.86
CA ALA A 320 -4.03 -20.58 4.21
C ALA A 320 -4.59 -19.15 4.13
N LEU A 321 -5.42 -18.85 3.12
CA LEU A 321 -6.07 -17.56 2.98
C LEU A 321 -7.05 -17.30 4.14
N GLU A 322 -7.87 -18.28 4.50
CA GLU A 322 -8.79 -18.14 5.64
C GLU A 322 -8.05 -18.02 6.97
N SER A 323 -6.90 -18.69 7.12
CA SER A 323 -6.02 -18.53 8.28
C SER A 323 -5.44 -17.12 8.35
N PHE A 324 -4.92 -16.60 7.24
CA PHE A 324 -4.45 -15.21 7.14
C PHE A 324 -5.56 -14.23 7.54
N ARG A 325 -6.74 -14.34 6.90
CA ARG A 325 -7.82 -13.37 7.11
C ARG A 325 -8.30 -13.38 8.55
N SER A 326 -8.49 -14.54 9.15
CA SER A 326 -8.96 -14.67 10.54
C SER A 326 -7.95 -14.16 11.56
N CYS A 327 -6.65 -14.30 11.27
CA CYS A 327 -5.58 -13.91 12.19
C CYS A 327 -5.00 -12.52 11.94
N SER A 328 -5.38 -11.83 10.86
CA SER A 328 -4.77 -10.56 10.43
C SER A 328 -5.77 -9.41 10.39
N LEU A 329 -6.65 -9.30 11.39
CA LEU A 329 -7.72 -8.30 11.41
C LEU A 329 -7.22 -6.86 11.60
N ASP A 330 -6.43 -6.66 12.65
CA ASP A 330 -5.93 -5.38 13.15
C ASP A 330 -4.52 -5.48 13.79
N THR A 331 -4.02 -6.71 13.92
CA THR A 331 -2.63 -7.09 14.22
C THR A 331 -2.40 -8.51 13.65
N PHE A 332 -1.15 -8.99 13.58
CA PHE A 332 -0.84 -10.37 13.21
C PHE A 332 -0.98 -11.30 14.40
N MET A 333 -2.20 -11.79 14.63
CA MET A 333 -2.50 -12.67 15.75
C MET A 333 -1.94 -14.07 15.53
N ASP A 334 -1.46 -14.68 16.60
CA ASP A 334 -1.12 -16.11 16.58
C ASP A 334 -2.37 -16.94 16.31
N CYS A 335 -3.37 -16.88 17.21
CA CYS A 335 -4.67 -17.50 17.01
C CYS A 335 -5.85 -16.58 17.43
N PRO A 336 -6.98 -16.57 16.69
CA PRO A 336 -8.01 -15.54 16.86
C PRO A 336 -9.01 -15.82 17.99
N SER A 337 -9.05 -17.03 18.53
CA SER A 337 -9.99 -17.37 19.61
C SER A 337 -9.35 -17.47 20.98
N ARG A 338 -8.06 -17.79 21.06
CA ARG A 338 -7.41 -18.15 22.31
C ARG A 338 -6.52 -17.02 22.79
N GLU A 339 -5.49 -16.67 22.02
CA GLU A 339 -4.47 -15.73 22.48
C GLU A 339 -4.73 -14.34 21.96
N ARG A 340 -5.08 -14.19 20.67
CA ARG A 340 -5.47 -12.90 20.09
C ARG A 340 -4.40 -11.79 20.24
N GLY A 341 -3.20 -12.11 20.70
CA GLY A 341 -2.06 -11.21 20.76
C GLY A 341 -1.24 -11.29 19.47
N GLY A 342 -0.62 -10.18 19.07
CA GLY A 342 0.30 -10.17 17.95
C GLY A 342 1.72 -10.51 18.39
N TRP A 343 2.25 -11.66 17.99
CA TRP A 343 3.52 -12.18 18.48
C TRP A 343 4.69 -11.86 17.55
N LEU A 344 5.84 -11.49 18.15
CA LEU A 344 7.01 -10.93 17.43
C LEU A 344 7.69 -11.87 16.42
N CYS A 345 7.56 -13.19 16.58
CA CYS A 345 8.14 -14.14 15.63
C CYS A 345 7.18 -14.44 14.48
N ASP A 346 5.90 -14.55 14.79
CA ASP A 346 4.83 -14.92 13.85
C ASP A 346 4.62 -13.84 12.80
N SER A 347 4.74 -12.58 13.22
CA SER A 347 4.63 -11.41 12.36
C SER A 347 5.66 -11.42 11.23
N TYR A 348 6.90 -11.82 11.49
CA TYR A 348 7.96 -11.95 10.46
C TYR A 348 7.52 -12.79 9.24
N PHE A 349 6.79 -13.89 9.50
CA PHE A 349 6.29 -14.77 8.45
C PHE A 349 4.99 -14.23 7.87
N THR A 350 4.01 -13.92 8.71
CA THR A 350 2.66 -13.47 8.30
C THR A 350 2.71 -12.18 7.48
N SER A 351 3.63 -11.26 7.78
CA SER A 351 3.75 -9.98 7.09
C SER A 351 4.18 -10.11 5.63
N SER A 352 4.95 -11.14 5.31
CA SER A 352 5.30 -11.46 3.93
C SER A 352 4.07 -11.90 3.12
N VAL A 353 3.09 -12.52 3.78
CA VAL A 353 1.82 -12.94 3.16
C VAL A 353 0.91 -11.74 2.91
N GLU A 354 0.87 -10.77 3.83
CA GLU A 354 0.15 -9.51 3.63
C GLU A 354 0.56 -8.87 2.30
N HIS A 355 1.85 -8.75 2.06
CA HIS A 355 2.38 -8.21 0.81
C HIS A 355 1.94 -9.02 -0.41
N VAL A 356 2.04 -10.35 -0.35
CA VAL A 356 1.64 -11.23 -1.45
C VAL A 356 0.16 -11.10 -1.77
N LEU A 357 -0.70 -11.01 -0.75
CA LEU A 357 -2.15 -11.00 -0.92
C LEU A 357 -2.71 -9.60 -1.23
N THR A 358 -2.09 -8.54 -0.72
CA THR A 358 -2.63 -7.17 -0.79
C THR A 358 -1.78 -6.22 -1.63
N GLY A 359 -0.53 -6.56 -1.92
CA GLY A 359 0.47 -5.65 -2.50
C GLY A 359 0.93 -4.53 -1.56
N GLU A 360 0.48 -4.54 -0.30
CA GLU A 360 0.75 -3.53 0.73
C GLU A 360 1.28 -4.21 2.02
N ASN A 361 1.82 -3.42 2.95
CA ASN A 361 2.31 -3.87 4.27
C ASN A 361 1.80 -2.95 5.39
N ILE A 362 0.50 -2.62 5.34
CA ILE A 362 -0.12 -1.64 6.25
C ILE A 362 -0.23 -2.24 7.66
N LEU A 363 -0.67 -3.49 7.76
CA LEU A 363 -0.82 -4.20 9.01
C LEU A 363 0.55 -4.44 9.66
N GLU A 364 1.56 -4.80 8.87
CA GLU A 364 2.95 -4.89 9.33
C GLU A 364 3.46 -3.56 9.89
N ARG A 365 3.28 -2.45 9.16
CA ARG A 365 3.66 -1.11 9.65
C ARG A 365 3.02 -0.81 11.00
N VAL A 366 1.71 -1.05 11.11
CA VAL A 366 0.92 -0.81 12.33
C VAL A 366 1.35 -1.72 13.47
N PHE A 367 1.65 -2.98 13.19
CA PHE A 367 2.18 -3.94 14.16
C PHE A 367 3.52 -3.48 14.73
N LEU A 368 4.48 -3.16 13.87
CA LEU A 368 5.81 -2.69 14.25
C LEU A 368 5.75 -1.35 15.01
N GLU A 369 4.89 -0.43 14.57
CA GLU A 369 4.66 0.86 15.25
C GLU A 369 4.26 0.68 16.73
N ASN A 370 3.53 -0.40 17.06
CA ASN A 370 3.10 -0.66 18.45
C ASN A 370 4.28 -0.87 19.44
N PHE A 371 5.46 -1.30 18.97
CA PHE A 371 6.64 -1.55 19.81
C PHE A 371 7.60 -0.35 19.89
N VAL A 372 7.47 0.61 18.97
CA VAL A 372 8.37 1.76 18.85
C VAL A 372 7.89 2.96 19.66
N VAL A 373 6.57 3.12 19.80
CA VAL A 373 5.93 4.33 20.34
C VAL A 373 6.14 4.51 21.83
N ASN A 374 6.09 3.43 22.61
CA ASN A 374 6.33 3.49 24.04
C ASN A 374 7.82 3.43 24.31
N ASP A 375 8.34 4.22 25.25
CA ASP A 375 9.76 4.25 25.61
C ASP A 375 10.16 3.10 26.55
N THR A 376 9.23 2.60 27.37
CA THR A 376 9.48 1.61 28.42
C THR A 376 8.29 0.66 28.59
N PHE A 377 8.57 -0.60 28.94
CA PHE A 377 7.59 -1.60 29.36
C PHE A 377 7.82 -1.92 30.84
N ALA A 378 6.82 -1.68 31.70
CA ALA A 378 7.03 -1.57 33.15
C ALA A 378 7.51 -2.86 33.83
N HIS A 379 7.19 -4.02 33.25
CA HIS A 379 7.44 -5.34 33.84
C HIS A 379 8.59 -6.10 33.20
N LEU A 380 9.32 -5.49 32.26
CA LEU A 380 10.38 -6.14 31.50
C LEU A 380 11.76 -5.58 31.85
N PRO A 381 12.84 -6.36 31.65
CA PRO A 381 14.20 -5.83 31.75
C PRO A 381 14.41 -4.62 30.84
N LYS A 382 15.29 -3.71 31.27
CA LYS A 382 15.62 -2.51 30.49
C LYS A 382 16.10 -2.92 29.09
N GLY A 383 15.43 -2.39 28.06
CA GLY A 383 15.75 -2.63 26.65
C GLY A 383 15.02 -3.81 26.01
N MET A 384 14.40 -4.70 26.81
CA MET A 384 13.63 -5.83 26.31
C MET A 384 12.26 -5.39 25.76
N LEU A 385 11.70 -6.20 24.86
CA LEU A 385 10.39 -6.03 24.24
C LEU A 385 9.38 -7.04 24.79
N PRO A 386 8.08 -6.68 24.86
CA PRO A 386 7.03 -7.66 25.14
C PRO A 386 6.97 -8.68 24.01
N MET A 387 6.76 -9.95 24.36
CA MET A 387 6.72 -11.04 23.38
C MET A 387 5.52 -10.98 22.45
N CYS A 388 4.44 -10.31 22.87
CA CYS A 388 3.26 -10.05 22.06
C CYS A 388 2.63 -8.69 22.37
N TYR A 389 1.80 -8.19 21.47
CA TYR A 389 1.06 -6.94 21.62
C TYR A 389 -0.46 -7.18 21.68
N PRO A 390 -1.24 -6.50 22.55
CA PRO A 390 -0.87 -5.41 23.45
C PRO A 390 -0.34 -5.84 24.82
N ALA A 391 -0.18 -7.13 25.13
CA ALA A 391 0.08 -7.54 26.51
C ALA A 391 1.51 -7.25 27.02
N ASP A 392 1.61 -6.48 28.10
CA ASP A 392 2.79 -6.44 28.98
C ASP A 392 2.55 -7.37 30.16
N HIS A 393 3.20 -8.52 30.14
CA HIS A 393 3.02 -9.51 31.20
C HIS A 393 3.45 -8.96 32.57
N ASN A 394 2.50 -8.81 33.50
CA ASN A 394 2.80 -8.36 34.88
C ASN A 394 3.70 -9.33 35.66
N ASP A 395 3.85 -10.57 35.18
CA ASP A 395 4.75 -11.57 35.75
C ASP A 395 6.20 -11.48 35.24
N GLY A 396 6.47 -10.55 34.31
CA GLY A 396 7.78 -10.30 33.73
C GLY A 396 8.27 -11.38 32.74
N ASN A 397 7.38 -12.24 32.23
CA ASN A 397 7.75 -13.21 31.20
C ASN A 397 8.00 -12.53 29.83
N PHE A 398 9.07 -12.97 29.15
CA PHE A 398 9.43 -12.57 27.79
C PHE A 398 10.19 -13.69 27.07
N ILE A 399 10.24 -13.60 25.74
CA ILE A 399 10.96 -14.54 24.87
C ILE A 399 12.07 -13.77 24.16
N PRO A 400 13.34 -13.88 24.59
CA PRO A 400 14.43 -13.11 24.01
C PRO A 400 14.66 -13.44 22.53
N ASN A 401 14.50 -14.71 22.11
CA ASN A 401 14.63 -15.11 20.71
C ASN A 401 13.66 -14.34 19.79
N TRP A 402 12.44 -14.08 20.25
CA TRP A 402 11.41 -13.41 19.44
C TRP A 402 11.68 -11.91 19.33
N ALA A 403 12.28 -11.30 20.35
CA ALA A 403 12.82 -9.95 20.24
C ALA A 403 13.93 -9.85 19.18
N MET A 404 14.71 -10.92 18.94
CA MET A 404 15.66 -10.94 17.81
C MET A 404 14.95 -10.99 16.46
N TRP A 405 13.87 -11.79 16.33
CA TRP A 405 13.05 -11.86 15.12
C TRP A 405 12.42 -10.52 14.74
N TYR A 406 12.01 -9.71 15.72
CA TYR A 406 11.54 -8.34 15.50
C TYR A 406 12.55 -7.48 14.70
N VAL A 407 13.84 -7.60 14.99
CA VAL A 407 14.89 -6.87 14.25
C VAL A 407 15.04 -7.38 12.82
N LEU A 408 14.91 -8.69 12.62
CA LEU A 408 14.90 -9.31 11.29
C LEU A 408 13.66 -8.88 10.49
N GLU A 409 12.51 -8.72 11.14
CA GLU A 409 11.28 -8.22 10.53
C GLU A 409 11.44 -6.77 10.10
N LEU A 410 12.01 -5.89 10.94
CA LEU A 410 12.30 -4.50 10.54
C LEU A 410 13.19 -4.41 9.29
N GLU A 411 14.19 -5.27 9.17
CA GLU A 411 15.03 -5.35 7.97
C GLU A 411 14.21 -5.77 6.74
N LYS A 412 13.42 -6.84 6.83
CA LYS A 412 12.57 -7.29 5.72
C LYS A 412 11.49 -6.28 5.36
N TYR A 413 10.89 -5.62 6.34
CA TYR A 413 9.92 -4.55 6.15
C TYR A 413 10.54 -3.39 5.37
N TRP A 414 11.74 -2.96 5.75
CA TRP A 414 12.46 -1.92 5.05
C TRP A 414 12.85 -2.32 3.62
N GLU A 415 13.32 -3.55 3.41
CA GLU A 415 13.63 -4.09 2.08
C GLU A 415 12.39 -4.10 1.17
N ARG A 416 11.21 -4.41 1.72
CA ARG A 416 9.94 -4.43 0.96
C ARG A 416 9.37 -3.03 0.69
N THR A 417 9.43 -2.13 1.67
CA THR A 417 8.64 -0.88 1.66
C THR A 417 9.46 0.38 1.47
N GLY A 418 10.75 0.37 1.81
CA GLY A 418 11.60 1.55 1.85
C GLY A 418 11.20 2.57 2.93
N ASP A 419 10.36 2.21 3.90
CA ASP A 419 9.85 3.11 4.96
C ASP A 419 10.93 3.50 5.96
N ALA A 420 11.75 4.48 5.59
CA ALA A 420 12.83 4.98 6.42
C ALA A 420 12.36 5.67 7.71
N GLU A 421 11.13 6.18 7.74
CA GLU A 421 10.58 6.88 8.91
C GLU A 421 10.43 5.93 10.09
N LEU A 422 9.79 4.78 9.87
CA LEU A 422 9.60 3.77 10.93
C LEU A 422 10.94 3.20 11.40
N ILE A 423 11.86 2.91 10.48
CA ILE A 423 13.19 2.36 10.81
C ILE A 423 13.98 3.33 11.68
N GLN A 424 13.93 4.63 11.36
CA GLN A 424 14.56 5.67 12.17
C GLN A 424 13.93 5.75 13.56
N GLN A 425 12.60 5.69 13.67
CA GLN A 425 11.92 5.69 14.98
C GLN A 425 12.31 4.48 15.82
N ALA A 426 12.50 3.31 15.21
CA ALA A 426 12.91 2.09 15.90
C ALA A 426 14.36 2.10 16.41
N GLU A 427 15.22 3.01 15.93
CA GLU A 427 16.67 2.99 16.19
C GLU A 427 17.01 2.92 17.69
N LYS A 428 16.44 3.82 18.49
CA LYS A 428 16.65 3.86 19.95
C LYS A 428 16.24 2.55 20.61
N ARG A 429 15.16 1.93 20.13
CA ARG A 429 14.65 0.66 20.65
C ARG A 429 15.61 -0.49 20.34
N ILE A 430 16.12 -0.55 19.12
CA ILE A 430 17.04 -1.61 18.70
C ILE A 430 18.36 -1.53 19.46
N TYR A 431 18.92 -0.34 19.67
CA TYR A 431 20.13 -0.23 20.49
C TYR A 431 19.90 -0.63 21.94
N ALA A 432 18.76 -0.27 22.54
CA ALA A 432 18.43 -0.71 23.89
C ALA A 432 18.31 -2.25 23.99
N LEU A 433 17.79 -2.90 22.93
CA LEU A 433 17.72 -4.36 22.85
C LEU A 433 19.12 -4.99 22.66
N LEU A 434 19.98 -4.38 21.84
CA LEU A 434 21.37 -4.81 21.70
C LEU A 434 22.14 -4.70 23.03
N ASP A 435 21.94 -3.62 23.77
CA ASP A 435 22.53 -3.43 25.09
C ASP A 435 22.10 -4.53 26.07
N TYR A 436 20.82 -4.92 26.06
CA TYR A 436 20.32 -6.05 26.85
C TYR A 436 21.10 -7.33 26.54
N PHE A 437 21.21 -7.71 25.27
CA PHE A 437 21.91 -8.94 24.88
C PHE A 437 23.41 -8.89 25.20
N SER A 438 24.05 -7.72 25.09
CA SER A 438 25.47 -7.57 25.38
C SER A 438 25.84 -7.96 26.82
N GLY A 439 24.90 -7.86 27.77
CA GLY A 439 25.08 -8.26 29.16
C GLY A 439 25.24 -9.78 29.38
N PHE A 440 24.92 -10.59 28.38
CA PHE A 440 25.00 -12.07 28.44
C PHE A 440 26.17 -12.64 27.63
N GLU A 441 27.02 -11.80 27.06
CA GLU A 441 28.16 -12.25 26.26
C GLU A 441 29.28 -12.79 27.16
N ASN A 442 29.74 -14.01 26.87
CA ASN A 442 30.91 -14.58 27.51
C ASN A 442 32.22 -14.14 26.83
N GLU A 443 33.36 -14.67 27.27
CA GLU A 443 34.69 -14.32 26.73
C GLU A 443 34.87 -14.65 25.22
N LEU A 444 34.00 -15.49 24.66
CA LEU A 444 33.96 -15.82 23.23
C LEU A 444 32.97 -14.93 22.44
N GLY A 445 32.30 -13.99 23.11
CA GLY A 445 31.23 -13.15 22.56
C GLY A 445 29.88 -13.86 22.41
N LEU A 446 29.76 -15.13 22.83
CA LEU A 446 28.52 -15.90 22.73
C LEU A 446 27.59 -15.56 23.89
N LEU A 447 26.29 -15.45 23.62
CA LEU A 447 25.25 -15.38 24.63
C LEU A 447 25.25 -16.67 25.46
N GLU A 448 25.38 -16.51 26.77
CA GLU A 448 25.44 -17.61 27.74
C GLU A 448 24.47 -17.34 28.90
N ASN A 449 23.70 -18.35 29.30
CA ASN A 449 22.74 -18.28 30.41
C ASN A 449 21.71 -17.13 30.29
N LEU A 450 21.16 -16.98 29.08
CA LEU A 450 20.17 -15.97 28.77
C LEU A 450 18.92 -16.10 29.65
N GLU A 451 18.41 -14.96 30.15
CA GLU A 451 17.20 -14.90 30.97
C GLU A 451 15.92 -14.96 30.14
N GLY A 452 14.79 -15.27 30.80
CA GLY A 452 13.48 -15.41 30.16
C GLY A 452 13.25 -16.80 29.57
N TRP A 453 12.22 -16.93 28.72
CA TRP A 453 11.92 -18.18 28.05
C TRP A 453 12.70 -18.29 26.75
N VAL A 454 13.88 -18.92 26.80
CA VAL A 454 14.66 -19.24 25.59
C VAL A 454 13.85 -20.23 24.75
N PHE A 455 13.42 -19.78 23.58
CA PHE A 455 12.53 -20.53 22.69
C PHE A 455 13.10 -20.58 21.27
N VAL A 456 13.47 -21.80 20.85
CA VAL A 456 13.95 -22.12 19.52
C VAL A 456 12.81 -22.70 18.68
N GLU A 457 12.11 -23.74 19.16
CA GLU A 457 10.92 -24.32 18.51
C GLU A 457 10.18 -25.33 19.43
N TRP A 458 9.20 -26.09 18.90
CA TRP A 458 8.41 -27.08 19.64
C TRP A 458 8.94 -28.54 19.56
N SER A 459 10.25 -28.76 19.48
CA SER A 459 10.86 -30.10 19.47
C SER A 459 11.96 -30.28 20.52
N GLY A 460 12.70 -31.39 20.45
CA GLY A 460 13.86 -31.64 21.30
C GLY A 460 14.93 -30.54 21.23
N ALA A 461 14.96 -29.72 20.16
CA ALA A 461 15.82 -28.52 20.10
C ALA A 461 15.55 -27.50 21.21
N ASN A 462 14.37 -27.56 21.84
CA ASN A 462 13.97 -26.72 22.95
C ASN A 462 13.98 -27.45 24.30
N ASP A 463 14.57 -28.65 24.36
CA ASP A 463 14.78 -29.33 25.62
C ASP A 463 15.55 -28.42 26.57
N LYS A 464 15.15 -28.41 27.85
CA LYS A 464 15.81 -27.61 28.89
C LYS A 464 17.32 -27.87 28.92
N ASP A 465 17.74 -29.06 28.48
CA ASP A 465 19.15 -29.39 28.42
C ASP A 465 19.96 -28.74 27.29
N LEU A 466 19.28 -28.32 26.23
CA LEU A 466 19.89 -27.70 25.04
C LEU A 466 19.76 -26.17 25.03
N VAL A 467 18.73 -25.61 25.66
CA VAL A 467 18.50 -24.15 25.68
C VAL A 467 19.21 -23.40 26.82
N THR A 468 19.95 -24.10 27.68
CA THR A 468 20.74 -23.47 28.75
C THR A 468 22.25 -23.50 28.45
N GLY A 469 23.01 -22.66 29.15
CA GLY A 469 24.42 -22.41 28.82
C GLY A 469 24.53 -21.59 27.54
N VAL A 470 25.41 -22.03 26.64
CA VAL A 470 25.57 -21.46 25.29
C VAL A 470 24.69 -22.26 24.33
N ASN A 471 23.52 -21.73 23.98
CA ASN A 471 22.66 -22.32 22.95
C ASN A 471 23.07 -21.79 21.56
N PHE A 472 23.50 -22.67 20.67
CA PHE A 472 24.01 -22.28 19.35
C PHE A 472 22.93 -21.74 18.40
N PRO A 473 21.71 -22.32 18.27
CA PRO A 473 20.63 -21.72 17.48
C PRO A 473 20.29 -20.28 17.91
N THR A 474 20.27 -20.00 19.22
CA THR A 474 20.08 -18.64 19.74
C THR A 474 21.22 -17.71 19.34
N ASN A 475 22.46 -18.18 19.41
CA ASN A 475 23.62 -17.40 19.00
C ASN A 475 23.73 -17.20 17.48
N MET A 476 23.26 -18.16 16.69
CA MET A 476 23.08 -18.03 15.23
C MET A 476 22.09 -16.91 14.92
N LEU A 477 20.94 -16.90 15.61
CA LEU A 477 19.95 -15.84 15.48
C LEU A 477 20.49 -14.49 15.96
N TYR A 478 21.25 -14.45 17.06
CA TYR A 478 21.92 -13.25 17.56
C TYR A 478 22.90 -12.66 16.54
N ALA A 479 23.72 -13.49 15.90
CA ALA A 479 24.60 -13.05 14.81
C ALA A 479 23.80 -12.49 13.63
N ARG A 480 22.68 -13.13 13.26
CA ARG A 480 21.79 -12.63 12.19
C ARG A 480 21.10 -11.30 12.56
N MET A 481 20.75 -11.12 13.83
CA MET A 481 20.19 -9.87 14.37
C MET A 481 21.22 -8.74 14.34
N LEU A 482 22.47 -9.00 14.76
CA LEU A 482 23.57 -8.02 14.67
C LEU A 482 23.84 -7.61 13.21
N GLN A 483 23.79 -8.56 12.28
CA GLN A 483 23.89 -8.25 10.86
C GLN A 483 22.73 -7.36 10.39
N ALA A 484 21.49 -7.67 10.81
CA ALA A 484 20.31 -6.89 10.46
C ALA A 484 20.40 -5.45 10.97
N ALA A 485 20.66 -5.27 12.26
CA ALA A 485 20.85 -3.95 12.86
C ALA A 485 22.03 -3.19 12.22
N GLY A 486 23.12 -3.90 11.91
CA GLY A 486 24.28 -3.34 11.21
C GLY A 486 23.98 -2.88 9.78
N ARG A 487 23.03 -3.51 9.08
CA ARG A 487 22.56 -3.08 7.76
C ARG A 487 21.59 -1.91 7.86
N LEU A 488 20.55 -2.02 8.72
CA LEU A 488 19.54 -0.99 8.94
C LEU A 488 20.15 0.36 9.35
N TYR A 489 21.16 0.35 10.22
CA TYR A 489 21.76 1.57 10.80
C TYR A 489 23.20 1.81 10.33
N HIS A 490 23.62 1.12 9.27
CA HIS A 490 24.94 1.29 8.65
C HIS A 490 26.14 1.16 9.62
N LYS A 491 26.05 0.26 10.61
CA LYS A 491 27.10 0.02 11.62
C LYS A 491 28.00 -1.14 11.22
N SER A 492 29.18 -0.81 10.70
CA SER A 492 30.19 -1.81 10.31
C SER A 492 30.65 -2.69 11.47
N GLU A 493 30.73 -2.14 12.68
CA GLU A 493 31.14 -2.86 13.89
C GLU A 493 30.18 -4.02 14.23
N LEU A 494 28.86 -3.82 14.08
CA LEU A 494 27.87 -4.87 14.33
C LEU A 494 27.96 -5.98 13.27
N ARG A 495 28.19 -5.62 12.00
CA ARG A 495 28.39 -6.60 10.91
C ARG A 495 29.68 -7.40 11.11
N ASN A 496 30.77 -6.75 11.51
CA ASN A 496 32.03 -7.42 11.81
C ASN A 496 31.89 -8.37 13.01
N LYS A 497 31.16 -7.94 14.06
CA LYS A 497 30.85 -8.79 15.21
C LYS A 497 30.01 -10.01 14.81
N ALA A 498 29.00 -9.83 13.96
CA ALA A 498 28.20 -10.93 13.43
C ALA A 498 29.08 -11.98 12.72
N GLU A 499 30.01 -11.55 11.86
CA GLU A 499 30.94 -12.46 11.19
C GLU A 499 31.90 -13.16 12.15
N GLN A 500 32.42 -12.45 13.14
CA GLN A 500 33.24 -13.06 14.19
C GLN A 500 32.46 -14.14 14.95
N LEU A 501 31.20 -13.86 15.32
CA LEU A 501 30.32 -14.83 15.98
C LEU A 501 30.04 -16.03 15.10
N ARG A 502 29.76 -15.86 13.80
CA ARG A 502 29.58 -16.99 12.87
C ARG A 502 30.77 -17.93 12.86
N ASN A 503 31.98 -17.36 12.84
CA ASN A 503 33.23 -18.13 12.87
C ASN A 503 33.43 -18.86 14.21
N VAL A 504 33.15 -18.20 15.34
CA VAL A 504 33.21 -18.81 16.67
C VAL A 504 32.18 -19.92 16.80
N ILE A 505 30.92 -19.67 16.45
CA ILE A 505 29.84 -20.67 16.45
C ILE A 505 30.27 -21.87 15.62
N ARG A 506 30.70 -21.68 14.37
CA ARG A 506 31.14 -22.78 13.51
C ARG A 506 32.28 -23.58 14.15
N LYS A 507 33.30 -22.91 14.67
CA LYS A 507 34.47 -23.57 15.30
C LYS A 507 34.05 -24.50 16.45
N TYR A 508 33.08 -24.10 17.26
CA TYR A 508 32.69 -24.83 18.46
C TYR A 508 31.50 -25.78 18.26
N SER A 509 30.66 -25.57 17.24
CA SER A 509 29.44 -26.37 17.02
C SER A 509 29.54 -27.36 15.87
N PHE A 510 30.39 -27.14 14.87
CA PHE A 510 30.48 -28.05 13.72
C PHE A 510 31.42 -29.22 14.01
N ASN A 511 30.86 -30.44 14.10
CA ASN A 511 31.63 -31.65 14.42
C ASN A 511 32.28 -32.34 13.20
N GLY A 512 32.29 -31.67 12.05
CA GLY A 512 32.77 -32.22 10.77
C GLY A 512 31.66 -32.80 9.89
N ARG A 513 30.46 -33.01 10.43
CA ARG A 513 29.28 -33.46 9.67
C ARG A 513 28.02 -32.64 9.97
N PHE A 514 27.74 -32.40 11.25
CA PHE A 514 26.56 -31.68 11.73
C PHE A 514 26.94 -30.58 12.72
N TYR A 515 26.05 -29.61 12.89
CA TYR A 515 26.10 -28.61 13.94
C TYR A 515 25.45 -29.16 15.22
N THR A 516 26.08 -28.93 16.36
CA THR A 516 25.56 -29.30 17.68
C THR A 516 24.77 -28.16 18.31
N ASP A 517 23.84 -28.46 19.21
CA ASP A 517 22.89 -27.48 19.73
C ASP A 517 23.42 -26.61 20.88
N ASN A 518 24.33 -27.10 21.74
CA ASN A 518 24.83 -26.30 22.85
C ASN A 518 26.20 -26.67 23.42
N MET A 519 26.73 -25.74 24.23
CA MET A 519 27.83 -25.98 25.17
C MET A 519 27.44 -25.54 26.58
N ARG A 520 28.02 -26.19 27.59
CA ARG A 520 27.81 -25.88 29.00
C ARG A 520 29.13 -25.81 29.74
N CYS A 521 29.17 -25.00 30.80
CA CYS A 521 30.33 -24.94 31.66
C CYS A 521 30.40 -26.17 32.58
N ASP A 522 31.49 -26.93 32.49
CA ASP A 522 31.88 -27.94 33.46
C ASP A 522 33.08 -27.41 34.26
N GLY A 523 32.81 -26.88 35.45
CA GLY A 523 33.79 -26.19 36.28
C GLY A 523 34.25 -24.84 35.70
N LYS A 524 35.37 -24.83 34.95
CA LYS A 524 35.94 -23.65 34.27
C LYS A 524 36.02 -23.80 32.75
N THR A 525 35.56 -24.93 32.20
CA THR A 525 35.73 -25.25 30.77
C THR A 525 34.37 -25.38 30.12
N LEU A 526 34.18 -24.75 28.96
CA LEU A 526 33.00 -24.98 28.12
C LEU A 526 33.14 -26.34 27.42
N VAL A 527 32.16 -27.22 27.63
CA VAL A 527 32.08 -28.56 27.05
C VAL A 527 30.88 -28.62 26.11
N ASN A 528 31.10 -29.07 24.88
CA ASN A 528 30.04 -29.29 23.90
C ASN A 528 29.26 -30.58 24.23
N SER A 529 27.93 -30.50 24.18
CA SER A 529 27.05 -31.66 24.46
C SER A 529 27.11 -32.74 23.38
N ASN A 530 27.56 -32.38 22.18
CA ASN A 530 27.53 -33.19 20.94
C ASN A 530 26.13 -33.64 20.52
N VAL A 531 25.07 -33.06 21.09
CA VAL A 531 23.69 -33.30 20.67
C VAL A 531 23.41 -32.49 19.41
N CYS A 532 22.78 -33.12 18.42
CA CYS A 532 22.42 -32.49 17.14
C CYS A 532 20.91 -32.60 16.90
N THR A 533 20.31 -31.51 16.46
CA THR A 533 18.91 -31.46 16.01
C THR A 533 18.83 -31.03 14.56
N GLU A 534 17.75 -31.39 13.85
CA GLU A 534 17.50 -30.86 12.50
C GLU A 534 17.47 -29.33 12.49
N VAL A 535 16.85 -28.75 13.52
CA VAL A 535 16.64 -27.31 13.69
C VAL A 535 17.96 -26.55 13.72
N CYS A 536 18.94 -27.06 14.47
CA CYS A 536 20.26 -26.44 14.52
C CYS A 536 20.90 -26.36 13.13
N GLN A 537 20.66 -27.36 12.26
CA GLN A 537 21.16 -27.33 10.88
C GLN A 537 20.44 -26.26 10.06
N TYR A 538 19.12 -26.15 10.20
CA TYR A 538 18.32 -25.14 9.49
C TYR A 538 18.71 -23.72 9.91
N TYR A 539 18.87 -23.46 11.22
CA TYR A 539 19.39 -22.18 11.71
C TYR A 539 20.80 -21.89 11.18
N ALA A 540 21.68 -22.90 11.08
CA ALA A 540 23.02 -22.69 10.57
C ALA A 540 23.01 -22.15 9.14
N PHE A 541 22.21 -22.74 8.24
CA PHE A 541 22.06 -22.23 6.87
C PHE A 541 21.31 -20.89 6.82
N PHE A 542 20.18 -20.77 7.52
CA PHE A 542 19.34 -19.57 7.50
C PHE A 542 20.08 -18.31 7.97
N THR A 543 21.01 -18.47 8.92
CA THR A 543 21.76 -17.35 9.51
C THR A 543 23.13 -17.11 8.87
N GLY A 544 23.51 -17.93 7.87
CA GLY A 544 24.79 -17.85 7.17
C GLY A 544 26.00 -18.43 7.92
N VAL A 545 25.77 -19.19 9.01
CA VAL A 545 26.84 -19.95 9.69
C VAL A 545 27.27 -21.17 8.84
N ALA A 546 26.36 -21.75 8.07
CA ALA A 546 26.59 -22.74 7.04
C ALA A 546 26.33 -22.13 5.65
N ASP A 547 26.99 -22.66 4.62
CA ASP A 547 26.86 -22.20 3.23
C ASP A 547 26.72 -23.39 2.26
N THR A 548 25.88 -23.28 1.22
CA THR A 548 25.57 -24.42 0.33
C THR A 548 26.76 -24.89 -0.51
N LYS A 549 27.75 -24.02 -0.75
CA LYS A 549 28.98 -24.36 -1.48
C LYS A 549 30.01 -24.96 -0.53
N ARG A 550 30.25 -24.32 0.62
CA ARG A 550 31.24 -24.77 1.62
C ARG A 550 30.81 -26.04 2.34
N ASP A 551 29.52 -26.14 2.69
CA ASP A 551 28.93 -27.22 3.48
C ASP A 551 28.10 -28.17 2.60
N LYS A 552 28.56 -28.38 1.34
CA LYS A 552 27.85 -29.14 0.31
C LYS A 552 27.37 -30.52 0.76
N ALA A 553 28.16 -31.25 1.54
CA ALA A 553 27.77 -32.59 2.03
C ALA A 553 26.56 -32.53 2.98
N LEU A 554 26.55 -31.56 3.91
CA LEU A 554 25.41 -31.33 4.80
C LEU A 554 24.20 -30.82 4.01
N TRP A 555 24.40 -29.93 3.02
CA TRP A 555 23.33 -29.47 2.14
C TRP A 555 22.66 -30.63 1.38
N GLN A 556 23.43 -31.60 0.89
CA GLN A 556 22.86 -32.77 0.21
C GLN A 556 22.04 -33.67 1.14
N ILE A 557 22.46 -33.83 2.40
CA ILE A 557 21.67 -34.54 3.43
C ILE A 557 20.34 -33.80 3.64
N LEU A 558 20.37 -32.48 3.78
CA LEU A 558 19.16 -31.68 3.92
C LEU A 558 18.26 -31.83 2.69
N LEU A 559 18.80 -31.78 1.48
CA LEU A 559 18.01 -31.87 0.25
C LEU A 559 17.35 -33.24 0.06
N SER A 560 18.08 -34.33 0.31
CA SER A 560 17.69 -35.67 -0.14
C SER A 560 17.32 -36.67 0.97
N GLU A 561 17.78 -36.44 2.21
CA GLU A 561 17.60 -37.39 3.32
C GLU A 561 16.72 -36.83 4.45
N PHE A 562 16.68 -35.50 4.62
CA PHE A 562 15.74 -34.83 5.52
C PHE A 562 14.46 -34.44 4.76
N GLY A 563 13.32 -34.38 5.45
CA GLY A 563 12.01 -34.11 4.85
C GLY A 563 10.92 -35.06 5.33
N PRO A 564 9.73 -35.06 4.69
CA PRO A 564 8.57 -35.77 5.20
C PRO A 564 8.77 -37.29 5.30
N GLU A 565 9.54 -37.86 4.37
CA GLU A 565 9.85 -39.30 4.32
C GLU A 565 10.86 -39.75 5.38
N ARG A 566 11.62 -38.82 5.99
CA ARG A 566 12.60 -39.14 7.03
C ARG A 566 11.94 -39.83 8.23
N ALA A 567 10.75 -39.36 8.63
CA ALA A 567 10.00 -39.94 9.73
C ALA A 567 9.56 -41.40 9.47
N VAL A 568 9.41 -41.77 8.19
CA VAL A 568 9.04 -43.13 7.77
C VAL A 568 10.26 -44.06 7.80
N HIS A 569 11.41 -43.58 7.32
CA HIS A 569 12.63 -44.39 7.21
C HIS A 569 13.50 -44.36 8.47
N ASN A 570 13.24 -43.42 9.39
CA ASN A 570 14.02 -43.17 10.59
C ASN A 570 15.52 -42.97 10.31
N THR A 571 15.84 -42.31 9.20
CA THR A 571 17.22 -41.99 8.80
C THR A 571 17.83 -41.00 9.81
N TYR A 572 19.04 -41.27 10.30
CA TYR A 572 19.71 -40.51 11.38
C TYR A 572 18.96 -40.49 12.72
N PRO A 573 18.63 -41.62 13.35
CA PRO A 573 17.82 -41.67 14.58
C PRO A 573 18.42 -40.86 15.75
N GLU A 574 19.72 -40.58 15.72
CA GLU A 574 20.45 -39.76 16.68
C GLU A 574 20.17 -38.25 16.56
N ILE A 575 19.56 -37.79 15.47
CA ILE A 575 19.23 -36.38 15.23
C ILE A 575 17.74 -36.15 15.49
N ALA A 576 17.41 -35.31 16.47
CA ALA A 576 16.01 -35.05 16.81
C ALA A 576 15.24 -34.41 15.64
N PHE A 577 14.02 -34.89 15.39
CA PHE A 577 13.11 -34.36 14.38
C PHE A 577 12.62 -32.95 14.75
N THR A 578 12.44 -32.10 13.74
CA THR A 578 11.81 -30.78 13.91
C THR A 578 10.28 -30.88 14.13
N ASN A 579 9.66 -29.90 14.80
CA ASN A 579 8.22 -29.65 14.71
C ASN A 579 7.90 -28.78 13.49
N THR A 580 6.61 -28.46 13.26
CA THR A 580 6.16 -27.61 12.15
C THR A 580 6.75 -26.21 12.30
N PHE A 581 6.38 -25.46 13.35
CA PHE A 581 6.98 -24.17 13.68
C PHE A 581 8.12 -24.32 14.70
N ILE A 582 9.32 -23.78 14.48
CA ILE A 582 9.84 -22.99 13.35
C ILE A 582 10.54 -23.87 12.29
N GLY A 583 11.01 -25.07 12.64
CA GLY A 583 12.04 -25.73 11.86
C GLY A 583 11.63 -26.26 10.47
N GLN A 584 10.39 -26.74 10.27
CA GLN A 584 9.94 -27.08 8.89
C GLN A 584 9.83 -25.84 8.01
N TYR A 585 9.50 -24.69 8.58
CA TYR A 585 9.42 -23.44 7.83
C TYR A 585 10.80 -23.01 7.36
N LEU A 586 11.81 -23.05 8.23
CA LEU A 586 13.19 -22.78 7.82
C LEU A 586 13.67 -23.77 6.76
N ARG A 587 13.31 -25.05 6.87
CA ARG A 587 13.60 -26.02 5.81
C ARG A 587 13.00 -25.61 4.48
N ILE A 588 11.69 -25.35 4.44
CA ILE A 588 10.98 -25.04 3.19
C ILE A 588 11.52 -23.72 2.62
N GLU A 589 11.78 -22.73 3.46
CA GLU A 589 12.39 -21.45 3.08
C GLU A 589 13.77 -21.66 2.45
N LEU A 590 14.62 -22.51 3.03
CA LEU A 590 15.94 -22.83 2.46
C LEU A 590 15.83 -23.53 1.10
N LEU A 591 14.90 -24.47 0.93
CA LEU A 591 14.64 -25.13 -0.35
C LEU A 591 14.13 -24.13 -1.40
N TYR A 592 13.22 -23.25 -1.00
CA TYR A 592 12.64 -22.21 -1.84
C TYR A 592 13.70 -21.21 -2.32
N GLN A 593 14.54 -20.69 -1.41
CA GLN A 593 15.65 -19.78 -1.71
C GLN A 593 16.72 -20.40 -2.63
N ASN A 594 16.80 -21.73 -2.68
CA ASN A 594 17.73 -22.47 -3.56
C ASN A 594 17.01 -23.09 -4.78
N HIS A 595 15.83 -22.58 -5.15
CA HIS A 595 15.06 -22.98 -6.35
C HIS A 595 14.71 -24.48 -6.43
N CYS A 596 14.63 -25.17 -5.29
CA CYS A 596 14.28 -26.58 -5.21
C CYS A 596 12.75 -26.77 -5.14
N TYR A 597 12.02 -26.24 -6.14
CA TYR A 597 10.56 -26.06 -6.06
C TYR A 597 9.75 -27.35 -5.97
N ASP A 598 10.19 -28.44 -6.62
CA ASP A 598 9.50 -29.73 -6.52
C ASP A 598 9.50 -30.26 -5.08
N GLU A 599 10.65 -30.11 -4.38
CA GLU A 599 10.76 -30.48 -2.97
C GLU A 599 9.95 -29.53 -2.07
N VAL A 600 9.88 -28.23 -2.39
CA VAL A 600 8.99 -27.29 -1.69
C VAL A 600 7.54 -27.76 -1.77
N ILE A 601 7.04 -28.06 -2.98
CA ILE A 601 5.67 -28.54 -3.18
C ILE A 601 5.41 -29.86 -2.44
N LYS A 602 6.37 -30.79 -2.47
CA LYS A 602 6.28 -32.07 -1.75
C LYS A 602 6.14 -31.84 -0.23
N ASN A 603 6.96 -30.97 0.35
CA ASN A 603 6.89 -30.64 1.78
C ASN A 603 5.54 -29.95 2.10
N ILE A 604 5.13 -28.97 1.30
CA ILE A 604 3.87 -28.26 1.47
C ILE A 604 2.67 -29.22 1.51
N LYS A 605 2.56 -30.10 0.52
CA LYS A 605 1.47 -31.08 0.45
C LYS A 605 1.47 -32.02 1.65
N SER A 606 2.64 -32.52 2.03
CA SER A 606 2.73 -33.48 3.14
C SER A 606 2.31 -32.88 4.48
N TYR A 607 2.60 -31.61 4.73
CA TYR A 607 2.33 -30.99 6.03
C TYR A 607 0.97 -30.30 6.10
N PHE A 608 0.60 -29.53 5.06
CA PHE A 608 -0.56 -28.63 5.13
C PHE A 608 -1.84 -29.23 4.56
N LEU A 609 -1.77 -30.23 3.67
CA LEU A 609 -2.98 -30.82 3.10
C LEU A 609 -3.87 -31.52 4.14
N PRO A 610 -3.33 -32.31 5.10
CA PRO A 610 -4.15 -32.89 6.16
C PRO A 610 -4.82 -31.81 7.01
N MET A 611 -4.10 -30.71 7.27
CA MET A 611 -4.62 -29.58 8.05
C MET A 611 -5.80 -28.90 7.35
N ALA A 612 -5.58 -28.52 6.10
CA ALA A 612 -6.57 -27.86 5.27
C ALA A 612 -7.87 -28.70 5.12
N ARG A 613 -7.74 -30.03 5.00
CA ARG A 613 -8.91 -30.93 4.92
C ARG A 613 -9.68 -31.04 6.24
N GLU A 614 -8.97 -31.03 7.37
CA GLU A 614 -9.59 -31.19 8.69
C GLU A 614 -10.38 -29.95 9.10
N THR A 615 -9.79 -28.76 8.98
CA THR A 615 -10.37 -27.53 9.56
C THR A 615 -10.71 -26.46 8.54
N GLY A 616 -10.21 -26.55 7.30
CA GLY A 616 -10.29 -25.45 6.35
C GLY A 616 -9.41 -24.24 6.74
N THR A 617 -8.50 -24.43 7.70
CA THR A 617 -7.45 -23.48 8.14
C THR A 617 -6.15 -24.27 8.39
N LEU A 618 -5.05 -23.59 8.70
CA LEU A 618 -3.74 -24.18 8.96
C LEU A 618 -3.27 -23.87 10.39
N TRP A 619 -2.32 -24.65 10.93
CA TRP A 619 -1.86 -24.47 12.31
C TRP A 619 -0.45 -25.01 12.63
N GLU A 620 0.05 -24.59 13.80
CA GLU A 620 1.47 -24.51 14.10
C GLU A 620 2.19 -25.80 14.51
N HIS A 621 1.43 -26.87 14.72
CA HIS A 621 1.88 -28.05 15.42
C HIS A 621 1.51 -29.33 14.66
N LYS A 622 2.36 -30.36 14.70
CA LYS A 622 2.08 -31.64 13.99
C LYS A 622 0.79 -32.33 14.41
N LYS A 623 0.31 -32.09 15.62
CA LYS A 623 -0.93 -32.66 16.20
C LYS A 623 -1.92 -31.54 16.52
N PRO A 624 -3.24 -31.78 16.42
CA PRO A 624 -4.27 -30.79 16.74
C PRO A 624 -4.51 -30.70 18.27
N THR A 625 -3.44 -30.46 19.03
CA THR A 625 -3.45 -30.35 20.50
C THR A 625 -3.60 -28.90 20.98
N ALA A 626 -3.41 -27.93 20.08
CA ALA A 626 -3.60 -26.49 20.28
C ALA A 626 -4.68 -25.97 19.32
N SER A 627 -4.79 -24.64 19.17
CA SER A 627 -5.67 -24.06 18.16
C SER A 627 -5.23 -24.55 16.77
N CYS A 628 -6.21 -24.74 15.91
CA CYS A 628 -6.07 -25.25 14.55
C CYS A 628 -6.30 -24.12 13.52
N ASN A 629 -6.13 -22.87 13.93
CA ASN A 629 -6.16 -21.68 13.08
C ASN A 629 -5.07 -20.68 13.54
N HIS A 630 -3.94 -20.67 12.82
CA HIS A 630 -2.79 -19.81 13.13
C HIS A 630 -2.38 -18.94 11.96
N GLY A 631 -2.09 -17.66 12.24
CA GLY A 631 -1.84 -16.64 11.21
C GLY A 631 -0.57 -16.90 10.42
N PHE A 632 0.51 -17.29 11.09
CA PHE A 632 1.78 -17.52 10.41
C PHE A 632 1.75 -18.71 9.46
N ASP A 633 0.84 -19.67 9.66
CA ASP A 633 0.75 -20.82 8.75
C ASP A 633 0.24 -20.45 7.36
N SER A 634 -0.29 -19.24 7.21
CA SER A 634 -0.56 -18.66 5.91
C SER A 634 0.71 -18.42 5.07
N TYR A 635 1.92 -18.48 5.64
CA TYR A 635 3.19 -18.27 4.93
C TYR A 635 3.41 -19.24 3.77
N VAL A 636 2.71 -20.37 3.74
CA VAL A 636 2.67 -21.25 2.57
C VAL A 636 2.26 -20.51 1.28
N LEU A 637 1.42 -19.47 1.39
CA LEU A 637 1.03 -18.61 0.28
C LEU A 637 2.20 -17.82 -0.29
N TYR A 638 3.18 -17.43 0.53
CA TYR A 638 4.37 -16.75 0.04
C TYR A 638 5.19 -17.64 -0.90
N TRP A 639 5.45 -18.90 -0.50
CA TRP A 639 6.15 -19.86 -1.36
C TRP A 639 5.36 -20.21 -2.61
N LEU A 640 4.05 -20.48 -2.47
CA LEU A 640 3.21 -20.84 -3.61
C LEU A 640 3.02 -19.68 -4.59
N ALA A 641 2.98 -18.42 -4.12
CA ALA A 641 2.93 -17.27 -5.02
C ALA A 641 4.21 -17.15 -5.85
N GLY A 642 5.38 -17.39 -5.25
CA GLY A 642 6.65 -17.40 -5.97
C GLY A 642 6.80 -18.54 -6.98
N ILE A 643 6.26 -19.73 -6.67
CA ILE A 643 6.35 -20.92 -7.54
C ILE A 643 5.28 -20.88 -8.65
N CYS A 644 4.04 -20.67 -8.25
CA CYS A 644 2.91 -20.83 -9.15
C CYS A 644 2.54 -19.52 -9.85
N GLY A 645 2.81 -18.37 -9.23
CA GLY A 645 2.46 -17.04 -9.70
C GLY A 645 1.12 -16.54 -9.14
N ILE A 646 0.89 -15.22 -9.26
CA ILE A 646 -0.40 -14.58 -8.96
C ILE A 646 -1.29 -14.64 -10.21
N VAL A 647 -2.59 -14.84 -10.03
CA VAL A 647 -3.59 -14.75 -11.11
C VAL A 647 -3.92 -13.29 -11.37
N ALA A 648 -3.86 -12.86 -12.63
CA ALA A 648 -4.48 -11.62 -13.06
C ALA A 648 -6.00 -11.68 -12.83
N ASP A 649 -6.54 -10.81 -11.96
CA ASP A 649 -7.99 -10.69 -11.79
C ASP A 649 -8.49 -9.52 -12.65
N ILE A 650 -9.31 -9.82 -13.65
CA ILE A 650 -9.86 -8.79 -14.55
C ILE A 650 -10.70 -7.75 -13.81
N LYS A 651 -11.22 -8.09 -12.62
CA LYS A 651 -12.00 -7.18 -11.79
C LYS A 651 -11.22 -5.98 -11.30
N TRP A 652 -9.89 -5.97 -11.36
CA TRP A 652 -9.12 -4.77 -11.04
C TRP A 652 -9.47 -3.57 -11.93
N LEU A 653 -10.03 -3.80 -13.13
CA LEU A 653 -10.57 -2.71 -13.95
C LEU A 653 -11.70 -1.93 -13.27
N ASP A 654 -12.39 -2.55 -12.30
CA ASP A 654 -13.54 -2.03 -11.56
C ASP A 654 -13.19 -1.60 -10.11
N GLU A 655 -11.99 -1.90 -9.63
CA GLU A 655 -11.60 -1.74 -8.22
C GLU A 655 -10.62 -0.57 -8.04
N ALA A 656 -11.12 0.59 -7.60
CA ALA A 656 -10.31 1.82 -7.50
C ALA A 656 -9.17 1.74 -6.45
N GLU A 657 -9.21 0.76 -5.56
CA GLU A 657 -8.08 0.46 -4.66
C GLU A 657 -6.93 -0.29 -5.36
N VAL A 658 -7.15 -0.83 -6.55
CA VAL A 658 -6.18 -1.62 -7.33
C VAL A 658 -5.83 -0.88 -8.62
N PHE A 659 -4.86 0.02 -8.53
CA PHE A 659 -4.32 0.76 -9.68
C PHE A 659 -2.93 0.27 -10.11
N ARG A 660 -2.32 -0.65 -9.35
CA ARG A 660 -1.04 -1.30 -9.69
C ARG A 660 -0.88 -2.64 -8.98
N VAL A 661 -0.27 -3.61 -9.66
CA VAL A 661 0.16 -4.91 -9.11
C VAL A 661 1.51 -5.25 -9.75
N GLY A 662 2.53 -5.57 -8.95
CA GLY A 662 3.87 -5.91 -9.46
C GLY A 662 4.68 -4.75 -10.08
N LYS A 663 4.11 -3.53 -10.17
CA LYS A 663 4.80 -2.31 -10.62
C LYS A 663 5.85 -1.89 -9.58
N LEU A 664 7.07 -1.63 -10.03
CA LEU A 664 8.16 -1.11 -9.20
C LEU A 664 7.92 0.36 -8.80
N PRO A 665 8.44 0.81 -7.65
CA PRO A 665 8.36 2.22 -7.26
C PRO A 665 9.01 3.15 -8.28
N ALA A 666 8.40 4.31 -8.52
CA ALA A 666 8.99 5.35 -9.35
C ALA A 666 10.32 5.85 -8.78
N HIS A 667 11.21 6.27 -9.68
CA HIS A 667 12.53 6.81 -9.38
C HIS A 667 12.89 7.90 -10.39
N SER A 668 13.98 8.62 -10.15
CA SER A 668 14.41 9.72 -11.03
C SER A 668 14.83 9.23 -12.41
N ASP A 669 14.71 10.14 -13.39
CA ASP A 669 14.95 9.92 -14.81
C ASP A 669 16.44 9.90 -15.24
N HIS A 670 17.36 9.80 -14.28
CA HIS A 670 18.79 9.81 -14.55
C HIS A 670 19.19 8.67 -15.50
N LEU A 671 20.22 8.91 -16.31
CA LEU A 671 20.69 7.96 -17.30
C LEU A 671 21.84 7.14 -16.73
N CYS A 672 21.81 5.82 -16.92
CA CYS A 672 22.87 4.90 -16.52
C CYS A 672 23.59 4.32 -17.75
N PHE A 673 24.91 4.30 -17.71
CA PHE A 673 25.80 3.79 -18.75
C PHE A 673 26.82 2.83 -18.14
N LEU A 674 27.47 2.01 -18.97
CA LEU A 674 28.54 1.13 -18.48
C LEU A 674 29.75 1.95 -18.00
N ASP A 675 30.12 2.98 -18.77
CA ASP A 675 31.28 3.83 -18.52
C ASP A 675 31.08 5.25 -19.08
N GLU A 676 32.10 6.09 -18.93
CA GLU A 676 32.11 7.47 -19.40
C GLU A 676 32.05 7.57 -20.94
N ALA A 677 32.60 6.60 -21.67
CA ALA A 677 32.59 6.61 -23.14
C ALA A 677 31.18 6.37 -23.68
N GLU A 678 30.43 5.42 -23.13
CA GLU A 678 29.01 5.23 -23.48
C GLU A 678 28.16 6.47 -23.17
N ALA A 679 28.46 7.16 -22.07
CA ALA A 679 27.76 8.38 -21.68
C ALA A 679 28.00 9.53 -22.68
N GLU A 680 29.23 9.68 -23.20
CA GLU A 680 29.56 10.65 -24.25
C GLU A 680 28.87 10.33 -25.59
N GLU A 681 28.72 9.05 -25.92
CA GLU A 681 27.97 8.60 -27.11
C GLU A 681 26.45 8.74 -26.95
N GLY A 682 25.95 8.78 -25.70
CA GLY A 682 24.53 8.88 -25.38
C GLY A 682 23.75 7.58 -25.62
N ASN A 683 24.43 6.44 -25.72
CA ASN A 683 23.82 5.14 -25.99
C ASN A 683 24.22 4.13 -24.91
N SER A 684 23.28 3.79 -24.04
CA SER A 684 23.53 2.87 -22.91
C SER A 684 23.43 1.42 -23.33
N SER A 685 24.47 0.63 -23.04
CA SER A 685 24.39 -0.83 -23.20
C SER A 685 23.40 -1.49 -22.24
N PHE A 686 22.95 -0.78 -21.20
CA PHE A 686 21.94 -1.23 -20.25
C PHE A 686 20.50 -1.06 -20.76
N ALA A 687 20.26 -0.45 -21.92
CA ALA A 687 18.93 -0.32 -22.50
C ALA A 687 18.80 -1.12 -23.82
N GLU A 688 17.61 -1.67 -24.07
CA GLU A 688 17.22 -2.30 -25.34
C GLU A 688 15.78 -1.93 -25.65
N SER A 689 15.49 -1.42 -26.86
CA SER A 689 14.12 -1.10 -27.26
C SER A 689 13.36 -2.36 -27.68
N LEU A 690 12.08 -2.40 -27.32
CA LEU A 690 11.11 -3.39 -27.81
C LEU A 690 10.10 -2.78 -28.80
N ASP A 691 10.32 -1.54 -29.23
CA ASP A 691 9.48 -0.85 -30.21
C ASP A 691 9.46 -1.56 -31.56
N GLY A 692 8.54 -1.13 -32.42
CA GLY A 692 8.34 -1.67 -33.77
C GLY A 692 7.09 -2.52 -33.87
N SER A 693 7.09 -3.53 -34.73
CA SER A 693 5.90 -4.34 -35.00
C SER A 693 5.67 -5.42 -33.92
N TRP A 694 4.44 -5.50 -33.43
CA TRP A 694 3.95 -6.50 -32.48
C TRP A 694 2.76 -7.26 -33.09
N GLN A 695 2.61 -8.54 -32.75
CA GLN A 695 1.38 -9.28 -33.09
C GLN A 695 0.23 -8.72 -32.27
N PHE A 696 -0.95 -8.58 -32.87
CA PHE A 696 -2.05 -7.82 -32.29
C PHE A 696 -3.42 -8.41 -32.61
N CYS A 697 -4.30 -8.39 -31.60
CA CYS A 697 -5.72 -8.70 -31.75
C CYS A 697 -6.56 -7.61 -31.06
N TYR A 698 -7.52 -7.04 -31.79
CA TYR A 698 -8.50 -6.12 -31.24
C TYR A 698 -9.78 -6.87 -30.83
N SER A 699 -10.32 -6.54 -29.66
CA SER A 699 -11.60 -7.04 -29.17
C SER A 699 -12.48 -5.88 -28.73
N ARG A 700 -13.76 -5.89 -29.12
CA ARG A 700 -14.71 -4.80 -28.79
C ARG A 700 -15.03 -4.69 -27.30
N ALA A 701 -14.92 -5.80 -26.57
CA ALA A 701 -15.25 -5.88 -25.14
C ALA A 701 -14.38 -6.93 -24.42
N PRO A 702 -14.21 -6.84 -23.10
CA PRO A 702 -13.35 -7.74 -22.33
C PRO A 702 -13.76 -9.21 -22.39
N LYS A 703 -15.07 -9.49 -22.51
CA LYS A 703 -15.60 -10.84 -22.65
C LYS A 703 -15.24 -11.52 -23.97
N LEU A 704 -14.89 -10.73 -24.98
CA LEU A 704 -14.59 -11.21 -26.34
C LEU A 704 -13.09 -11.41 -26.57
N ARG A 705 -12.25 -11.00 -25.62
CA ARG A 705 -10.80 -11.08 -25.76
C ARG A 705 -10.30 -12.53 -25.73
N PRO A 706 -9.17 -12.84 -26.39
CA PRO A 706 -8.57 -14.16 -26.35
C PRO A 706 -7.93 -14.41 -24.97
N VAL A 707 -8.72 -14.89 -24.00
CA VAL A 707 -8.33 -14.96 -22.58
C VAL A 707 -7.02 -15.71 -22.29
N ASP A 708 -6.62 -16.64 -23.16
CA ASP A 708 -5.44 -17.49 -23.00
C ASP A 708 -4.26 -17.10 -23.92
N PHE A 709 -4.32 -15.94 -24.58
CA PHE A 709 -3.28 -15.51 -25.54
C PHE A 709 -1.87 -15.36 -24.97
N TYR A 710 -1.75 -15.29 -23.64
CA TYR A 710 -0.50 -15.20 -22.91
C TYR A 710 0.24 -16.54 -22.79
N ARG A 711 -0.43 -17.68 -23.05
CA ARG A 711 0.19 -19.00 -22.97
C ARG A 711 1.17 -19.22 -24.11
N GLU A 712 2.27 -19.92 -23.82
CA GLU A 712 3.30 -20.23 -24.83
C GLU A 712 2.80 -21.16 -25.94
N ASP A 713 1.81 -22.02 -25.64
CA ASP A 713 1.18 -22.97 -26.56
C ASP A 713 -0.03 -22.40 -27.33
N PHE A 714 -0.37 -21.11 -27.14
CA PHE A 714 -1.50 -20.48 -27.82
C PHE A 714 -1.22 -20.22 -29.31
N ASP A 715 -2.11 -20.73 -30.17
CA ASP A 715 -2.12 -20.46 -31.61
C ASP A 715 -2.60 -19.04 -31.92
N ALA A 716 -1.67 -18.16 -32.33
CA ALA A 716 -1.96 -16.79 -32.75
C ALA A 716 -1.79 -16.56 -34.26
N GLU A 717 -1.97 -17.58 -35.10
CA GLU A 717 -1.95 -17.40 -36.56
C GLU A 717 -2.97 -16.36 -37.06
N SER A 718 -4.08 -16.17 -36.35
CA SER A 718 -5.11 -15.18 -36.68
C SER A 718 -4.80 -13.75 -36.23
N PHE A 719 -3.70 -13.51 -35.50
CA PHE A 719 -3.35 -12.18 -35.03
C PHE A 719 -2.77 -11.34 -36.18
N GLY A 720 -3.20 -10.08 -36.26
CA GLY A 720 -2.59 -9.10 -37.15
C GLY A 720 -1.30 -8.53 -36.56
N THR A 721 -0.91 -7.35 -37.03
CA THR A 721 0.21 -6.60 -36.46
C THR A 721 -0.17 -5.15 -36.21
N ILE A 722 0.44 -4.54 -35.20
CA ILE A 722 0.33 -3.11 -34.91
C ILE A 722 1.74 -2.54 -34.64
N PRO A 723 2.05 -1.30 -35.07
CA PRO A 723 3.24 -0.61 -34.59
C PRO A 723 3.11 -0.27 -33.11
N VAL A 724 4.23 -0.32 -32.39
CA VAL A 724 4.38 0.16 -31.02
C VAL A 724 5.56 1.13 -31.01
N PRO A 725 5.39 2.37 -30.52
CA PRO A 725 4.16 2.94 -29.99
C PRO A 725 3.11 3.34 -31.06
N ALA A 726 1.82 3.26 -30.71
CA ALA A 726 0.70 3.79 -31.49
C ALA A 726 -0.60 3.87 -30.67
N HIS A 727 -1.56 4.70 -31.13
CA HIS A 727 -2.95 4.63 -30.67
C HIS A 727 -3.76 3.68 -31.55
N ILE A 728 -4.54 2.79 -30.92
CA ILE A 728 -5.30 1.74 -31.61
C ILE A 728 -6.33 2.33 -32.60
N GLU A 729 -6.95 3.46 -32.24
CA GLU A 729 -7.91 4.18 -33.10
C GLU A 729 -7.27 4.67 -34.40
N LEU A 730 -6.04 5.17 -34.34
CA LEU A 730 -5.34 5.74 -35.49
C LEU A 730 -4.81 4.67 -36.46
N GLU A 731 -4.68 3.44 -35.97
CA GLU A 731 -4.37 2.25 -36.77
C GLU A 731 -5.63 1.58 -37.36
N GLY A 732 -6.82 2.16 -37.14
CA GLY A 732 -8.08 1.79 -37.80
C GLY A 732 -8.90 0.70 -37.13
N TYR A 733 -8.60 0.34 -35.88
CA TYR A 733 -9.30 -0.74 -35.16
C TYR A 733 -10.54 -0.27 -34.37
N ASP A 734 -10.53 0.96 -33.85
CA ASP A 734 -11.63 1.54 -33.05
C ASP A 734 -11.95 2.97 -33.49
N HIS A 735 -13.04 3.52 -32.95
CA HIS A 735 -13.53 4.85 -33.30
C HIS A 735 -12.79 5.97 -32.56
N VAL A 736 -12.38 6.99 -33.32
CA VAL A 736 -11.90 8.27 -32.78
C VAL A 736 -13.06 9.00 -32.09
N HIS A 737 -12.88 9.42 -30.84
CA HIS A 737 -13.92 10.08 -30.05
C HIS A 737 -13.36 11.28 -29.30
N TYR A 738 -14.00 12.45 -29.41
CA TYR A 738 -13.67 13.64 -28.63
C TYR A 738 -14.77 13.97 -27.63
N MET A 739 -14.37 14.30 -26.39
CA MET A 739 -15.26 14.75 -25.32
C MET A 739 -14.54 15.77 -24.44
N ASN A 740 -15.23 16.83 -24.06
CA ASN A 740 -14.74 17.81 -23.09
C ASN A 740 -14.98 17.31 -21.66
N LYS A 741 -16.16 17.58 -21.09
CA LYS A 741 -16.43 17.38 -19.65
C LYS A 741 -17.04 16.04 -19.29
N MET A 742 -17.91 15.53 -20.16
CA MET A 742 -18.67 14.32 -19.90
C MET A 742 -17.78 13.09 -20.11
N TYR A 743 -17.96 12.07 -19.27
CA TYR A 743 -17.33 10.79 -19.53
C TYR A 743 -17.88 10.14 -20.82
N PRO A 744 -17.08 9.34 -21.54
CA PRO A 744 -17.46 8.81 -22.85
C PRO A 744 -18.73 7.98 -22.90
N TRP A 745 -19.17 7.44 -21.77
CA TRP A 745 -20.38 6.62 -21.63
C TRP A 745 -21.63 7.40 -21.23
N GLU A 746 -21.52 8.69 -20.86
CA GLU A 746 -22.67 9.49 -20.47
C GLU A 746 -23.68 9.61 -21.62
N GLY A 747 -24.95 9.39 -21.31
CA GLY A 747 -26.02 9.34 -22.33
C GLY A 747 -26.09 8.05 -23.15
N ILE A 748 -25.12 7.13 -23.01
CA ILE A 748 -25.12 5.81 -23.66
C ILE A 748 -25.43 4.71 -22.63
N SER A 749 -24.72 4.70 -21.51
CA SER A 749 -24.90 3.74 -20.43
C SER A 749 -24.69 4.41 -19.09
N PHE A 750 -25.51 4.05 -18.10
CA PHE A 750 -25.34 4.55 -16.75
C PHE A 750 -24.12 3.85 -16.10
N ARG A 751 -23.12 4.65 -15.73
CA ARG A 751 -21.89 4.18 -15.08
C ARG A 751 -21.36 5.25 -14.13
N ARG A 752 -21.10 4.83 -12.90
CA ARG A 752 -20.59 5.67 -11.82
C ARG A 752 -19.44 4.93 -11.13
N PRO A 753 -18.50 5.65 -10.48
CA PRO A 753 -17.38 5.02 -9.84
C PRO A 753 -17.86 4.12 -8.68
N ALA A 754 -17.14 3.02 -8.43
CA ALA A 754 -17.45 2.12 -7.33
C ALA A 754 -17.45 2.87 -5.98
N ASP A 755 -18.36 2.46 -5.08
CA ASP A 755 -18.50 2.99 -3.71
C ASP A 755 -18.89 4.49 -3.60
N VAL A 756 -19.35 5.12 -4.68
CA VAL A 756 -19.76 6.54 -4.66
C VAL A 756 -21.28 6.74 -4.52
N LEU A 757 -22.10 5.73 -4.82
CA LEU A 757 -23.56 5.85 -4.77
C LEU A 757 -24.25 4.71 -4.00
N GLU A 758 -25.19 5.11 -3.12
CA GLU A 758 -26.09 4.31 -2.26
C GLU A 758 -26.63 3.00 -2.87
N ASP A 759 -27.32 3.17 -4.00
CA ASP A 759 -28.25 2.19 -4.57
C ASP A 759 -27.82 1.73 -5.97
N MET A 760 -26.53 1.49 -6.18
CA MET A 760 -26.04 0.94 -7.45
C MET A 760 -26.45 -0.54 -7.57
N PRO A 761 -27.24 -0.93 -8.59
CA PRO A 761 -27.51 -2.35 -8.85
C PRO A 761 -26.19 -3.12 -9.01
N LEU A 762 -26.09 -4.33 -8.47
CA LEU A 762 -24.87 -5.14 -8.60
C LEU A 762 -24.49 -5.30 -10.09
N GLY A 763 -23.28 -4.88 -10.49
CA GLY A 763 -22.82 -4.91 -11.89
C GLY A 763 -23.11 -3.65 -12.72
N CYS A 764 -23.90 -2.71 -12.19
CA CYS A 764 -24.07 -1.37 -12.74
C CYS A 764 -22.71 -0.64 -12.73
N GLY A 765 -22.20 -0.26 -13.90
CA GLY A 765 -20.92 0.46 -13.99
C GLY A 765 -19.66 -0.42 -14.05
N SER A 766 -19.78 -1.75 -14.25
CA SER A 766 -18.63 -2.63 -14.50
C SER A 766 -18.03 -2.44 -15.90
N PHE A 767 -16.73 -2.21 -15.98
CA PHE A 767 -15.90 -2.15 -17.18
C PHE A 767 -15.60 -3.54 -17.72
N VAL A 768 -15.78 -4.59 -16.93
CA VAL A 768 -15.66 -5.99 -17.33
C VAL A 768 -16.93 -6.51 -18.00
N GLU A 769 -18.09 -6.19 -17.41
CA GLU A 769 -19.37 -6.77 -17.82
C GLU A 769 -20.04 -6.07 -19.02
N THR A 770 -19.51 -4.91 -19.43
CA THR A 770 -20.03 -4.06 -20.52
C THR A 770 -19.89 -4.68 -21.91
N ASP A 771 -20.81 -4.31 -22.81
CA ASP A 771 -20.81 -4.71 -24.23
C ASP A 771 -19.82 -3.89 -25.08
N TYR A 772 -19.28 -2.82 -24.52
CA TYR A 772 -18.22 -2.02 -25.15
C TYR A 772 -17.25 -1.53 -24.08
N ASN A 773 -16.02 -2.04 -24.16
CA ASN A 773 -14.80 -1.56 -23.52
C ASN A 773 -13.64 -2.19 -24.30
N PRO A 774 -13.21 -1.56 -25.39
CA PRO A 774 -12.23 -2.11 -26.31
C PRO A 774 -10.94 -2.59 -25.62
N VAL A 775 -10.40 -3.69 -26.15
CA VAL A 775 -9.20 -4.36 -25.63
C VAL A 775 -8.22 -4.64 -26.76
N GLY A 776 -6.96 -4.27 -26.55
CA GLY A 776 -5.85 -4.64 -27.42
C GLY A 776 -4.99 -5.74 -26.79
N SER A 777 -4.92 -6.91 -27.42
CA SER A 777 -4.06 -8.02 -27.00
C SER A 777 -2.78 -8.02 -27.85
N TYR A 778 -1.65 -7.67 -27.25
CA TYR A 778 -0.34 -7.51 -27.88
C TYR A 778 0.58 -8.69 -27.55
N ARG A 779 1.31 -9.22 -28.53
CA ARG A 779 2.34 -10.25 -28.34
C ARG A 779 3.67 -9.85 -29.01
N LYS A 780 4.76 -10.05 -28.29
CA LYS A 780 6.13 -9.82 -28.77
C LYS A 780 7.06 -10.94 -28.32
N THR A 781 7.74 -11.53 -29.28
CA THR A 781 8.86 -12.44 -29.00
C THR A 781 10.18 -11.68 -29.02
N PHE A 782 11.06 -11.96 -28.06
CA PHE A 782 12.40 -11.38 -28.04
C PHE A 782 13.43 -12.34 -27.42
N ASP A 783 14.69 -12.18 -27.82
CA ASP A 783 15.84 -12.82 -27.21
C ASP A 783 16.58 -11.80 -26.34
N LEU A 784 17.09 -12.23 -25.18
CA LEU A 784 17.93 -11.35 -24.38
C LEU A 784 19.28 -11.15 -25.08
N PRO A 785 19.69 -9.90 -25.34
CA PRO A 785 21.03 -9.61 -25.85
C PRO A 785 22.09 -10.14 -24.90
N GLU A 786 23.24 -10.55 -25.44
CA GLU A 786 24.31 -11.19 -24.66
C GLU A 786 24.79 -10.30 -23.49
N ARG A 787 24.91 -8.99 -23.73
CA ARG A 787 25.30 -7.99 -22.73
C ARG A 787 24.36 -7.86 -21.52
N MET A 788 23.10 -8.31 -21.66
CA MET A 788 22.09 -8.24 -20.60
C MET A 788 21.97 -9.56 -19.82
N ARG A 789 22.56 -10.67 -20.30
CA ARG A 789 22.40 -11.97 -19.64
C ARG A 789 23.09 -11.99 -18.27
N GLY A 790 22.41 -12.56 -17.28
CA GLY A 790 22.91 -12.65 -15.90
C GLY A 790 22.78 -11.36 -15.09
N LYS A 791 22.23 -10.29 -15.68
CA LYS A 791 21.85 -9.05 -14.98
C LYS A 791 20.38 -9.11 -14.56
N ARG A 792 20.00 -8.23 -13.63
CA ARG A 792 18.60 -7.99 -13.29
C ARG A 792 17.92 -7.24 -14.44
N ILE A 793 16.78 -7.73 -14.92
CA ILE A 793 16.10 -7.23 -16.12
C ILE A 793 14.77 -6.60 -15.72
N ILE A 794 14.62 -5.31 -16.03
CA ILE A 794 13.41 -4.54 -15.82
C ILE A 794 12.74 -4.28 -17.17
N LEU A 795 11.44 -4.51 -17.26
CA LEU A 795 10.62 -4.08 -18.39
C LEU A 795 9.99 -2.74 -18.07
N ARG A 796 10.17 -1.75 -18.95
CA ARG A 796 9.62 -0.41 -18.81
C ARG A 796 8.70 -0.08 -19.97
N PHE A 797 7.49 0.36 -19.63
CA PHE A 797 6.58 1.05 -20.53
C PHE A 797 6.57 2.54 -20.18
N ASP A 798 6.88 3.43 -21.12
CA ASP A 798 6.89 4.88 -20.85
C ASP A 798 5.50 5.52 -20.81
N GLY A 799 4.48 4.81 -21.30
CA GLY A 799 3.08 5.26 -21.31
C GLY A 799 2.17 4.29 -22.05
N VAL A 800 1.10 3.87 -21.37
CA VAL A 800 0.07 2.96 -21.90
C VAL A 800 -1.29 3.47 -21.45
N GLU A 801 -2.16 3.76 -22.40
CA GLU A 801 -3.49 4.33 -22.16
C GLU A 801 -4.53 3.18 -22.28
N GLN A 802 -5.43 2.87 -21.33
CA GLN A 802 -5.55 3.46 -19.98
C GLN A 802 -5.16 2.50 -18.85
N ALA A 803 -5.31 1.18 -19.04
CA ALA A 803 -4.87 0.17 -18.09
C ALA A 803 -4.26 -1.05 -18.80
N MET A 804 -3.26 -1.68 -18.19
CA MET A 804 -2.58 -2.82 -18.79
C MET A 804 -2.35 -3.99 -17.83
N TYR A 805 -2.37 -5.19 -18.38
CA TYR A 805 -1.91 -6.43 -17.75
C TYR A 805 -0.73 -6.99 -18.53
N VAL A 806 0.28 -7.50 -17.83
CA VAL A 806 1.55 -7.95 -18.42
C VAL A 806 1.84 -9.39 -18.04
N TRP A 807 2.23 -10.19 -19.03
CA TRP A 807 2.71 -11.57 -18.85
C TRP A 807 4.04 -11.79 -19.57
N LEU A 808 4.90 -12.61 -18.98
CA LEU A 808 6.11 -13.12 -19.61
C LEU A 808 6.11 -14.65 -19.53
N ASN A 809 6.30 -15.32 -20.67
CA ASN A 809 6.44 -16.79 -20.73
C ASN A 809 5.30 -17.53 -20.00
N GLY A 810 4.04 -17.10 -20.24
CA GLY A 810 2.86 -17.67 -19.60
C GLY A 810 2.62 -17.26 -18.13
N LYS A 811 3.55 -16.54 -17.50
CA LYS A 811 3.45 -16.09 -16.10
C LYS A 811 2.99 -14.63 -16.04
N PHE A 812 2.05 -14.35 -15.15
CA PHE A 812 1.58 -12.99 -14.90
C PHE A 812 2.66 -12.20 -14.14
N ILE A 813 2.92 -10.99 -14.60
CA ILE A 813 3.96 -10.11 -14.06
C ILE A 813 3.34 -8.95 -13.30
N GLY A 814 2.30 -8.31 -13.84
CA GLY A 814 1.71 -7.16 -13.17
C GLY A 814 0.59 -6.44 -13.93
N TYR A 815 0.00 -5.47 -13.24
CA TYR A 815 -1.06 -4.58 -13.69
C TYR A 815 -0.67 -3.14 -13.41
N SER A 816 -1.04 -2.19 -14.28
CA SER A 816 -0.84 -0.76 -14.01
C SER A 816 -1.94 0.10 -14.65
N GLU A 817 -2.32 1.11 -13.91
CA GLU A 817 -2.99 2.34 -14.35
C GLU A 817 -2.00 3.52 -14.33
N ASP A 818 -2.50 4.73 -14.61
CA ASP A 818 -1.76 6.00 -14.81
C ASP A 818 -1.03 6.06 -16.16
N SER A 819 -1.74 6.56 -17.17
CA SER A 819 -1.34 6.47 -18.58
C SER A 819 -0.06 7.23 -18.94
N TYR A 820 0.33 8.22 -18.15
CA TYR A 820 1.34 9.21 -18.54
C TYR A 820 2.64 9.15 -17.72
N THR A 821 2.75 8.23 -16.77
CA THR A 821 4.00 7.94 -16.06
C THR A 821 4.50 6.54 -16.38
N PRO A 822 5.82 6.28 -16.30
CA PRO A 822 6.35 4.96 -16.59
C PRO A 822 5.82 3.87 -15.66
N ALA A 823 5.67 2.67 -16.21
CA ALA A 823 5.38 1.46 -15.47
C ALA A 823 6.50 0.43 -15.68
N GLU A 824 7.13 0.04 -14.57
CA GLU A 824 8.30 -0.83 -14.57
C GLU A 824 8.02 -2.15 -13.82
N PHE A 825 8.50 -3.26 -14.38
CA PHE A 825 8.29 -4.60 -13.81
C PHE A 825 9.59 -5.42 -13.83
N ASP A 826 9.88 -6.13 -12.75
CA ASP A 826 11.05 -7.02 -12.67
C ASP A 826 10.77 -8.34 -13.40
N LEU A 827 11.46 -8.56 -14.51
CA LEU A 827 11.36 -9.78 -15.32
C LEU A 827 12.38 -10.84 -14.93
N THR A 828 13.34 -10.54 -14.05
CA THR A 828 14.49 -11.39 -13.74
C THR A 828 14.12 -12.83 -13.37
N PRO A 829 13.08 -13.09 -12.55
CA PRO A 829 12.70 -14.46 -12.20
C PRO A 829 12.11 -15.28 -13.36
N TYR A 830 11.66 -14.61 -14.42
CA TYR A 830 10.82 -15.19 -15.47
C TYR A 830 11.50 -15.23 -16.84
N VAL A 831 12.49 -14.36 -17.05
CA VAL A 831 13.15 -14.17 -18.34
C VAL A 831 14.16 -15.28 -18.62
N ARG A 832 14.24 -15.67 -19.89
CA ARG A 832 15.14 -16.71 -20.43
C ARG A 832 16.18 -16.07 -21.35
N GLY A 833 17.28 -16.77 -21.60
CA GLY A 833 18.30 -16.29 -22.56
C GLY A 833 17.78 -16.14 -23.99
N LYS A 834 16.77 -16.94 -24.39
CA LYS A 834 16.13 -16.93 -25.71
C LYS A 834 14.66 -17.32 -25.64
N GLY A 835 13.91 -16.96 -26.66
CA GLY A 835 12.52 -17.39 -26.87
C GLY A 835 11.56 -16.84 -25.83
N ASN A 836 11.75 -15.59 -25.39
CA ASN A 836 10.82 -14.97 -24.46
C ASN A 836 9.58 -14.48 -25.20
N LEU A 837 8.41 -14.75 -24.63
CA LEU A 837 7.12 -14.26 -25.09
C LEU A 837 6.58 -13.24 -24.08
N LEU A 838 6.57 -11.97 -24.47
CA LEU A 838 5.91 -10.88 -23.76
C LEU A 838 4.50 -10.69 -24.32
N CYS A 839 3.51 -10.73 -23.44
CA CYS A 839 2.11 -10.48 -23.78
C CYS A 839 1.57 -9.34 -22.93
N VAL A 840 0.82 -8.42 -23.56
CA VAL A 840 0.22 -7.27 -22.88
C VAL A 840 -1.23 -7.15 -23.31
N GLU A 841 -2.12 -6.97 -22.35
CA GLU A 841 -3.53 -6.71 -22.59
C GLU A 841 -3.85 -5.29 -22.14
N VAL A 842 -4.25 -4.43 -23.07
CA VAL A 842 -4.52 -3.01 -22.82
C VAL A 842 -6.01 -2.74 -22.96
N TYR A 843 -6.59 -2.12 -21.94
CA TYR A 843 -8.00 -1.80 -21.85
C TYR A 843 -8.24 -0.31 -22.06
N LYS A 844 -9.27 0.02 -22.84
CA LYS A 844 -9.64 1.42 -23.11
C LYS A 844 -10.17 2.11 -21.86
N TRP A 845 -10.94 1.40 -21.04
CA TRP A 845 -11.49 1.91 -19.78
C TRP A 845 -11.22 0.99 -18.59
N SER A 846 -10.85 1.63 -17.48
CA SER A 846 -10.77 1.09 -16.12
C SER A 846 -11.16 2.18 -15.13
N THR A 847 -10.91 2.00 -13.83
CA THR A 847 -11.05 3.07 -12.85
C THR A 847 -10.21 4.31 -13.17
N ALA A 848 -9.08 4.18 -13.87
CA ALA A 848 -8.27 5.29 -14.37
C ALA A 848 -9.06 6.26 -15.25
N ALA A 849 -10.03 5.78 -16.03
CA ALA A 849 -10.81 6.60 -16.97
C ALA A 849 -11.63 7.69 -16.24
N PHE A 850 -11.92 7.49 -14.95
CA PHE A 850 -12.56 8.50 -14.13
C PHE A 850 -11.62 9.62 -13.64
N LEU A 851 -10.32 9.37 -13.64
CA LEU A 851 -9.29 10.36 -13.27
C LEU A 851 -8.60 10.97 -14.51
N GLU A 852 -8.97 10.51 -15.71
CA GLU A 852 -8.41 10.89 -17.01
C GLU A 852 -9.50 11.49 -17.91
N GLY A 853 -10.27 12.40 -17.32
CA GLY A 853 -11.39 13.11 -17.92
C GLY A 853 -11.01 14.33 -18.75
N GLN A 854 -9.74 14.55 -19.08
CA GLN A 854 -9.22 15.76 -19.74
C GLN A 854 -9.99 16.16 -21.01
N ASP A 855 -10.09 17.46 -21.31
CA ASP A 855 -10.65 17.96 -22.57
C ASP A 855 -9.77 17.59 -23.79
N TYR A 856 -9.93 16.37 -24.31
CA TYR A 856 -9.16 15.85 -25.46
C TYR A 856 -9.84 14.68 -26.20
N PHE A 857 -9.16 14.15 -27.23
CA PHE A 857 -9.55 12.89 -27.87
C PHE A 857 -9.29 11.69 -26.95
N ARG A 858 -10.26 10.79 -26.82
CA ARG A 858 -10.18 9.54 -26.06
C ARG A 858 -9.53 8.47 -26.93
N PHE A 859 -8.28 8.14 -26.63
CA PHE A 859 -7.54 7.06 -27.31
C PHE A 859 -7.17 5.97 -26.31
N PHE A 860 -6.61 4.87 -26.79
CA PHE A 860 -5.95 3.89 -25.95
C PHE A 860 -4.87 3.11 -26.73
N GLY A 861 -4.03 2.36 -26.01
CA GLY A 861 -2.93 1.59 -26.57
C GLY A 861 -1.58 1.92 -25.93
N ILE A 862 -0.54 1.22 -26.41
CA ILE A 862 0.84 1.47 -26.01
C ILE A 862 1.34 2.66 -26.84
N PHE A 863 1.19 3.88 -26.32
CA PHE A 863 1.40 5.12 -27.09
C PHE A 863 2.76 5.79 -26.83
N ARG A 864 3.57 5.26 -25.91
CA ARG A 864 4.99 5.60 -25.73
C ARG A 864 5.85 4.33 -25.74
N SER A 865 7.16 4.52 -25.81
CA SER A 865 8.15 3.46 -26.02
C SER A 865 8.12 2.33 -24.98
N VAL A 866 8.54 1.14 -25.38
CA VAL A 866 8.75 -0.03 -24.51
C VAL A 866 10.22 -0.44 -24.55
N ARG A 867 10.83 -0.69 -23.37
CA ARG A 867 12.26 -1.02 -23.28
C ARG A 867 12.54 -2.09 -22.22
N LEU A 868 13.63 -2.82 -22.42
CA LEU A 868 14.30 -3.58 -21.36
C LEU A 868 15.44 -2.74 -20.79
N LEU A 869 15.54 -2.71 -19.47
CA LEU A 869 16.64 -2.11 -18.72
C LEU A 869 17.39 -3.20 -17.96
N ALA A 870 18.71 -3.28 -18.11
CA ALA A 870 19.56 -4.23 -17.41
C ALA A 870 20.30 -3.51 -16.28
N GLN A 871 20.06 -3.92 -15.04
CA GLN A 871 20.72 -3.34 -13.87
C GLN A 871 22.07 -4.04 -13.63
N PRO A 872 23.16 -3.27 -13.44
CA PRO A 872 24.47 -3.83 -13.08
C PRO A 872 24.47 -4.49 -11.69
N SER A 873 25.58 -5.14 -11.32
CA SER A 873 25.73 -5.83 -10.03
C SER A 873 25.61 -4.89 -8.83
N VAL A 874 25.95 -3.61 -9.02
CA VAL A 874 25.67 -2.51 -8.09
C VAL A 874 25.03 -1.40 -8.90
N HIS A 875 23.86 -0.95 -8.50
CA HIS A 875 23.03 -0.04 -9.29
C HIS A 875 22.50 1.11 -8.44
N VAL A 876 22.64 2.34 -8.93
CA VAL A 876 21.96 3.52 -8.40
C VAL A 876 20.53 3.49 -8.93
N GLU A 877 19.59 3.12 -8.06
CA GLU A 877 18.17 3.04 -8.39
C GLU A 877 17.50 4.42 -8.45
N ASP A 878 17.92 5.34 -7.58
CA ASP A 878 17.35 6.67 -7.50
C ASP A 878 18.41 7.71 -7.15
N MET A 879 18.25 8.90 -7.73
CA MET A 879 19.13 10.04 -7.54
C MET A 879 18.29 11.27 -7.21
N GLU A 880 18.48 11.84 -6.02
CA GLU A 880 17.84 13.07 -5.57
C GLU A 880 18.86 14.22 -5.50
N LEU A 881 18.63 15.26 -6.30
CA LEU A 881 19.48 16.44 -6.37
C LEU A 881 18.80 17.64 -5.71
N ARG A 882 19.42 18.21 -4.68
CA ARG A 882 18.92 19.43 -4.01
C ARG A 882 19.93 20.58 -4.14
N PRO A 883 19.98 21.24 -5.31
CA PRO A 883 20.74 22.48 -5.45
C PRO A 883 20.03 23.62 -4.71
N VAL A 884 20.80 24.41 -3.96
CA VAL A 884 20.32 25.62 -3.29
C VAL A 884 21.18 26.79 -3.71
N LEU A 885 20.56 27.83 -4.25
CA LEU A 885 21.20 29.11 -4.56
C LEU A 885 20.98 30.10 -3.40
N PHE A 886 22.05 30.72 -2.90
CA PHE A 886 21.99 31.73 -1.84
C PHE A 886 21.59 33.11 -2.35
N GLU A 887 21.34 34.04 -1.42
CA GLU A 887 20.86 35.41 -1.72
C GLU A 887 21.83 36.25 -2.54
N ASP A 888 23.13 35.96 -2.50
CA ASP A 888 24.13 36.64 -3.32
C ASP A 888 24.05 36.27 -4.81
N GLY A 889 23.29 35.24 -5.18
CA GLY A 889 23.11 34.79 -6.56
C GLY A 889 24.35 34.18 -7.20
N SER A 890 25.39 33.82 -6.45
CA SER A 890 26.65 33.27 -6.98
C SER A 890 27.27 32.18 -6.12
N THR A 891 26.74 31.95 -4.92
CA THR A 891 27.13 30.84 -4.05
C THR A 891 25.93 29.96 -3.69
N GLY A 892 26.22 28.74 -3.23
CA GLY A 892 25.18 27.77 -2.95
C GLY A 892 25.68 26.45 -2.39
N THR A 893 24.75 25.51 -2.26
CA THR A 893 25.01 24.14 -1.80
C THR A 893 24.37 23.12 -2.72
N LEU A 894 24.89 21.89 -2.71
CA LEU A 894 24.27 20.76 -3.38
C LEU A 894 24.26 19.57 -2.42
N ARG A 895 23.07 19.03 -2.15
CA ARG A 895 22.90 17.70 -1.55
C ARG A 895 22.58 16.70 -2.65
N VAL A 896 23.34 15.60 -2.68
CA VAL A 896 23.11 14.46 -3.55
C VAL A 896 22.69 13.29 -2.67
N GLY A 897 21.47 12.80 -2.84
CA GLY A 897 20.99 11.56 -2.23
C GLY A 897 20.95 10.45 -3.28
N LEU A 898 21.56 9.31 -3.00
CA LEU A 898 21.54 8.12 -3.83
C LEU A 898 20.82 6.99 -3.08
N ARG A 899 19.90 6.31 -3.76
CA ARG A 899 19.42 4.98 -3.35
C ARG A 899 20.05 3.96 -4.28
N ALA A 900 20.66 2.92 -3.72
CA ALA A 900 21.34 1.91 -4.50
C ALA A 900 20.96 0.48 -4.06
N SER A 901 21.10 -0.47 -4.97
CA SER A 901 20.86 -1.89 -4.73
C SER A 901 21.94 -2.78 -5.36
N GLY A 902 21.85 -4.09 -5.10
CA GLY A 902 22.83 -5.08 -5.53
C GLY A 902 23.95 -5.34 -4.51
N GLU A 903 25.14 -5.69 -5.00
CA GLU A 903 26.31 -6.11 -4.22
C GLU A 903 27.07 -4.92 -3.60
N LEU A 904 26.40 -4.17 -2.72
CA LEU A 904 26.92 -2.91 -2.15
C LEU A 904 28.12 -3.08 -1.21
N GLN A 905 28.46 -4.30 -0.80
CA GLN A 905 29.53 -4.52 0.18
C GLN A 905 30.91 -4.22 -0.43
N GLY A 906 31.52 -3.13 0.03
CA GLY A 906 32.82 -2.69 -0.47
C GLY A 906 32.75 -1.82 -1.73
N ALA A 907 31.55 -1.59 -2.26
CA ALA A 907 31.35 -0.69 -3.39
C ALA A 907 31.63 0.77 -3.00
N LEU A 908 32.21 1.53 -3.94
CA LEU A 908 32.46 2.96 -3.78
C LEU A 908 31.75 3.74 -4.88
N THR A 909 31.40 4.98 -4.58
CA THR A 909 30.88 5.94 -5.54
C THR A 909 31.77 7.18 -5.57
N GLN A 910 32.16 7.61 -6.75
CA GLN A 910 32.76 8.92 -6.99
C GLN A 910 31.71 9.84 -7.61
N ILE A 911 31.46 10.97 -6.97
CA ILE A 911 30.50 11.98 -7.41
C ILE A 911 31.28 13.20 -7.88
N ARG A 912 31.10 13.62 -9.12
CA ARG A 912 31.73 14.81 -9.71
C ARG A 912 30.66 15.78 -10.21
N LEU A 913 30.76 17.03 -9.77
CA LEU A 913 29.96 18.13 -10.30
C LEU A 913 30.79 18.91 -11.31
N LYS A 914 30.33 18.93 -12.56
CA LYS A 914 30.94 19.65 -13.68
C LYS A 914 30.23 20.97 -13.92
N ASP A 915 31.01 22.02 -14.19
CA ASP A 915 30.51 23.29 -14.69
C ASP A 915 30.14 23.20 -16.20
N PRO A 916 29.48 24.21 -16.77
CA PRO A 916 29.11 24.22 -18.20
C PRO A 916 30.31 24.23 -19.15
N GLU A 917 31.51 24.54 -18.65
CA GLU A 917 32.78 24.47 -19.38
C GLU A 917 33.49 23.11 -19.20
N ASN A 918 32.82 22.14 -18.57
CA ASN A 918 33.26 20.78 -18.26
C ASN A 918 34.43 20.67 -17.25
N HIS A 919 34.69 21.73 -16.47
CA HIS A 919 35.62 21.66 -15.35
C HIS A 919 34.94 21.08 -14.10
N THR A 920 35.67 20.29 -13.32
CA THR A 920 35.18 19.78 -12.03
C THR A 920 35.11 20.91 -11.01
N LEU A 921 33.89 21.33 -10.67
CA LEU A 921 33.62 22.33 -9.64
C LEU A 921 33.75 21.74 -8.23
N ALA A 922 33.31 20.49 -8.05
CA ALA A 922 33.44 19.76 -6.81
C ALA A 922 33.46 18.25 -7.08
N GLU A 923 34.12 17.50 -6.20
CA GLU A 923 34.12 16.04 -6.24
C GLU A 923 34.18 15.44 -4.85
N ALA A 924 33.63 14.24 -4.71
CA ALA A 924 33.68 13.45 -3.49
C ALA A 924 33.75 11.96 -3.83
N VAL A 925 34.39 11.19 -2.96
CA VAL A 925 34.33 9.73 -2.99
C VAL A 925 33.69 9.28 -1.68
N SER A 926 32.72 8.38 -1.77
CA SER A 926 32.05 7.79 -0.61
C SER A 926 31.95 6.28 -0.79
N THR A 927 31.85 5.56 0.32
CA THR A 927 31.30 4.20 0.27
C THR A 927 29.85 4.28 -0.20
N LEU A 928 29.48 3.42 -1.15
CA LEU A 928 28.12 3.29 -1.61
C LEU A 928 27.37 2.31 -0.71
N SER A 929 26.24 2.75 -0.19
CA SER A 929 25.33 1.96 0.63
C SER A 929 23.93 2.05 0.05
N SER A 930 22.96 1.35 0.64
CA SER A 930 21.58 1.37 0.15
C SER A 930 20.97 2.76 0.12
N LYS A 931 21.40 3.62 1.05
CA LYS A 931 21.23 5.07 0.99
C LYS A 931 22.58 5.72 1.21
N THR A 932 22.95 6.66 0.35
CA THR A 932 24.18 7.46 0.47
C THR A 932 23.82 8.93 0.28
N GLU A 933 24.28 9.79 1.18
CA GLU A 933 24.11 11.24 1.04
C GLU A 933 25.48 11.91 1.00
N VAL A 934 25.67 12.80 0.02
CA VAL A 934 26.88 13.62 -0.13
C VAL A 934 26.49 15.08 -0.16
N PHE A 935 27.21 15.92 0.57
CA PHE A 935 26.90 17.34 0.71
C PHE A 935 28.09 18.22 0.30
N PHE A 936 27.85 19.12 -0.64
CA PHE A 936 28.77 20.16 -1.07
C PHE A 936 28.34 21.50 -0.47
N GLU A 937 29.02 21.94 0.59
CA GLU A 937 28.61 23.09 1.44
C GLU A 937 28.92 24.48 0.88
N LYS A 938 29.91 24.60 -0.01
CA LYS A 938 30.44 25.90 -0.44
C LYS A 938 30.79 25.85 -1.92
N LEU A 939 29.76 25.88 -2.75
CA LEU A 939 29.93 26.06 -4.19
C LEU A 939 29.95 27.58 -4.47
N ALA A 940 30.93 28.02 -5.25
CA ALA A 940 31.12 29.43 -5.61
C ALA A 940 31.26 29.56 -7.13
N GLY A 941 31.05 30.77 -7.65
CA GLY A 941 31.05 31.01 -9.10
C GLY A 941 29.82 30.42 -9.80
N LEU A 942 28.76 30.14 -9.05
CA LEU A 942 27.52 29.62 -9.59
C LEU A 942 26.85 30.65 -10.49
N ARG A 943 26.26 30.17 -11.57
CA ARG A 943 25.43 30.96 -12.49
C ARG A 943 23.97 30.53 -12.31
N PRO A 944 23.06 31.43 -11.90
CA PRO A 944 21.67 31.09 -11.68
C PRO A 944 20.98 30.64 -12.97
N TRP A 945 20.27 29.51 -12.91
CA TRP A 945 19.41 29.03 -13.97
C TRP A 945 18.15 29.92 -14.08
N SER A 946 17.82 30.35 -15.30
CA SER A 946 16.61 31.11 -15.63
C SER A 946 16.31 31.03 -17.13
N HIS A 947 15.23 31.63 -17.59
CA HIS A 947 14.89 31.73 -19.02
C HIS A 947 15.98 32.38 -19.86
N PHE A 948 16.61 33.43 -19.34
CA PHE A 948 17.68 34.16 -20.04
C PHE A 948 19.06 33.53 -19.86
N THR A 949 19.22 32.73 -18.81
CA THR A 949 20.48 32.09 -18.44
C THR A 949 20.25 30.62 -18.10
N PRO A 950 19.94 29.77 -19.09
CA PRO A 950 19.64 28.34 -18.86
C PRO A 950 20.92 27.52 -18.61
N VAL A 951 21.71 27.95 -17.64
CA VAL A 951 22.99 27.33 -17.28
C VAL A 951 22.75 26.04 -16.50
N LEU A 952 23.23 24.92 -17.03
CA LEU A 952 23.14 23.60 -16.42
C LEU A 952 24.51 23.08 -16.02
N TYR A 953 24.57 22.46 -14.86
CA TYR A 953 25.72 21.70 -14.36
C TYR A 953 25.43 20.22 -14.58
N GLU A 954 26.48 19.42 -14.74
CA GLU A 954 26.37 17.97 -14.89
C GLU A 954 26.89 17.29 -13.63
N LEU A 955 26.09 16.41 -13.05
CA LEU A 955 26.51 15.52 -11.99
C LEU A 955 26.81 14.13 -12.58
N GLN A 956 28.03 13.68 -12.38
CA GLN A 956 28.51 12.35 -12.74
C GLN A 956 28.63 11.50 -11.47
N VAL A 957 28.08 10.30 -11.49
CA VAL A 957 28.15 9.32 -10.41
C VAL A 957 28.80 8.05 -10.96
N ILE A 958 30.05 7.82 -10.59
CA ILE A 958 30.83 6.66 -11.02
C ILE A 958 30.82 5.62 -9.90
N VAL A 959 30.25 4.46 -10.17
CA VAL A 959 30.16 3.36 -9.20
C VAL A 959 31.22 2.33 -9.50
N THR A 960 31.95 1.92 -8.45
CA THR A 960 32.94 0.86 -8.51
C THR A 960 32.58 -0.27 -7.56
N ASP A 961 32.83 -1.50 -7.97
CA ASP A 961 32.60 -2.70 -7.16
C ASP A 961 33.71 -2.92 -6.10
N VAL A 962 33.63 -4.05 -5.39
CA VAL A 962 34.63 -4.45 -4.38
C VAL A 962 36.04 -4.71 -4.96
N ASN A 963 36.14 -4.95 -6.28
CA ASN A 963 37.41 -5.17 -6.98
C ASN A 963 38.00 -3.85 -7.53
N GLY A 964 37.24 -2.75 -7.44
CA GLY A 964 37.61 -1.44 -7.97
C GLY A 964 37.32 -1.27 -9.46
N GLU A 965 36.50 -2.15 -10.06
CA GLU A 965 36.06 -2.02 -11.46
C GLU A 965 34.83 -1.10 -11.54
N VAL A 966 34.78 -0.23 -12.56
CA VAL A 966 33.60 0.60 -12.82
C VAL A 966 32.48 -0.30 -13.35
N VAL A 967 31.34 -0.30 -12.64
CA VAL A 967 30.19 -1.13 -13.00
C VAL A 967 28.98 -0.31 -13.46
N GLU A 968 29.00 0.99 -13.17
CA GLU A 968 27.97 1.94 -13.60
C GLU A 968 28.52 3.37 -13.65
N PHE A 969 28.08 4.12 -14.65
CA PHE A 969 28.29 5.56 -14.79
C PHE A 969 26.93 6.22 -14.98
N ALA A 970 26.46 6.94 -13.96
CA ALA A 970 25.17 7.64 -13.98
C ALA A 970 25.34 9.15 -14.15
N VAL A 971 24.48 9.76 -14.97
CA VAL A 971 24.54 11.19 -15.30
C VAL A 971 23.19 11.87 -15.07
N SER A 972 23.23 13.06 -14.47
CA SER A 972 22.07 13.95 -14.37
C SER A 972 22.47 15.41 -14.54
N LYS A 973 21.64 16.20 -15.22
CA LYS A 973 21.80 17.66 -15.29
C LYS A 973 21.07 18.33 -14.12
N LEU A 974 21.56 19.48 -13.67
CA LEU A 974 20.92 20.29 -12.63
C LEU A 974 21.15 21.78 -12.86
N GLY A 975 20.28 22.62 -12.29
CA GLY A 975 20.42 24.08 -12.34
C GLY A 975 20.25 24.70 -10.96
N PHE A 976 21.05 25.73 -10.65
CA PHE A 976 20.93 26.48 -9.40
C PHE A 976 19.93 27.62 -9.57
N ARG A 977 18.79 27.55 -8.90
CA ARG A 977 17.81 28.64 -8.88
C ARG A 977 17.21 28.77 -7.49
N ARG A 978 16.54 29.90 -7.25
CA ARG A 978 15.68 30.07 -6.08
C ARG A 978 14.34 30.69 -6.47
N ILE A 979 13.25 30.00 -6.20
CA ILE A 979 11.89 30.54 -6.29
C ILE A 979 11.33 30.75 -4.88
N ASN A 980 10.69 31.89 -4.65
CA ASN A 980 10.04 32.20 -3.37
C ASN A 980 8.97 33.28 -3.50
N ILE A 981 8.11 33.37 -2.50
CA ILE A 981 7.11 34.45 -2.36
C ILE A 981 7.59 35.41 -1.27
N VAL A 982 7.85 36.66 -1.63
CA VAL A 982 8.27 37.71 -0.68
C VAL A 982 7.32 38.89 -0.78
N GLY A 983 6.66 39.24 0.33
CA GLY A 983 5.67 40.33 0.34
C GLY A 983 4.55 40.11 -0.70
N LYS A 984 4.12 38.84 -0.87
CA LYS A 984 3.11 38.39 -1.86
C LYS A 984 3.56 38.52 -3.33
N LYS A 985 4.83 38.82 -3.60
CA LYS A 985 5.42 38.85 -4.95
C LYS A 985 6.11 37.54 -5.23
N LEU A 986 5.86 36.97 -6.40
CA LEU A 986 6.56 35.78 -6.87
C LEU A 986 7.92 36.18 -7.44
N LEU A 987 9.00 35.64 -6.87
CA LEU A 987 10.36 35.96 -7.28
C LEU A 987 11.11 34.72 -7.76
N LEU A 988 11.93 34.88 -8.79
CA LEU A 988 12.94 33.93 -9.25
C LEU A 988 14.32 34.60 -9.17
N ASN A 989 15.26 33.98 -8.45
CA ASN A 989 16.61 34.48 -8.24
C ASN A 989 16.63 35.93 -7.71
N GLY A 990 15.66 36.28 -6.86
CA GLY A 990 15.51 37.62 -6.27
C GLY A 990 14.85 38.67 -7.16
N LYS A 991 14.48 38.33 -8.40
CA LYS A 991 13.78 39.22 -9.35
C LYS A 991 12.32 38.80 -9.51
N ARG A 992 11.43 39.76 -9.80
CA ARG A 992 10.01 39.46 -10.06
C ARG A 992 9.86 38.50 -11.22
N LEU A 993 9.15 37.39 -11.00
CA LEU A 993 8.85 36.41 -12.04
C LEU A 993 7.58 36.84 -12.80
N ARG A 994 7.69 36.91 -14.13
CA ARG A 994 6.57 37.15 -15.04
C ARG A 994 6.40 35.94 -15.96
N ILE A 995 5.26 35.27 -15.83
CA ILE A 995 4.89 34.10 -16.62
C ILE A 995 4.15 34.59 -17.86
N CYS A 996 4.81 34.43 -19.01
CA CYS A 996 4.26 34.62 -20.34
C CYS A 996 4.17 33.24 -20.98
N GLY A 997 3.17 32.46 -20.55
CA GLY A 997 3.13 31.02 -20.76
C GLY A 997 2.03 30.54 -21.70
N VAL A 998 2.08 29.24 -21.99
CA VAL A 998 1.03 28.53 -22.75
C VAL A 998 0.76 27.14 -22.15
N ASN A 999 -0.49 26.68 -22.22
CA ASN A 999 -0.87 25.29 -21.94
C ASN A 999 -0.55 24.43 -23.17
N ARG A 1000 0.17 23.32 -22.98
CA ARG A 1000 0.56 22.41 -24.06
C ARG A 1000 0.15 20.98 -23.75
N HIS A 1001 -0.76 20.44 -24.55
CA HIS A 1001 -0.93 19.00 -24.70
C HIS A 1001 0.19 18.41 -25.59
N GLU A 1002 0.63 17.18 -25.30
CA GLU A 1002 1.39 16.40 -26.29
C GLU A 1002 0.50 16.07 -27.48
N TRP A 1003 0.67 16.78 -28.59
CA TRP A 1003 -0.19 16.61 -29.75
C TRP A 1003 0.58 16.68 -31.07
N SER A 1004 0.24 15.77 -31.97
CA SER A 1004 0.58 15.78 -33.38
C SER A 1004 -0.72 15.55 -34.16
N GLY A 1005 -1.00 16.41 -35.14
CA GLY A 1005 -2.17 16.24 -36.00
C GLY A 1005 -2.18 14.91 -36.76
N ARG A 1006 -1.06 14.19 -36.88
CA ARG A 1006 -0.99 12.91 -37.59
C ARG A 1006 -1.03 11.70 -36.66
N THR A 1007 -0.37 11.77 -35.50
CA THR A 1007 -0.15 10.62 -34.61
C THR A 1007 -0.84 10.76 -33.25
N GLY A 1008 -1.66 11.80 -33.06
CA GLY A 1008 -2.34 12.05 -31.79
C GLY A 1008 -1.33 12.40 -30.71
N ARG A 1009 -1.33 11.66 -29.58
CA ARG A 1009 -0.36 11.88 -28.49
C ARG A 1009 0.95 11.10 -28.66
N CYS A 1010 1.07 10.27 -29.69
CA CYS A 1010 2.32 9.59 -30.03
C CYS A 1010 3.27 10.56 -30.77
N ILE A 1011 3.74 11.60 -30.08
CA ILE A 1011 4.64 12.62 -30.63
C ILE A 1011 6.10 12.13 -30.67
N CYS A 1012 6.86 12.56 -31.69
CA CYS A 1012 8.29 12.28 -31.78
C CYS A 1012 9.16 13.46 -31.30
N GLU A 1013 10.48 13.25 -31.23
CA GLU A 1013 11.42 14.29 -30.84
C GLU A 1013 11.41 15.48 -31.83
N GLU A 1014 11.16 15.25 -33.12
CA GLU A 1014 11.02 16.30 -34.13
C GLU A 1014 9.80 17.19 -33.88
N ASP A 1015 8.69 16.64 -33.38
CA ASP A 1015 7.52 17.43 -32.97
C ASP A 1015 7.89 18.34 -31.80
N MET A 1016 8.55 17.79 -30.76
CA MET A 1016 9.00 18.57 -29.60
C MET A 1016 9.99 19.68 -29.98
N LYS A 1017 10.93 19.39 -30.89
CA LYS A 1017 11.90 20.39 -31.40
C LYS A 1017 11.21 21.54 -32.12
N ARG A 1018 10.21 21.23 -32.94
CA ARG A 1018 9.39 22.23 -33.64
C ARG A 1018 8.64 23.10 -32.66
N ASP A 1019 7.96 22.50 -31.69
CA ASP A 1019 7.22 23.22 -30.66
C ASP A 1019 8.15 24.16 -29.88
N MET A 1020 9.31 23.67 -29.45
CA MET A 1020 10.31 24.47 -28.72
C MET A 1020 10.80 25.68 -29.54
N GLN A 1021 11.01 25.51 -30.85
CA GLN A 1021 11.39 26.63 -31.72
C GLN A 1021 10.28 27.69 -31.82
N VAL A 1022 9.02 27.26 -31.89
CA VAL A 1022 7.85 28.16 -31.91
C VAL A 1022 7.72 28.91 -30.59
N LEU A 1023 7.89 28.23 -29.45
CA LEU A 1023 7.82 28.87 -28.13
C LEU A 1023 8.85 30.00 -28.02
N LYS A 1024 10.12 29.72 -28.37
CA LYS A 1024 11.20 30.69 -28.25
C LYS A 1024 11.06 31.88 -29.21
N ARG A 1025 10.67 31.65 -30.47
CA ARG A 1025 10.55 32.74 -31.45
C ARG A 1025 9.40 33.69 -31.15
N ASN A 1026 8.44 33.27 -30.32
CA ASN A 1026 7.27 34.06 -29.92
C ASN A 1026 7.36 34.52 -28.45
N HIS A 1027 8.56 34.52 -27.86
CA HIS A 1027 8.82 35.03 -26.50
C HIS A 1027 8.00 34.33 -25.40
N ILE A 1028 7.58 33.09 -25.63
CA ILE A 1028 6.89 32.28 -24.63
C ILE A 1028 7.93 31.69 -23.69
N ASN A 1029 7.87 32.07 -22.41
CA ASN A 1029 8.87 31.71 -21.42
C ASN A 1029 8.45 30.57 -20.49
N ALA A 1030 7.19 30.11 -20.57
CA ALA A 1030 6.66 29.10 -19.67
C ALA A 1030 5.66 28.15 -20.35
N VAL A 1031 5.62 26.91 -19.87
CA VAL A 1031 4.66 25.88 -20.31
C VAL A 1031 4.00 25.22 -19.11
N ARG A 1032 2.69 25.05 -19.17
CA ARG A 1032 1.93 24.15 -18.29
C ARG A 1032 1.66 22.85 -19.05
N THR A 1033 2.02 21.70 -18.46
CA THR A 1033 1.83 20.38 -19.08
C THR A 1033 0.39 19.89 -18.88
N SER A 1034 -0.53 20.47 -19.65
CA SER A 1034 -1.97 20.24 -19.55
C SER A 1034 -2.36 18.83 -20.05
N HIS A 1035 -2.92 17.92 -19.26
CA HIS A 1035 -3.06 17.95 -17.78
C HIS A 1035 -2.49 16.66 -17.19
N TYR A 1036 -1.23 16.40 -17.52
CA TYR A 1036 -0.51 15.17 -17.22
C TYR A 1036 1.01 15.34 -17.45
N PRO A 1037 1.84 14.45 -16.91
CA PRO A 1037 3.27 14.45 -17.19
C PRO A 1037 3.58 14.17 -18.67
N ASN A 1038 4.42 14.99 -19.27
CA ASN A 1038 4.90 14.78 -20.65
C ASN A 1038 6.02 13.72 -20.69
N GLN A 1039 6.48 13.36 -21.89
CA GLN A 1039 7.71 12.56 -22.03
C GLN A 1039 8.89 13.27 -21.36
N VAL A 1040 9.72 12.52 -20.62
CA VAL A 1040 10.90 13.04 -19.87
C VAL A 1040 11.76 13.99 -20.70
N LYS A 1041 11.99 13.64 -21.97
CA LYS A 1041 12.78 14.43 -22.93
C LYS A 1041 12.31 15.89 -23.04
N TRP A 1042 11.01 16.15 -22.91
CA TRP A 1042 10.44 17.50 -22.93
C TRP A 1042 11.00 18.37 -21.79
N TYR A 1043 11.10 17.82 -20.58
CA TYR A 1043 11.62 18.54 -19.42
C TYR A 1043 13.11 18.84 -19.56
N SER A 1044 13.90 17.88 -20.06
CA SER A 1044 15.32 18.13 -20.39
C SER A 1044 15.45 19.25 -21.44
N MET A 1045 14.59 19.26 -22.46
CA MET A 1045 14.57 20.33 -23.45
C MET A 1045 14.18 21.68 -22.85
N CYS A 1046 13.23 21.72 -21.92
CA CYS A 1046 12.88 22.93 -21.17
C CYS A 1046 14.03 23.43 -20.30
N ASP A 1047 14.75 22.53 -19.61
CA ASP A 1047 15.94 22.88 -18.83
C ASP A 1047 17.01 23.54 -19.71
N GLU A 1048 17.29 22.94 -20.88
CA GLU A 1048 18.31 23.39 -21.83
C GLU A 1048 17.92 24.71 -22.53
N ASN A 1049 16.63 24.95 -22.74
CA ASN A 1049 16.14 26.12 -23.46
C ASN A 1049 15.63 27.25 -22.56
N GLY A 1050 15.66 27.07 -21.24
CA GLY A 1050 15.19 28.08 -20.29
C GLY A 1050 13.66 28.23 -20.27
N ILE A 1051 12.89 27.18 -20.53
CA ILE A 1051 11.44 27.27 -20.45
C ILE A 1051 10.99 26.89 -19.04
N TYR A 1052 10.27 27.78 -18.36
CA TYR A 1052 9.69 27.50 -17.06
C TYR A 1052 8.55 26.51 -17.18
N VAL A 1053 8.43 25.57 -16.23
CA VAL A 1053 7.43 24.51 -16.29
C VAL A 1053 6.56 24.51 -15.03
N MET A 1054 5.24 24.47 -15.25
CA MET A 1054 4.27 23.99 -14.28
C MET A 1054 3.99 22.52 -14.62
N ALA A 1055 4.59 21.61 -13.84
CA ALA A 1055 4.47 20.18 -14.07
C ALA A 1055 3.21 19.68 -13.35
N GLU A 1056 2.28 19.13 -14.12
CA GLU A 1056 0.96 18.76 -13.64
C GLU A 1056 0.78 17.26 -13.51
N THR A 1057 0.24 16.84 -12.36
CA THR A 1057 -0.11 15.45 -12.10
C THR A 1057 -1.27 15.03 -13.02
N ASN A 1058 -1.25 13.79 -13.52
CA ASN A 1058 -2.32 13.22 -14.34
C ASN A 1058 -3.58 13.00 -13.49
N LEU A 1059 -4.39 14.04 -13.34
CA LEU A 1059 -5.63 14.02 -12.56
C LEU A 1059 -6.62 15.05 -13.10
N GLU A 1060 -7.69 14.57 -13.71
CA GLU A 1060 -8.86 15.36 -14.06
C GLU A 1060 -10.14 14.50 -14.01
N SER A 1061 -11.12 14.93 -13.22
CA SER A 1061 -12.37 14.19 -12.97
C SER A 1061 -13.60 15.08 -13.20
N HIS A 1062 -13.52 15.95 -14.20
CA HIS A 1062 -14.45 17.05 -14.46
C HIS A 1062 -15.93 16.66 -14.42
N GLY A 1063 -16.26 15.56 -15.10
CA GLY A 1063 -17.63 15.04 -15.19
C GLY A 1063 -18.23 14.57 -13.85
N SER A 1064 -17.42 14.41 -12.80
CA SER A 1064 -17.89 13.95 -11.49
C SER A 1064 -18.52 15.06 -10.63
N TRP A 1065 -18.16 16.33 -10.87
CA TRP A 1065 -18.60 17.45 -10.05
C TRP A 1065 -19.20 18.62 -10.83
N GLN A 1066 -18.90 18.78 -12.12
CA GLN A 1066 -19.48 19.85 -12.93
C GLN A 1066 -20.54 19.29 -13.88
N LYS A 1067 -21.81 19.69 -13.72
CA LYS A 1067 -22.95 19.12 -14.45
C LYS A 1067 -23.81 20.23 -15.00
N LEU A 1068 -24.04 20.23 -16.31
CA LEU A 1068 -24.81 21.25 -17.01
C LEU A 1068 -24.34 22.69 -16.71
N GLY A 1069 -23.03 22.87 -16.47
CA GLY A 1069 -22.42 24.16 -16.13
C GLY A 1069 -22.49 24.55 -14.65
N GLU A 1070 -23.20 23.78 -13.83
CA GLU A 1070 -23.31 24.01 -12.38
C GLU A 1070 -22.27 23.21 -11.59
N THR A 1071 -21.89 23.76 -10.43
CA THR A 1071 -21.08 23.04 -9.44
C THR A 1071 -21.98 22.10 -8.64
N GLU A 1072 -21.92 20.81 -8.95
CA GLU A 1072 -22.78 19.76 -8.38
C GLU A 1072 -21.90 18.53 -7.99
N PRO A 1073 -21.22 18.58 -6.84
CA PRO A 1073 -20.22 17.59 -6.45
C PRO A 1073 -20.79 16.34 -5.77
N SER A 1074 -22.07 15.98 -5.99
CA SER A 1074 -22.73 14.83 -5.33
C SER A 1074 -22.02 13.49 -5.44
N TRP A 1075 -21.22 13.28 -6.49
CA TRP A 1075 -20.40 12.06 -6.68
C TRP A 1075 -18.97 12.40 -7.08
N ASN A 1076 -18.44 13.51 -6.57
CA ASN A 1076 -17.08 13.95 -6.87
C ASN A 1076 -16.01 12.94 -6.43
N ILE A 1077 -15.06 12.64 -7.32
CA ILE A 1077 -13.86 11.84 -7.04
C ILE A 1077 -12.62 12.60 -7.51
N PRO A 1078 -11.46 12.49 -6.85
CA PRO A 1078 -11.20 11.68 -5.65
C PRO A 1078 -11.88 12.24 -4.39
N GLY A 1079 -12.26 13.53 -4.40
CA GLY A 1079 -13.05 14.16 -3.34
C GLY A 1079 -12.50 13.90 -1.93
N CYS A 1080 -13.36 13.35 -1.07
CA CYS A 1080 -12.98 12.90 0.29
C CYS A 1080 -12.98 11.37 0.41
N SER A 1081 -12.88 10.65 -0.71
CA SER A 1081 -12.88 9.19 -0.72
C SER A 1081 -11.49 8.63 -0.44
N ARG A 1082 -11.38 7.81 0.62
CA ARG A 1082 -10.12 7.14 0.99
C ARG A 1082 -9.65 6.12 -0.06
N VAL A 1083 -10.60 5.54 -0.80
CA VAL A 1083 -10.31 4.59 -1.88
C VAL A 1083 -9.51 5.29 -2.99
N TRP A 1084 -9.98 6.45 -3.42
CA TRP A 1084 -9.37 7.23 -4.51
C TRP A 1084 -8.14 8.04 -4.06
N GLU A 1085 -8.03 8.39 -2.77
CA GLU A 1085 -6.86 9.09 -2.20
C GLU A 1085 -5.55 8.38 -2.53
N LYS A 1086 -5.51 7.04 -2.42
CA LYS A 1086 -4.32 6.24 -2.74
C LYS A 1086 -3.92 6.36 -4.22
N ALA A 1087 -4.88 6.26 -5.13
CA ALA A 1087 -4.61 6.33 -6.56
C ALA A 1087 -4.05 7.69 -6.98
N VAL A 1088 -4.58 8.79 -6.42
CA VAL A 1088 -4.10 10.14 -6.75
C VAL A 1088 -2.78 10.49 -6.06
N LEU A 1089 -2.50 9.94 -4.87
CA LEU A 1089 -1.19 10.04 -4.23
C LEU A 1089 -0.12 9.25 -5.01
N ASP A 1090 -0.45 8.08 -5.57
CA ASP A 1090 0.47 7.34 -6.45
C ASP A 1090 0.82 8.16 -7.69
N ARG A 1091 -0.17 8.78 -8.34
CA ARG A 1091 0.04 9.69 -9.48
C ARG A 1091 0.93 10.89 -9.13
N ALA A 1092 0.70 11.52 -7.97
CA ALA A 1092 1.55 12.61 -7.48
C ALA A 1092 2.98 12.13 -7.17
N ALA A 1093 3.11 10.94 -6.59
CA ALA A 1093 4.40 10.34 -6.30
C ALA A 1093 5.18 9.99 -7.57
N ASN A 1094 4.54 9.35 -8.56
CA ASN A 1094 5.14 9.05 -9.86
C ASN A 1094 5.61 10.33 -10.55
N ASN A 1095 4.78 11.38 -10.57
CA ASN A 1095 5.13 12.69 -11.13
C ASN A 1095 6.35 13.32 -10.43
N TYR A 1096 6.35 13.36 -9.09
CA TYR A 1096 7.45 13.91 -8.32
C TYR A 1096 8.74 13.12 -8.49
N GLU A 1097 8.69 11.81 -8.25
CA GLU A 1097 9.90 10.99 -8.16
C GLU A 1097 10.63 10.92 -9.51
N LEU A 1098 9.89 10.91 -10.62
CA LEU A 1098 10.43 10.96 -11.97
C LEU A 1098 11.09 12.31 -12.29
N LEU A 1099 10.47 13.43 -11.90
CA LEU A 1099 10.82 14.76 -12.43
C LEU A 1099 11.55 15.68 -11.44
N LYS A 1100 11.81 15.22 -10.21
CA LYS A 1100 12.33 16.03 -9.09
C LYS A 1100 13.62 16.80 -9.37
N ASN A 1101 14.43 16.36 -10.33
CA ASN A 1101 15.75 16.93 -10.63
C ASN A 1101 15.74 18.06 -11.68
N HIS A 1102 14.63 18.29 -12.39
CA HIS A 1102 14.56 19.31 -13.45
C HIS A 1102 14.48 20.75 -12.89
N PRO A 1103 15.46 21.64 -13.17
CA PRO A 1103 15.41 23.03 -12.73
C PRO A 1103 14.28 23.85 -13.38
N SER A 1104 13.83 23.48 -14.57
CA SER A 1104 12.72 24.13 -15.27
C SER A 1104 11.41 24.10 -14.51
N ILE A 1105 11.17 23.04 -13.72
CA ILE A 1105 9.94 22.89 -12.96
C ILE A 1105 9.95 23.87 -11.78
N LEU A 1106 9.09 24.89 -11.86
CA LEU A 1106 8.90 25.87 -10.80
C LEU A 1106 7.71 25.54 -9.91
N PHE A 1107 6.70 24.85 -10.47
CA PHE A 1107 5.44 24.56 -9.81
C PHE A 1107 5.08 23.09 -9.95
N TRP A 1108 4.66 22.48 -8.85
CA TRP A 1108 3.95 21.20 -8.84
C TRP A 1108 2.45 21.48 -8.86
N SER A 1109 1.78 21.07 -9.93
CA SER A 1109 0.33 21.12 -9.97
C SER A 1109 -0.31 19.79 -9.59
N LEU A 1110 -1.32 19.85 -8.72
CA LEU A 1110 -2.00 18.67 -8.20
C LEU A 1110 -2.89 17.99 -9.24
N GLY A 1111 -3.25 18.68 -10.32
CA GLY A 1111 -4.20 18.22 -11.34
C GLY A 1111 -5.01 19.38 -11.88
N ASN A 1112 -6.08 19.07 -12.60
CA ASN A 1112 -6.99 20.03 -13.22
C ASN A 1112 -8.45 19.66 -12.94
N GLU A 1113 -9.31 20.64 -12.68
CA GLU A 1113 -10.78 20.48 -12.63
C GLU A 1113 -11.28 19.19 -11.94
N ALA A 1114 -10.71 18.84 -10.77
CA ALA A 1114 -11.08 17.67 -9.97
C ALA A 1114 -11.75 18.04 -8.64
N TYR A 1115 -12.20 19.30 -8.52
CA TYR A 1115 -12.71 19.92 -7.29
C TYR A 1115 -11.72 19.85 -6.11
N ALA A 1116 -12.01 20.46 -4.95
CA ALA A 1116 -11.14 20.34 -3.77
C ALA A 1116 -11.78 19.46 -2.67
N GLY A 1117 -10.97 18.61 -2.05
CA GLY A 1117 -11.32 17.64 -1.03
C GLY A 1117 -10.08 17.12 -0.28
N THR A 1118 -10.26 16.20 0.66
CA THR A 1118 -9.15 15.71 1.51
C THR A 1118 -8.06 15.01 0.70
N ALA A 1119 -8.40 14.36 -0.42
CA ALA A 1119 -7.42 13.69 -1.28
C ALA A 1119 -6.44 14.70 -1.92
N LEU A 1120 -6.95 15.83 -2.44
CA LEU A 1120 -6.11 16.90 -3.00
C LEU A 1120 -5.28 17.58 -1.89
N ALA A 1121 -5.83 17.74 -0.69
CA ALA A 1121 -5.09 18.27 0.46
C ALA A 1121 -3.92 17.34 0.86
N ALA A 1122 -4.12 16.02 0.75
CA ALA A 1122 -3.06 15.04 0.97
C ALA A 1122 -1.96 15.15 -0.11
N MET A 1123 -2.31 15.35 -1.38
CA MET A 1123 -1.34 15.57 -2.46
C MET A 1123 -0.53 16.85 -2.25
N ASP A 1124 -1.17 17.96 -1.88
CA ASP A 1124 -0.49 19.22 -1.57
C ASP A 1124 0.52 19.05 -0.42
N ARG A 1125 0.09 18.38 0.66
CA ARG A 1125 0.95 18.05 1.79
C ARG A 1125 2.14 17.18 1.37
N TYR A 1126 1.91 16.16 0.53
CA TYR A 1126 2.97 15.31 0.00
C TYR A 1126 4.07 16.14 -0.69
N TYR A 1127 3.70 17.05 -1.61
CA TYR A 1127 4.68 17.91 -2.28
C TYR A 1127 5.39 18.86 -1.29
N LYS A 1128 4.67 19.44 -0.32
CA LYS A 1128 5.27 20.32 0.70
C LYS A 1128 6.27 19.59 1.61
N GLU A 1129 5.99 18.34 1.97
CA GLU A 1129 6.86 17.51 2.81
C GLU A 1129 8.20 17.21 2.12
N LYS A 1130 8.26 17.20 0.79
CA LYS A 1130 9.51 17.03 0.04
C LYS A 1130 10.47 18.20 0.23
N LYS A 1131 10.00 19.42 0.54
CA LYS A 1131 10.84 20.62 0.77
C LYS A 1131 11.89 20.87 -0.32
N ASP A 1132 11.50 20.73 -1.59
CA ASP A 1132 12.39 20.85 -2.76
C ASP A 1132 12.54 22.27 -3.30
N GLY A 1133 11.95 23.24 -2.59
CA GLY A 1133 12.01 24.65 -2.96
C GLY A 1133 11.11 25.01 -4.14
N ARG A 1134 10.19 24.13 -4.57
CA ARG A 1134 9.13 24.44 -5.54
C ARG A 1134 7.84 24.85 -4.85
N LEU A 1135 6.95 25.49 -5.60
CA LEU A 1135 5.64 25.92 -5.12
C LEU A 1135 4.54 24.96 -5.60
N THR A 1136 3.49 24.82 -4.82
CA THR A 1136 2.29 24.03 -5.14
C THR A 1136 1.24 24.87 -5.85
N HIS A 1137 0.49 24.25 -6.77
CA HIS A 1137 -0.57 24.87 -7.56
C HIS A 1137 -1.81 23.97 -7.69
N TYR A 1138 -2.99 24.51 -7.40
CA TYR A 1138 -4.25 23.88 -7.80
C TYR A 1138 -5.40 24.91 -7.90
N GLU A 1139 -6.11 24.92 -9.02
CA GLU A 1139 -7.20 25.87 -9.30
C GLU A 1139 -8.51 25.50 -8.59
N GLY A 1140 -8.79 24.21 -8.40
CA GLY A 1140 -10.09 23.71 -7.97
C GLY A 1140 -10.51 24.18 -6.57
N VAL A 1141 -9.56 24.67 -5.78
CA VAL A 1141 -9.77 25.37 -4.50
C VAL A 1141 -10.74 26.55 -4.66
N THR A 1142 -10.77 27.19 -5.83
CA THR A 1142 -11.68 28.29 -6.12
C THR A 1142 -13.15 27.91 -6.05
N ARG A 1143 -13.46 26.62 -6.30
CA ARG A 1143 -14.80 26.02 -6.23
C ARG A 1143 -15.17 25.52 -4.84
N ASN A 1144 -14.18 25.27 -3.98
CA ASN A 1144 -14.38 24.88 -2.59
C ASN A 1144 -13.34 25.55 -1.68
N ARG A 1145 -13.70 26.74 -1.20
CA ARG A 1145 -12.84 27.60 -0.37
C ARG A 1145 -12.53 27.03 1.02
N ALA A 1146 -13.21 25.97 1.46
CA ALA A 1146 -12.93 25.33 2.74
C ALA A 1146 -11.47 24.83 2.87
N TYR A 1147 -10.81 24.56 1.74
CA TYR A 1147 -9.42 24.10 1.68
C TYR A 1147 -8.40 25.19 1.34
N GLU A 1148 -8.80 26.48 1.29
CA GLU A 1148 -7.92 27.55 0.79
C GLU A 1148 -6.68 27.83 1.67
N THR A 1149 -6.71 27.44 2.94
CA THR A 1149 -5.55 27.56 3.84
C THR A 1149 -4.58 26.39 3.69
N GLU A 1150 -5.06 25.24 3.23
CA GLU A 1150 -4.26 24.02 3.04
C GLU A 1150 -3.68 23.96 1.62
N ILE A 1151 -4.49 24.34 0.62
CA ILE A 1151 -4.19 24.27 -0.81
C ILE A 1151 -4.38 25.66 -1.44
N SER A 1152 -3.54 26.18 -2.33
CA SER A 1152 -2.14 25.90 -2.66
C SER A 1152 -1.28 27.13 -2.31
N ASP A 1153 0.00 27.19 -2.70
CA ASP A 1153 0.84 28.38 -2.47
C ASP A 1153 0.41 29.63 -3.29
N LEU A 1154 -0.32 29.40 -4.39
CA LEU A 1154 -0.81 30.44 -5.31
C LEU A 1154 -2.35 30.54 -5.26
N GLU A 1155 -2.92 31.71 -5.55
CA GLU A 1155 -4.30 31.81 -6.04
C GLU A 1155 -4.25 31.68 -7.56
N SER A 1156 -4.84 30.62 -8.07
CA SER A 1156 -4.93 30.35 -9.50
C SER A 1156 -6.37 30.30 -9.96
N ARG A 1157 -6.67 30.91 -11.10
CA ARG A 1157 -8.01 30.90 -11.70
C ARG A 1157 -7.92 30.64 -13.19
N MET A 1158 -8.84 29.84 -13.70
CA MET A 1158 -9.11 29.73 -15.13
C MET A 1158 -10.03 30.87 -15.58
N TYR A 1159 -9.68 31.52 -16.69
CA TYR A 1159 -10.53 32.44 -17.45
C TYR A 1159 -11.12 33.64 -16.65
N ALA A 1160 -10.50 34.03 -15.53
CA ALA A 1160 -10.90 35.25 -14.84
C ALA A 1160 -10.63 36.47 -15.73
N SER A 1161 -11.60 37.36 -15.89
CA SER A 1161 -11.41 38.60 -16.67
C SER A 1161 -10.32 39.49 -16.04
N PRO A 1162 -9.71 40.41 -16.81
CA PRO A 1162 -8.73 41.35 -16.27
C PRO A 1162 -9.28 42.15 -15.07
N GLU A 1163 -10.56 42.51 -15.09
CA GLU A 1163 -11.23 43.20 -13.99
C GLU A 1163 -11.39 42.31 -12.75
N ALA A 1164 -11.77 41.04 -12.93
CA ALA A 1164 -11.91 40.11 -11.81
C ALA A 1164 -10.55 39.77 -11.17
N ALA A 1165 -9.49 39.65 -11.98
CA ALA A 1165 -8.12 39.48 -11.52
C ALA A 1165 -7.64 40.74 -10.76
N ALA A 1166 -7.85 41.93 -11.33
CA ALA A 1166 -7.53 43.20 -10.67
C ALA A 1166 -8.25 43.33 -9.33
N LYS A 1167 -9.55 43.03 -9.27
CA LYS A 1167 -10.34 43.08 -8.04
C LYS A 1167 -9.75 42.21 -6.93
N TYR A 1168 -9.37 40.97 -7.23
CA TYR A 1168 -8.72 40.09 -6.24
C TYR A 1168 -7.44 40.73 -5.69
N MET A 1169 -6.64 41.35 -6.55
CA MET A 1169 -5.37 41.95 -6.15
C MET A 1169 -5.54 43.29 -5.39
N GLU A 1170 -6.58 44.06 -5.69
CA GLU A 1170 -6.93 45.30 -5.00
C GLU A 1170 -7.44 45.05 -3.56
N GLU A 1171 -8.07 43.89 -3.31
CA GLU A 1171 -8.61 43.50 -2.00
C GLU A 1171 -7.55 42.94 -1.02
N ASN A 1172 -6.25 43.20 -1.26
CA ASN A 1172 -5.11 42.80 -0.43
C ASN A 1172 -5.07 41.28 -0.11
N PRO A 1173 -5.01 40.42 -1.14
CA PRO A 1173 -5.18 38.98 -0.98
C PRO A 1173 -4.01 38.33 -0.24
N ALA A 1174 -4.19 37.10 0.27
CA ALA A 1174 -3.14 36.37 0.99
C ALA A 1174 -2.05 35.79 0.08
N LYS A 1175 -2.36 35.51 -1.19
CA LYS A 1175 -1.51 34.76 -2.13
C LYS A 1175 -1.24 35.59 -3.41
N PRO A 1176 -0.10 35.37 -4.09
CA PRO A 1176 0.10 35.89 -5.45
C PRO A 1176 -0.93 35.29 -6.41
N PHE A 1177 -1.27 36.06 -7.46
CA PHE A 1177 -2.29 35.68 -8.43
C PHE A 1177 -1.66 35.23 -9.75
N ILE A 1178 -2.11 34.08 -10.26
CA ILE A 1178 -1.73 33.54 -11.57
C ILE A 1178 -2.97 33.04 -12.32
N LEU A 1179 -2.93 33.09 -13.64
CA LEU A 1179 -3.95 32.47 -14.48
C LEU A 1179 -3.41 31.16 -15.05
N CYS A 1180 -3.83 30.02 -14.49
CA CYS A 1180 -3.47 28.71 -15.08
C CYS A 1180 -4.01 28.54 -16.50
N GLU A 1181 -5.11 29.22 -16.83
CA GLU A 1181 -5.67 29.31 -18.18
C GLU A 1181 -6.26 30.69 -18.41
N TYR A 1182 -5.90 31.32 -19.54
CA TYR A 1182 -6.53 32.56 -20.01
C TYR A 1182 -6.50 32.64 -21.55
N LEU A 1183 -7.17 33.64 -22.11
CA LEU A 1183 -7.16 33.93 -23.55
C LEU A 1183 -7.53 32.71 -24.43
N TYR A 1184 -8.74 32.19 -24.24
CA TYR A 1184 -9.22 30.95 -24.88
C TYR A 1184 -9.19 31.00 -26.43
N GLY A 1185 -8.43 30.12 -27.06
CA GLY A 1185 -7.98 30.19 -28.46
C GLY A 1185 -8.90 29.60 -29.53
N ILE A 1186 -10.18 29.31 -29.23
CA ILE A 1186 -11.09 28.67 -30.21
C ILE A 1186 -11.29 29.54 -31.45
N GLY A 1187 -11.00 28.99 -32.63
CA GLY A 1187 -11.24 29.63 -33.92
C GLY A 1187 -10.44 30.93 -34.13
N ASN A 1188 -11.13 32.03 -34.43
CA ASN A 1188 -10.53 33.37 -34.51
C ASN A 1188 -10.72 34.09 -33.17
N SER A 1189 -9.71 34.01 -32.30
CA SER A 1189 -9.72 34.54 -30.94
C SER A 1189 -8.43 35.33 -30.63
N GLY A 1190 -8.11 35.54 -29.36
CA GLY A 1190 -6.93 36.29 -28.89
C GLY A 1190 -7.22 37.74 -28.49
N GLY A 1191 -8.47 38.19 -28.57
CA GLY A 1191 -8.88 39.53 -28.14
C GLY A 1191 -8.74 39.73 -26.63
N GLY A 1192 -8.38 40.96 -26.21
CA GLY A 1192 -8.26 41.32 -24.79
C GLY A 1192 -6.87 41.03 -24.17
N MET A 1193 -5.90 40.57 -24.96
CA MET A 1193 -4.56 40.25 -24.45
C MET A 1193 -3.88 41.47 -23.81
N LYS A 1194 -4.05 42.65 -24.42
CA LYS A 1194 -3.51 43.92 -23.91
C LYS A 1194 -3.91 44.18 -22.46
N GLU A 1195 -5.19 44.03 -22.14
CA GLU A 1195 -5.76 44.30 -20.83
C GLU A 1195 -5.19 43.36 -19.76
N TYR A 1196 -4.93 42.09 -20.10
CA TYR A 1196 -4.22 41.17 -19.22
C TYR A 1196 -2.76 41.60 -19.01
N MET A 1197 -2.06 42.01 -20.07
CA MET A 1197 -0.66 42.42 -19.98
C MET A 1197 -0.47 43.68 -19.14
N GLU A 1198 -1.40 44.64 -19.20
CA GLU A 1198 -1.39 45.85 -18.37
C GLU A 1198 -1.49 45.54 -16.86
N LEU A 1199 -1.94 44.34 -16.45
CA LEU A 1199 -1.92 43.92 -15.05
C LEU A 1199 -0.49 43.78 -14.50
N PHE A 1200 0.50 43.44 -15.34
CA PHE A 1200 1.90 43.40 -14.90
C PHE A 1200 2.39 44.78 -14.43
N ASP A 1201 1.94 45.84 -15.09
CA ASP A 1201 2.31 47.22 -14.80
C ASP A 1201 1.57 47.77 -13.57
N ARG A 1202 0.38 47.23 -13.28
CA ARG A 1202 -0.47 47.68 -12.17
C ARG A 1202 -0.22 46.94 -10.85
N PHE A 1203 0.07 45.64 -10.89
CA PHE A 1203 0.10 44.80 -9.70
C PHE A 1203 1.35 43.95 -9.64
N ASP A 1204 2.19 44.16 -8.62
CA ASP A 1204 3.37 43.32 -8.37
C ASP A 1204 3.04 41.89 -7.90
N THR A 1205 1.81 41.68 -7.43
CA THR A 1205 1.27 40.38 -7.02
C THR A 1205 0.78 39.54 -8.20
N PHE A 1206 0.68 40.13 -9.40
CA PHE A 1206 0.34 39.41 -10.63
C PHE A 1206 1.57 38.70 -11.18
N ALA A 1207 1.49 37.37 -11.26
CA ALA A 1207 2.54 36.51 -11.79
C ALA A 1207 2.40 36.26 -13.30
N GLY A 1208 1.28 36.61 -13.94
CA GLY A 1208 1.02 36.30 -15.36
C GLY A 1208 0.07 35.12 -15.54
N GLY A 1209 0.26 34.37 -16.62
CA GLY A 1209 -0.58 33.21 -16.91
C GLY A 1209 -0.19 32.39 -18.13
N PHE A 1210 -0.98 31.35 -18.39
CA PHE A 1210 -0.79 30.41 -19.50
C PHE A 1210 -1.96 30.46 -20.48
N ILE A 1211 -1.69 30.81 -21.74
CA ILE A 1211 -2.70 30.84 -22.81
C ILE A 1211 -3.30 29.43 -23.00
N TRP A 1212 -4.61 29.32 -23.18
CA TRP A 1212 -5.26 28.08 -23.57
C TRP A 1212 -5.63 28.10 -25.06
N SER A 1213 -5.02 27.30 -25.94
CA SER A 1213 -3.89 26.38 -25.73
C SER A 1213 -2.83 26.53 -26.83
N PHE A 1214 -1.76 25.72 -26.83
CA PHE A 1214 -0.67 25.83 -27.80
C PHE A 1214 -1.09 25.41 -29.22
N MET A 1215 -1.68 24.22 -29.40
CA MET A 1215 -2.01 23.65 -30.70
C MET A 1215 -3.41 23.07 -30.71
N ASP A 1216 -4.14 23.26 -31.82
CA ASP A 1216 -5.44 22.63 -32.03
C ASP A 1216 -5.32 21.11 -31.90
N LYS A 1217 -6.10 20.54 -30.98
CA LYS A 1217 -6.32 19.10 -30.92
C LYS A 1217 -7.28 18.75 -32.05
N ALA A 1218 -6.73 18.54 -33.24
CA ALA A 1218 -7.44 18.10 -34.43
C ALA A 1218 -6.55 17.12 -35.21
N LEU A 1219 -7.15 16.22 -35.99
CA LEU A 1219 -6.43 15.21 -36.75
C LEU A 1219 -6.42 15.54 -38.24
N ILE A 1220 -5.26 15.35 -38.87
CA ILE A 1220 -5.05 15.44 -40.30
C ILE A 1220 -5.32 14.05 -40.88
N ILE A 1221 -6.44 13.93 -41.59
CA ILE A 1221 -6.83 12.66 -42.21
C ILE A 1221 -7.03 12.83 -43.71
N LYS A 1222 -6.96 11.72 -44.44
CA LYS A 1222 -7.36 11.69 -45.84
C LYS A 1222 -8.87 11.53 -45.93
N ASP A 1223 -9.55 12.50 -46.50
CA ASP A 1223 -10.98 12.46 -46.71
C ASP A 1223 -11.36 11.37 -47.72
N ASN A 1224 -12.21 10.42 -47.32
CA ASN A 1224 -12.56 9.26 -48.15
C ASN A 1224 -13.38 9.62 -49.39
N VAL A 1225 -14.05 10.79 -49.41
CA VAL A 1225 -14.87 11.23 -50.55
C VAL A 1225 -14.05 11.99 -51.57
N THR A 1226 -13.24 12.96 -51.12
CA THR A 1226 -12.48 13.87 -51.98
C THR A 1226 -11.04 13.42 -52.22
N GLY A 1227 -10.51 12.52 -51.40
CA GLY A 1227 -9.13 12.04 -51.42
C GLY A 1227 -8.08 13.06 -50.95
N ARG A 1228 -8.50 14.24 -50.48
CA ARG A 1228 -7.62 15.32 -50.00
C ARG A 1228 -7.31 15.13 -48.52
N GLU A 1229 -6.16 15.63 -48.08
CA GLU A 1229 -5.90 15.79 -46.65
C GLU A 1229 -6.78 16.94 -46.11
N VAL A 1230 -7.45 16.68 -44.99
CA VAL A 1230 -8.31 17.62 -44.28
C VAL A 1230 -8.00 17.57 -42.79
N ILE A 1231 -8.16 18.70 -42.11
CA ILE A 1231 -8.11 18.75 -40.65
C ILE A 1231 -9.53 18.51 -40.14
N ARG A 1232 -9.69 17.53 -39.25
CA ARG A 1232 -10.97 17.22 -38.60
C ARG A 1232 -10.88 17.40 -37.09
N CYS A 1233 -11.86 18.08 -36.53
CA CYS A 1233 -12.05 18.28 -35.09
C CYS A 1233 -13.09 17.30 -34.53
N GLY A 1234 -13.39 17.40 -33.23
CA GLY A 1234 -14.47 16.63 -32.63
C GLY A 1234 -15.77 16.81 -33.39
N GLY A 1235 -16.57 15.76 -33.43
CA GLY A 1235 -17.86 15.74 -34.10
C GLY A 1235 -17.81 15.42 -35.61
N GLU A 1236 -16.63 15.47 -36.24
CA GLU A 1236 -16.41 15.21 -37.66
C GLU A 1236 -15.96 13.76 -37.96
N PHE A 1237 -15.94 12.90 -36.92
CA PHE A 1237 -15.68 11.47 -37.00
C PHE A 1237 -16.96 10.62 -36.84
N ASP A 1238 -18.13 11.25 -36.92
CA ASP A 1238 -19.43 10.70 -36.53
C ASP A 1238 -19.46 10.22 -35.06
N ASP A 1239 -18.57 10.79 -34.24
CA ASP A 1239 -18.44 10.57 -32.81
C ASP A 1239 -19.58 11.29 -32.07
N ARG A 1240 -20.52 10.54 -31.49
CA ARG A 1240 -21.63 11.11 -30.71
C ARG A 1240 -21.82 10.31 -29.41
N PRO A 1241 -22.00 10.96 -28.24
CA PRO A 1241 -21.95 12.41 -28.01
C PRO A 1241 -20.56 13.00 -28.28
N SER A 1242 -20.48 14.30 -28.55
CA SER A 1242 -19.22 15.01 -28.79
C SER A 1242 -19.41 16.50 -28.53
N ASP A 1243 -18.36 17.17 -28.07
CA ASP A 1243 -18.31 18.62 -27.85
C ASP A 1243 -17.80 19.38 -29.10
N TYR A 1244 -17.80 18.71 -30.25
CA TYR A 1244 -17.53 19.30 -31.56
C TYR A 1244 -16.16 20.00 -31.64
N SER A 1245 -16.12 21.22 -32.19
CA SER A 1245 -14.90 21.99 -32.43
C SER A 1245 -14.26 22.58 -31.18
N PHE A 1246 -14.74 22.26 -29.97
CA PHE A 1246 -14.06 22.65 -28.72
C PHE A 1246 -12.63 22.09 -28.64
N SER A 1247 -12.34 21.00 -29.37
CA SER A 1247 -10.99 20.44 -29.47
C SER A 1247 -10.00 21.37 -30.20
N ALA A 1248 -10.48 22.31 -31.02
CA ALA A 1248 -9.67 23.23 -31.83
C ALA A 1248 -9.47 24.59 -31.12
N ASP A 1249 -8.74 24.56 -30.01
CA ASP A 1249 -8.55 25.66 -29.06
C ASP A 1249 -7.13 26.26 -29.05
N GLY A 1250 -6.29 25.91 -30.02
CA GLY A 1250 -4.88 26.30 -30.05
C GLY A 1250 -4.60 27.67 -30.67
N ILE A 1251 -3.44 28.25 -30.38
CA ILE A 1251 -2.85 29.37 -31.15
C ILE A 1251 -2.06 28.90 -32.39
N MET A 1252 -1.96 27.58 -32.58
CA MET A 1252 -1.43 26.89 -33.75
C MET A 1252 -2.51 25.97 -34.35
N PHE A 1253 -2.50 25.81 -35.66
CA PHE A 1253 -3.25 24.74 -36.33
C PHE A 1253 -2.58 23.37 -36.11
N ALA A 1254 -3.34 22.28 -36.28
CA ALA A 1254 -2.87 20.91 -36.09
C ALA A 1254 -1.75 20.47 -37.06
N ASP A 1255 -1.53 21.21 -38.16
CA ASP A 1255 -0.42 20.99 -39.09
C ASP A 1255 0.87 21.72 -38.69
N GLY A 1256 0.86 22.46 -37.58
CA GLY A 1256 1.99 23.25 -37.09
C GLY A 1256 2.08 24.65 -37.68
N THR A 1257 1.05 25.12 -38.41
CA THR A 1257 0.98 26.51 -38.88
C THR A 1257 0.52 27.45 -37.76
N GLU A 1258 1.18 28.59 -37.59
CA GLU A 1258 0.77 29.64 -36.63
C GLU A 1258 -0.55 30.30 -37.05
N LYS A 1259 -1.47 30.50 -36.08
CA LYS A 1259 -2.67 31.32 -36.30
C LYS A 1259 -2.32 32.81 -36.19
N PRO A 1260 -3.14 33.73 -36.76
CA PRO A 1260 -2.92 35.17 -36.63
C PRO A 1260 -2.80 35.67 -35.19
N ALA A 1261 -3.47 35.02 -34.23
CA ALA A 1261 -3.37 35.32 -32.79
C ALA A 1261 -1.92 35.25 -32.27
N MET A 1262 -1.05 34.43 -32.87
CA MET A 1262 0.36 34.33 -32.49
C MET A 1262 1.12 35.66 -32.66
N GLN A 1263 0.72 36.51 -33.60
CA GLN A 1263 1.36 37.83 -33.79
C GLN A 1263 1.13 38.75 -32.58
N GLU A 1264 -0.08 38.74 -32.01
CA GLU A 1264 -0.39 39.46 -30.78
C GLU A 1264 0.37 38.87 -29.60
N VAL A 1265 0.48 37.54 -29.53
CA VAL A 1265 1.26 36.85 -28.49
C VAL A 1265 2.72 37.30 -28.53
N CYS A 1266 3.35 37.21 -29.69
CA CYS A 1266 4.73 37.63 -29.91
C CYS A 1266 4.94 39.09 -29.49
N TYR A 1267 4.11 40.01 -29.99
CA TYR A 1267 4.23 41.44 -29.69
C TYR A 1267 4.12 41.76 -28.20
N PHE A 1268 3.14 41.18 -27.51
CA PHE A 1268 2.90 41.47 -26.11
C PHE A 1268 3.90 40.78 -25.19
N TYR A 1269 4.29 39.54 -25.47
CA TYR A 1269 5.26 38.83 -24.65
C TYR A 1269 6.68 39.42 -24.78
N GLU A 1270 7.08 39.85 -25.98
CA GLU A 1270 8.36 40.57 -26.19
C GLU A 1270 8.48 41.80 -25.27
N LYS A 1271 7.38 42.56 -25.08
CA LYS A 1271 7.36 43.75 -24.23
C LYS A 1271 7.76 43.47 -22.77
N TYR A 1272 7.50 42.27 -22.25
CA TYR A 1272 7.75 41.89 -20.85
C TYR A 1272 8.93 40.92 -20.69
N GLU A 1273 9.73 40.72 -21.74
CA GLU A 1273 10.93 39.88 -21.77
C GLU A 1273 12.16 40.54 -21.07
N ALA A 1274 12.10 41.81 -20.68
CA ALA A 1274 13.22 42.55 -20.08
C ALA A 1274 13.41 42.35 -18.56
#